data_AF-A0AAV7DUR9-F1
#
_entry.id   AF-A0AAV7DUR9-F1
#
_cell.length_a   1.000
_cell.length_b   1.000
_cell.length_c   1.000
_cell.angle_alpha   90.00
_cell.angle_beta   90.00
_cell.angle_gamma   90.00
#
_symmetry.space_group_name_H-M   'P 1'
#
loop_
_entity.id
_entity.type
_entity.pdbx_description
1 polymer ?
#
loop_
_entity_poly.entity_id
_entity_poly.type
_entity_poly.pdbx_seq_one_letter_code
_entity_poly.pdbx_strand_id
1 'polypeptide(L)'
;MGMAYILDSMDKGSNLIDRSRSTKVLSSGVASDPKDRSGPPIPTGENRPFDRGILKLRRLGLIKLLNIGNKQYRLLQSNKYVPCEIYLAGLFVCVVRKEEDSMIIRSPEPEVKIMVDRDPVKTSFEEWAKPGHFSRTIAKGPDTTTWIWNLHADAHDFDSHTSDLEEISRKVFSAHFGVNAFAGWFHYHKAAPKLAWFQDVESMLNHHLAGLLGLGSLSWAGHQVHVSLPINQFLDAGVDPKEIPLPHEFILNRDLLAQLYPSFAEGATPFFTLNWSKYAEFLTFRGGLDPVTGGLWLTDIAHHHLAIAILFLIAGHMYRTNWGIGHSLKDILEAHKGPFTGQGHKGLYEILTTSWHAQLSLNLAMLGSSTIVVAHHMYSMPPYPYLATDYGTQLSLFTHHMWIGGFLIVGAAAHAAILWHRDAIISHLNWACIFLGFHSFGLYIHNDTMSALGRPQDMFSDTAIQLQPIFAQWVQNTHALAPSATAPGATTSTSLTWGSRLIPDKANLGFRFPCDGPGRGEHAKYPPGIIWKMQSDVWGSISDQGVSSTTINGWLRDFLWAQASQEDLKGIMALRFPRFSQGLAQDPTTRRIWFGIATAHDFESHDDITEERLYQNIFASHFGQLAIIFLWTSGNLFHVAWQGNFESWVQDPLHVRPIAHAIWDPHFGQPAVEAFTRGGALGPVNIAYSGVYQWWYTIGLRTNEDLYTGALFLLFLSAISLIAGWLHLQPKWKPSVSWFKNAESRLNHHLSGLFGVSSLAWTGHLVHVAIPGSRGQYVRWNNFLDVLPYPQGLGPLFTGQWNLYAQNPDSSSHLFGTSEGAGTSILTLLGGFHPQTQSLWLTDIAHHHLAIAFIFLVAGHMYRTNFGIGHSMKDLLEAHIPPGGVITSLVAQHMYSLPAYAFIAQDFTTQAALYTHHQYIAGFIMTGAFAHGAIFFIRDYNPEQNEDNVLARMLDHKEAIISHLSWASLFLGFHTLGLYVHNDVMLAFGTPEKQILIEPIFAQWVQSAHGKTSYGFDVLLSSTNGPAFNAGRSIWLPGWLNAVNENSNSLFLTIGPGDFLVHHAIALGLHTTTLILVKGALDARGSKLMPDKKDFGYSFPCDGPGRGGTCDISAWDAFYLAVFWMLNTIGWVTFYWHWKHITLWQGNVSQFNESSTYLMGWLRDYLWLNSSQLINGYNPFGTNSLSVWAWMFLFGHLVWATGFMFLISWRGYWQELIETLAWAHERTPLANLIRWRDKPVALSIVQARLVGLAHFSVGYIFTYAAFLIASTSGKFG
;
A
#
# COMPACT_ATOMS: atom_id res chain seq x y z
N MET A 1 17.17 -20.70 -18.48
CA MET A 1 18.20 -20.37 -17.47
C MET A 1 18.49 -18.87 -17.58
N GLY A 2 18.85 -18.18 -16.49
CA GLY A 2 19.30 -16.78 -16.59
C GLY A 2 18.73 -15.73 -15.63
N MET A 3 18.20 -16.08 -14.44
CA MET A 3 17.91 -15.07 -13.41
C MET A 3 18.13 -15.60 -11.99
N ALA A 4 19.37 -16.01 -11.71
CA ALA A 4 19.79 -16.51 -10.40
C ALA A 4 21.26 -16.11 -10.11
N TYR A 5 21.56 -14.80 -10.14
CA TYR A 5 22.91 -14.29 -9.81
C TYR A 5 22.95 -12.81 -9.34
N ILE A 6 21.92 -12.33 -8.63
CA ILE A 6 21.97 -11.03 -7.91
C ILE A 6 21.39 -11.19 -6.48
N LEU A 7 21.96 -12.10 -5.70
CA LEU A 7 21.75 -12.20 -4.24
C LEU A 7 23.02 -12.70 -3.49
N ASP A 8 24.22 -12.49 -4.05
CA ASP A 8 25.50 -12.93 -3.44
C ASP A 8 26.60 -11.86 -3.55
N SER A 9 26.27 -10.61 -3.18
CA SER A 9 27.24 -9.49 -3.19
C SER A 9 27.05 -8.48 -2.06
N MET A 10 26.54 -8.93 -0.90
CA MET A 10 26.54 -8.14 0.35
C MET A 10 27.01 -8.91 1.59
N ASP A 11 27.80 -9.98 1.43
CA ASP A 11 28.53 -10.58 2.55
C ASP A 11 29.92 -11.13 2.14
N LYS A 12 30.95 -10.26 2.33
CA LYS A 12 32.42 -10.50 2.47
C LYS A 12 33.16 -9.24 1.98
N GLY A 13 33.68 -8.40 2.89
CA GLY A 13 34.28 -7.11 2.47
C GLY A 13 35.31 -6.42 3.39
N SER A 14 35.40 -6.76 4.68
CA SER A 14 36.33 -6.07 5.59
C SER A 14 36.79 -6.96 6.76
N ASN A 15 37.93 -7.65 6.58
CA ASN A 15 38.59 -8.37 7.67
C ASN A 15 40.11 -8.42 7.44
N LEU A 16 40.87 -7.66 8.24
CA LEU A 16 42.33 -7.48 8.36
C LEU A 16 42.45 -6.18 9.21
N ILE A 17 43.00 -6.10 10.42
CA ILE A 17 44.26 -6.61 11.02
C ILE A 17 44.13 -6.38 12.56
N ASP A 18 44.70 -7.12 13.51
CA ASP A 18 45.42 -8.42 13.53
C ASP A 18 45.72 -8.79 15.02
N ARG A 19 45.82 -10.10 15.33
CA ARG A 19 46.49 -10.70 16.50
C ARG A 19 45.92 -10.40 17.92
N SER A 20 46.07 -11.28 18.93
CA SER A 20 46.87 -12.52 18.99
C SER A 20 46.34 -13.57 19.99
N ARG A 21 46.67 -14.84 19.71
CA ARG A 21 46.84 -16.00 20.63
C ARG A 21 45.59 -16.56 21.34
N SER A 22 45.47 -17.87 21.64
CA SER A 22 45.80 -19.13 20.92
C SER A 22 45.70 -20.32 21.90
N THR A 23 45.29 -21.52 21.43
CA THR A 23 45.44 -22.84 22.09
C THR A 23 44.70 -23.04 23.44
N LYS A 24 44.30 -24.23 23.93
CA LYS A 24 44.08 -25.65 23.52
C LYS A 24 43.55 -26.36 24.82
N VAL A 25 42.99 -27.58 24.91
CA VAL A 25 42.29 -28.57 24.05
C VAL A 25 41.94 -29.79 24.94
N LEU A 26 41.04 -30.72 24.52
CA LEU A 26 40.78 -32.07 25.13
C LEU A 26 40.11 -32.09 26.55
N SER A 27 39.43 -33.16 27.03
CA SER A 27 38.73 -34.29 26.37
C SER A 27 37.90 -35.17 27.35
N SER A 28 36.86 -35.84 26.82
CA SER A 28 36.40 -37.24 27.11
C SER A 28 36.00 -37.74 28.52
N GLY A 29 34.85 -38.45 28.59
CA GLY A 29 34.42 -39.35 29.69
C GLY A 29 32.93 -39.14 30.07
N VAL A 30 31.90 -39.88 29.64
CA VAL A 30 31.62 -41.33 29.42
C VAL A 30 31.22 -42.10 30.69
N ALA A 31 29.92 -42.40 30.86
CA ALA A 31 29.32 -43.72 31.24
C ALA A 31 27.98 -43.65 32.05
N SER A 32 27.09 -44.60 31.72
CA SER A 32 26.09 -45.31 32.57
C SER A 32 24.97 -44.60 33.36
N ASP A 33 23.76 -44.64 32.78
CA ASP A 33 22.47 -45.05 33.39
C ASP A 33 22.54 -46.58 33.79
N PRO A 34 21.59 -47.29 34.48
CA PRO A 34 20.14 -47.01 34.64
C PRO A 34 19.39 -47.48 35.93
N LYS A 35 18.04 -47.31 35.90
CA LYS A 35 16.94 -48.02 36.64
C LYS A 35 16.35 -47.45 37.95
N ASP A 36 15.28 -46.66 37.78
CA ASP A 36 13.87 -47.05 38.05
C ASP A 36 13.54 -47.97 39.25
N ARG A 37 12.70 -47.46 40.20
CA ARG A 37 11.50 -48.16 40.73
C ARG A 37 10.59 -47.33 41.68
N SER A 38 9.35 -47.10 41.24
CA SER A 38 8.05 -47.14 41.99
C SER A 38 7.90 -46.69 43.47
N GLY A 39 6.92 -45.80 43.76
CA GLY A 39 6.15 -45.84 45.02
C GLY A 39 5.62 -44.49 45.62
N PRO A 40 4.31 -44.30 45.86
CA PRO A 40 3.71 -43.17 46.63
C PRO A 40 3.67 -43.45 48.17
N PRO A 41 3.31 -42.50 49.10
CA PRO A 41 2.40 -41.36 48.91
C PRO A 41 2.71 -39.99 49.61
N ILE A 42 1.82 -39.03 49.33
CA ILE A 42 1.58 -37.66 49.85
C ILE A 42 1.16 -37.71 51.35
N PRO A 43 1.56 -36.79 52.28
CA PRO A 43 1.10 -35.38 52.27
C PRO A 43 1.95 -34.24 52.92
N THR A 44 1.57 -32.99 52.57
CA THR A 44 1.68 -31.70 53.34
C THR A 44 3.04 -31.14 53.83
N GLY A 45 3.20 -29.79 53.79
CA GLY A 45 4.15 -29.09 54.68
C GLY A 45 4.85 -27.82 54.14
N GLU A 46 4.21 -26.66 54.36
CA GLU A 46 4.64 -25.26 54.09
C GLU A 46 6.08 -24.73 54.34
N ASN A 47 6.39 -23.62 53.64
CA ASN A 47 7.09 -22.38 54.07
C ASN A 47 8.65 -22.21 54.07
N ARG A 48 9.07 -20.92 54.11
CA ARG A 48 10.43 -20.31 53.92
C ARG A 48 11.12 -19.97 55.31
N PRO A 49 12.14 -19.07 55.54
CA PRO A 49 12.99 -18.18 54.67
C PRO A 49 14.46 -17.79 55.15
N PHE A 50 15.05 -16.71 54.55
CA PHE A 50 15.97 -15.63 55.09
C PHE A 50 17.55 -15.69 55.10
N ASP A 51 18.17 -14.79 54.31
CA ASP A 51 19.24 -13.74 54.58
C ASP A 51 20.80 -13.89 54.85
N ARG A 52 21.55 -13.03 54.09
CA ARG A 52 22.63 -12.01 54.44
C ARG A 52 24.17 -12.23 54.60
N GLY A 53 24.93 -11.26 54.06
CA GLY A 53 26.23 -10.68 54.57
C GLY A 53 27.34 -10.46 53.49
N ILE A 54 28.36 -9.56 53.53
CA ILE A 54 28.83 -8.38 54.36
C ILE A 54 30.23 -7.90 53.77
N LEU A 55 30.88 -6.69 53.81
CA LEU A 55 30.68 -5.24 54.13
C LEU A 55 31.88 -4.40 53.46
N LYS A 56 32.69 -3.35 53.84
CA LYS A 56 32.98 -2.49 55.05
C LYS A 56 34.05 -1.30 54.92
N LEU A 57 33.66 -0.04 54.59
CA LEU A 57 34.34 1.28 54.97
C LEU A 57 35.72 1.69 54.32
N ARG A 58 36.46 2.83 54.56
CA ARG A 58 36.60 4.02 55.49
C ARG A 58 37.37 5.21 54.76
N ARG A 59 37.74 6.43 55.27
CA ARG A 59 37.07 7.61 55.96
C ARG A 59 38.07 8.82 56.24
N LEU A 60 37.62 10.10 56.24
CA LEU A 60 38.15 11.36 56.92
C LEU A 60 39.20 12.36 56.28
N GLY A 61 39.05 13.69 56.58
CA GLY A 61 39.95 14.86 56.23
C GLY A 61 39.52 16.20 56.93
N LEU A 62 40.34 17.31 56.97
CA LEU A 62 40.17 18.43 57.96
C LEU A 62 40.83 19.85 57.72
N ILE A 63 40.19 20.94 58.21
CA ILE A 63 40.69 22.20 58.90
C ILE A 63 41.30 23.52 58.22
N LYS A 64 40.53 24.65 58.30
CA LYS A 64 40.78 26.09 58.76
C LYS A 64 41.62 27.25 58.08
N LEU A 65 40.92 28.42 57.94
CA LEU A 65 41.19 29.86 58.34
C LEU A 65 41.87 30.98 57.45
N LEU A 66 41.10 32.08 57.22
CA LEU A 66 41.41 33.56 57.22
C LEU A 66 42.36 34.22 56.16
N ASN A 67 42.30 35.53 55.81
CA ASN A 67 41.47 36.70 56.21
C ASN A 67 41.26 37.77 55.06
N ILE A 68 40.58 38.90 55.32
CA ILE A 68 40.14 39.96 54.36
C ILE A 68 40.92 41.31 54.46
N GLY A 69 40.98 42.12 53.38
CA GLY A 69 41.60 43.48 53.36
C GLY A 69 41.15 44.54 52.31
N ASN A 70 39.90 45.03 52.39
CA ASN A 70 39.35 46.38 52.05
C ASN A 70 39.78 47.29 50.82
N LYS A 71 38.73 47.79 50.12
CA LYS A 71 38.43 49.20 49.66
C LYS A 71 38.75 49.82 48.26
N GLN A 72 37.66 50.39 47.69
CA GLN A 72 37.46 51.73 47.04
C GLN A 72 37.51 52.00 45.50
N TYR A 73 36.33 52.40 44.95
CA TYR A 73 36.01 53.28 43.77
C TYR A 73 36.58 52.92 42.37
N ARG A 74 36.00 53.35 41.22
CA ARG A 74 35.02 54.42 40.88
C ARG A 74 34.12 54.01 39.68
N LEU A 75 32.99 54.72 39.49
CA LEU A 75 32.07 54.69 38.32
C LEU A 75 32.77 55.16 37.00
N LEU A 76 32.28 54.95 35.75
CA LEU A 76 30.89 54.76 35.25
C LEU A 76 30.87 54.10 33.82
N GLN A 77 29.68 53.69 33.36
CA GLN A 77 29.22 53.42 31.97
C GLN A 77 29.23 51.98 31.36
N SER A 78 28.23 51.78 30.49
CA SER A 78 27.92 50.67 29.56
C SER A 78 27.23 49.39 30.10
N ASN A 79 26.06 49.15 29.52
CA ASN A 79 25.27 47.92 29.36
C ASN A 79 25.52 46.69 30.25
N LYS A 80 24.49 46.34 31.03
CA LYS A 80 23.99 44.96 31.15
C LYS A 80 22.52 44.94 31.60
N TYR A 81 21.66 44.33 30.78
CA TYR A 81 20.34 43.87 31.25
C TYR A 81 20.56 42.72 32.24
N VAL A 82 19.74 42.67 33.30
CA VAL A 82 19.70 41.57 34.27
C VAL A 82 18.26 41.00 34.25
N PRO A 83 18.05 39.71 33.91
CA PRO A 83 16.72 39.11 33.95
C PRO A 83 16.13 39.09 35.37
N CYS A 84 14.82 39.32 35.48
CA CYS A 84 14.12 39.50 36.76
C CYS A 84 13.87 38.21 37.57
N GLU A 85 14.20 37.03 37.03
CA GLU A 85 13.82 35.71 37.56
C GLU A 85 14.39 35.40 38.97
N ILE A 86 15.46 36.10 39.37
CA ILE A 86 16.24 35.81 40.59
C ILE A 86 15.42 35.99 41.88
N TYR A 87 14.33 36.76 41.88
CA TYR A 87 13.58 37.07 43.11
C TYR A 87 12.54 36.02 43.54
N LEU A 88 11.98 35.21 42.63
CA LEU A 88 10.88 34.29 42.97
C LEU A 88 11.32 33.02 43.71
N ALA A 89 12.56 32.56 43.50
CA ALA A 89 13.14 31.45 44.27
C ALA A 89 13.37 31.79 45.76
N GLY A 90 13.38 33.08 46.14
CA GLY A 90 13.71 33.54 47.48
C GLY A 90 12.68 33.19 48.57
N LEU A 91 11.40 33.02 48.22
CA LEU A 91 10.35 32.78 49.22
C LEU A 91 10.38 31.36 49.82
N PHE A 92 10.89 30.37 49.08
CA PHE A 92 10.81 28.95 49.46
C PHE A 92 11.78 28.50 50.56
N VAL A 93 12.61 29.40 51.10
CA VAL A 93 13.67 29.09 52.09
C VAL A 93 13.33 29.59 53.51
N CYS A 94 12.32 30.45 53.68
CA CYS A 94 12.08 31.17 54.94
C CYS A 94 11.19 30.46 55.98
N VAL A 95 10.75 29.20 55.76
CA VAL A 95 9.80 28.50 56.68
C VAL A 95 10.38 27.22 57.31
N VAL A 96 11.70 27.13 57.52
CA VAL A 96 12.30 26.16 58.47
C VAL A 96 13.53 26.76 59.20
N ARG A 97 13.33 27.65 60.19
CA ARG A 97 14.44 28.01 61.13
C ARG A 97 14.06 28.67 62.47
N LYS A 98 13.41 27.89 63.35
CA LYS A 98 13.35 28.02 64.83
C LYS A 98 12.49 26.84 65.33
N GLU A 99 12.72 26.20 66.48
CA GLU A 99 13.77 26.34 67.50
C GLU A 99 13.92 24.96 68.18
N GLU A 100 15.10 24.61 68.69
CA GLU A 100 15.29 23.35 69.43
C GLU A 100 14.92 23.55 70.90
N ASP A 101 14.01 22.74 71.47
CA ASP A 101 14.30 22.06 72.75
C ASP A 101 13.29 20.97 73.19
N SER A 102 13.80 20.05 74.01
CA SER A 102 13.11 19.17 74.98
C SER A 102 12.37 17.87 74.56
N MET A 103 12.57 16.88 75.43
CA MET A 103 11.85 15.62 75.70
C MET A 103 11.77 14.47 74.68
N ILE A 104 12.35 13.34 75.09
CA ILE A 104 12.41 12.06 74.37
C ILE A 104 11.29 11.12 74.86
N ILE A 105 10.50 10.57 73.94
CA ILE A 105 9.92 9.21 74.08
C ILE A 105 10.18 8.48 72.76
N ARG A 106 10.71 7.24 72.83
CA ARG A 106 11.06 6.45 71.63
C ARG A 106 10.01 5.38 71.35
N SER A 107 9.43 5.43 70.15
CA SER A 107 9.04 4.23 69.39
C SER A 107 10.11 3.92 68.33
N PRO A 108 10.24 2.67 67.85
CA PRO A 108 11.19 2.35 66.79
C PRO A 108 10.65 2.78 65.42
N GLU A 109 11.16 3.90 64.91
CA GLU A 109 10.93 4.29 63.51
C GLU A 109 11.59 3.28 62.54
N PRO A 110 10.97 2.96 61.40
CA PRO A 110 11.67 2.25 60.32
C PRO A 110 12.77 3.14 59.71
N GLU A 111 13.88 2.56 59.25
CA GLU A 111 14.97 3.32 58.64
C GLU A 111 14.50 4.07 57.38
N VAL A 112 14.35 5.40 57.50
CA VAL A 112 14.07 6.28 56.36
C VAL A 112 15.25 6.21 55.39
N LYS A 113 15.04 5.59 54.22
CA LYS A 113 16.05 5.49 53.17
C LYS A 113 16.52 6.89 52.76
N ILE A 114 17.82 7.17 52.91
CA ILE A 114 18.42 8.42 52.44
C ILE A 114 18.63 8.36 50.92
N MET A 115 17.54 8.62 50.21
CA MET A 115 17.37 8.56 48.75
C MET A 115 18.21 9.59 47.95
N VAL A 116 18.87 10.53 48.62
CA VAL A 116 19.50 11.72 48.00
C VAL A 116 20.89 11.97 48.59
N ASP A 117 21.86 12.29 47.74
CA ASP A 117 23.18 12.81 48.15
C ASP A 117 23.21 14.34 48.16
N ARG A 118 23.84 14.91 49.19
CA ARG A 118 24.00 16.37 49.35
C ARG A 118 25.40 16.82 48.91
N ASP A 119 25.44 17.91 48.16
CA ASP A 119 26.67 18.49 47.57
C ASP A 119 27.58 17.49 46.79
N PRO A 120 27.05 16.57 45.93
CA PRO A 120 27.86 15.53 45.30
C PRO A 120 28.81 16.05 44.21
N VAL A 121 28.44 17.13 43.49
CA VAL A 121 29.22 17.67 42.36
C VAL A 121 29.54 19.14 42.61
N LYS A 122 30.80 19.44 42.95
CA LYS A 122 31.28 20.82 43.14
C LYS A 122 31.18 21.62 41.84
N THR A 123 30.65 22.84 41.92
CA THR A 123 30.54 23.78 40.80
C THR A 123 30.73 25.22 41.26
N SER A 124 31.03 26.12 40.33
CA SER A 124 31.09 27.58 40.51
C SER A 124 30.73 28.28 39.21
N PHE A 125 30.36 29.57 39.28
CA PHE A 125 30.09 30.37 38.08
C PHE A 125 31.33 30.53 37.16
N GLU A 126 32.55 30.46 37.71
CA GLU A 126 33.79 30.46 36.91
C GLU A 126 34.06 29.10 36.22
N GLU A 127 33.55 28.00 36.75
CA GLU A 127 33.60 26.69 36.09
C GLU A 127 32.57 26.59 34.96
N TRP A 128 31.32 27.02 35.22
CA TRP A 128 30.24 27.07 34.22
C TRP A 128 30.56 27.96 33.01
N ALA A 129 31.41 28.98 33.16
CA ALA A 129 31.80 29.89 32.08
C ALA A 129 32.83 29.29 31.08
N LYS A 130 33.30 28.06 31.28
CA LYS A 130 34.37 27.44 30.47
C LYS A 130 33.79 26.53 29.37
N PRO A 131 34.07 26.79 28.08
CA PRO A 131 33.75 25.85 27.01
C PRO A 131 34.35 24.47 27.28
N GLY A 132 33.51 23.43 27.27
CA GLY A 132 33.92 22.05 27.52
C GLY A 132 33.80 21.54 28.96
N HIS A 133 33.24 22.31 29.91
CA HIS A 133 32.98 21.83 31.29
C HIS A 133 32.06 20.58 31.32
N PHE A 134 31.10 20.49 30.39
CA PHE A 134 30.13 19.37 30.32
C PHE A 134 30.53 18.24 29.35
N SER A 135 31.43 18.49 28.38
CA SER A 135 31.97 17.47 27.48
C SER A 135 33.33 17.89 26.91
N ARG A 136 34.31 16.97 26.94
CA ARG A 136 35.68 17.22 26.46
C ARG A 136 35.75 17.46 24.95
N THR A 137 34.80 16.95 24.17
CA THR A 137 34.76 17.09 22.71
C THR A 137 34.57 18.54 22.29
N ILE A 138 33.83 19.32 23.09
CA ILE A 138 33.44 20.72 22.82
C ILE A 138 34.60 21.70 23.09
N ALA A 139 35.68 21.25 23.75
CA ALA A 139 36.82 22.10 24.16
C ALA A 139 37.65 22.70 23.01
N LYS A 140 37.33 22.40 21.74
CA LYS A 140 38.01 22.95 20.56
C LYS A 140 37.40 24.23 19.98
N GLY A 141 36.15 24.56 20.32
CA GLY A 141 35.46 25.76 19.81
C GLY A 141 34.68 25.58 18.50
N PRO A 142 34.05 26.65 17.99
CA PRO A 142 33.03 26.59 16.93
C PRO A 142 33.57 26.95 15.54
N ASP A 143 34.22 26.00 14.86
CA ASP A 143 34.78 26.22 13.50
C ASP A 143 33.78 25.96 12.35
N THR A 144 32.62 25.32 12.59
CA THR A 144 31.58 25.08 11.57
C THR A 144 30.16 25.17 12.13
N THR A 145 29.16 25.33 11.27
CA THR A 145 27.72 25.26 11.65
C THR A 145 27.30 23.89 12.16
N THR A 146 28.05 22.83 11.87
CA THR A 146 27.87 21.48 12.46
C THR A 146 27.99 21.51 13.98
N TRP A 147 28.76 22.44 14.55
CA TRP A 147 28.93 22.60 16.00
C TRP A 147 27.60 22.80 16.73
N ILE A 148 26.63 23.53 16.16
CA ILE A 148 25.31 23.77 16.76
C ILE A 148 24.47 22.48 16.78
N TRP A 149 24.54 21.68 15.73
CA TRP A 149 23.82 20.41 15.64
C TRP A 149 24.43 19.35 16.58
N ASN A 150 25.76 19.30 16.69
CA ASN A 150 26.44 18.45 17.68
C ASN A 150 26.15 18.91 19.11
N LEU A 151 26.02 20.21 19.38
CA LEU A 151 25.62 20.74 20.70
C LEU A 151 24.24 20.21 21.14
N HIS A 152 23.34 19.91 20.18
CA HIS A 152 22.05 19.31 20.46
C HIS A 152 22.11 17.76 20.52
N ALA A 153 22.89 17.12 19.66
CA ALA A 153 23.03 15.66 19.61
C ALA A 153 23.81 15.09 20.82
N ASP A 154 25.01 15.62 21.10
CA ASP A 154 25.85 15.22 22.24
C ASP A 154 25.16 15.46 23.60
N ALA A 155 24.13 16.32 23.65
CA ALA A 155 23.33 16.60 24.84
C ALA A 155 22.24 15.56 25.12
N HIS A 156 22.00 14.61 24.21
CA HIS A 156 21.04 13.52 24.36
C HIS A 156 21.67 12.12 24.38
N ASP A 157 22.92 11.96 23.90
CA ASP A 157 23.67 10.69 23.91
C ASP A 157 24.46 10.50 25.23
N PHE A 158 23.75 10.32 26.35
CA PHE A 158 24.39 10.18 27.66
C PHE A 158 25.21 8.88 27.82
N ASP A 159 24.89 7.84 27.05
CA ASP A 159 25.55 6.52 27.10
C ASP A 159 26.97 6.55 26.51
N SER A 160 27.29 7.46 25.58
CA SER A 160 28.67 7.65 25.11
C SER A 160 29.52 8.50 26.06
N HIS A 161 28.91 9.18 27.04
CA HIS A 161 29.58 10.06 27.99
C HIS A 161 30.00 9.36 29.31
N THR A 162 29.28 8.32 29.75
CA THR A 162 29.59 7.52 30.96
C THR A 162 28.82 6.20 30.92
N SER A 163 29.24 5.21 31.71
CA SER A 163 28.51 3.92 31.86
C SER A 163 27.88 3.73 33.25
N ASP A 164 27.92 4.76 34.11
CA ASP A 164 27.24 4.75 35.40
C ASP A 164 25.77 5.18 35.24
N LEU A 165 24.86 4.22 35.38
CA LEU A 165 23.41 4.42 35.34
C LEU A 165 22.91 5.44 36.38
N GLU A 166 23.56 5.59 37.54
CA GLU A 166 23.18 6.62 38.51
C GLU A 166 23.62 8.02 38.06
N GLU A 167 24.82 8.13 37.45
CA GLU A 167 25.29 9.39 36.87
C GLU A 167 24.44 9.82 35.66
N ILE A 168 24.08 8.88 34.78
CA ILE A 168 23.17 9.09 33.65
C ILE A 168 21.80 9.58 34.16
N SER A 169 21.20 8.86 35.11
CA SER A 169 19.88 9.22 35.67
C SER A 169 19.88 10.62 36.27
N ARG A 170 20.93 10.98 37.02
CA ARG A 170 21.12 12.34 37.59
C ARG A 170 21.26 13.41 36.51
N LYS A 171 22.02 13.16 35.43
CA LYS A 171 22.18 14.10 34.30
C LYS A 171 20.86 14.28 33.54
N VAL A 172 20.18 13.19 33.19
CA VAL A 172 18.89 13.21 32.47
C VAL A 172 17.83 13.94 33.30
N PHE A 173 17.72 13.66 34.60
CA PHE A 173 16.80 14.35 35.50
C PHE A 173 17.11 15.85 35.59
N SER A 174 18.39 16.23 35.74
CA SER A 174 18.81 17.63 35.71
C SER A 174 18.46 18.34 34.40
N ALA A 175 18.58 17.66 33.26
CA ALA A 175 18.29 18.22 31.94
C ALA A 175 16.78 18.46 31.72
N HIS A 176 15.90 17.63 32.29
CA HIS A 176 14.45 17.84 32.23
C HIS A 176 14.01 19.13 32.94
N PHE A 177 14.76 19.60 33.94
CA PHE A 177 14.56 20.93 34.55
C PHE A 177 15.32 22.06 33.83
N GLY A 178 15.82 21.85 32.60
CA GLY A 178 16.68 22.82 31.89
C GLY A 178 16.03 24.20 31.65
N VAL A 179 14.70 24.24 31.50
CA VAL A 179 13.91 25.49 31.38
C VAL A 179 13.86 26.25 32.72
N ASN A 180 14.05 25.56 33.84
CA ASN A 180 13.98 26.09 35.20
C ASN A 180 15.35 25.90 35.88
N ALA A 181 16.37 26.58 35.34
CA ALA A 181 17.79 26.27 35.52
C ALA A 181 18.26 26.10 36.98
N PHE A 182 17.62 26.77 37.94
CA PHE A 182 17.92 26.61 39.37
C PHE A 182 17.51 25.24 39.92
N ALA A 183 16.39 24.66 39.46
CA ALA A 183 15.92 23.34 39.89
C ALA A 183 16.83 22.22 39.37
N GLY A 184 17.26 22.30 38.10
CA GLY A 184 18.27 21.39 37.55
C GLY A 184 19.60 21.49 38.29
N TRP A 185 20.11 22.70 38.50
CA TRP A 185 21.32 22.93 39.32
C TRP A 185 21.18 22.35 40.73
N PHE A 186 20.04 22.55 41.39
CA PHE A 186 19.78 22.02 42.73
C PHE A 186 19.78 20.48 42.73
N HIS A 187 19.06 19.85 41.81
CA HIS A 187 18.95 18.39 41.72
C HIS A 187 20.16 17.68 41.10
N TYR A 188 21.16 18.40 40.58
CA TYR A 188 22.44 17.82 40.18
C TYR A 188 23.59 18.12 41.16
N HIS A 189 23.71 19.38 41.60
CA HIS A 189 24.84 19.84 42.40
C HIS A 189 24.59 19.90 43.92
N LYS A 190 23.33 19.97 44.38
CA LYS A 190 22.99 20.18 45.79
C LYS A 190 22.25 19.02 46.46
N ALA A 191 21.35 18.37 45.76
CA ALA A 191 20.46 17.34 46.27
C ALA A 191 20.14 16.32 45.16
N ALA A 192 21.13 15.51 44.79
CA ALA A 192 21.02 14.56 43.68
C ALA A 192 20.38 13.24 44.12
N PRO A 193 19.28 12.77 43.49
CA PRO A 193 18.69 11.49 43.82
C PRO A 193 19.60 10.32 43.44
N LYS A 194 19.49 9.22 44.18
CA LYS A 194 20.14 7.94 43.88
C LYS A 194 19.33 7.14 42.87
N LEU A 195 19.94 6.13 42.27
CA LEU A 195 19.28 5.21 41.34
C LEU A 195 18.07 4.53 42.00
N ALA A 196 18.17 4.23 43.30
CA ALA A 196 17.07 3.69 44.10
C ALA A 196 15.87 4.65 44.27
N TRP A 197 16.03 5.96 44.00
CA TRP A 197 14.93 6.92 43.95
C TRP A 197 14.30 6.98 42.55
N PHE A 198 15.12 6.95 41.50
CA PHE A 198 14.62 6.87 40.12
C PHE A 198 13.88 5.55 39.82
N GLN A 199 14.20 4.49 40.56
CA GLN A 199 13.50 3.21 40.54
C GLN A 199 12.24 3.18 41.43
N ASP A 200 11.97 4.23 42.21
CA ASP A 200 10.77 4.36 43.05
C ASP A 200 9.71 5.20 42.33
N VAL A 201 8.86 4.51 41.57
CA VAL A 201 7.77 5.13 40.78
C VAL A 201 6.74 5.84 41.66
N GLU A 202 6.57 5.44 42.92
CA GLU A 202 5.58 6.04 43.83
C GLU A 202 6.13 7.38 44.37
N SER A 203 7.41 7.42 44.76
CA SER A 203 8.10 8.68 45.07
C SER A 203 8.28 9.59 43.84
N MET A 204 8.45 9.04 42.64
CA MET A 204 8.56 9.81 41.41
C MET A 204 7.21 10.46 41.03
N LEU A 205 6.09 9.72 41.11
CA LEU A 205 4.76 10.26 40.83
C LEU A 205 4.34 11.34 41.83
N ASN A 206 4.62 11.14 43.12
CA ASN A 206 4.39 12.18 44.12
C ASN A 206 5.18 13.47 43.80
N HIS A 207 6.46 13.34 43.41
CA HIS A 207 7.29 14.48 43.02
C HIS A 207 6.79 15.21 41.77
N HIS A 208 6.34 14.50 40.73
CA HIS A 208 5.83 15.14 39.51
C HIS A 208 4.45 15.76 39.71
N LEU A 209 3.54 15.08 40.41
CA LEU A 209 2.18 15.58 40.64
C LEU A 209 2.16 16.71 41.68
N ALA A 210 2.60 16.47 42.91
CA ALA A 210 2.56 17.49 43.95
C ALA A 210 3.67 18.54 43.79
N GLY A 211 4.90 18.12 43.47
CA GLY A 211 6.06 19.02 43.36
C GLY A 211 6.05 19.84 42.07
N LEU A 212 6.19 19.20 40.90
CA LEU A 212 6.31 19.90 39.63
C LEU A 212 5.01 20.58 39.19
N LEU A 213 3.89 19.84 39.09
CA LEU A 213 2.63 20.38 38.60
C LEU A 213 1.86 21.16 39.67
N GLY A 214 1.75 20.62 40.88
CA GLY A 214 1.05 21.22 42.01
C GLY A 214 1.68 22.54 42.48
N LEU A 215 2.90 22.50 43.03
CA LEU A 215 3.59 23.73 43.47
C LEU A 215 3.99 24.63 42.30
N GLY A 216 4.22 24.10 41.10
CA GLY A 216 4.44 24.91 39.89
C GLY A 216 3.23 25.76 39.52
N SER A 217 2.04 25.16 39.43
CA SER A 217 0.79 25.90 39.17
C SER A 217 0.43 26.83 40.32
N LEU A 218 0.76 26.48 41.58
CA LEU A 218 0.60 27.35 42.74
C LEU A 218 1.49 28.60 42.65
N SER A 219 2.77 28.41 42.28
CA SER A 219 3.72 29.50 42.09
C SER A 219 3.34 30.40 40.91
N TRP A 220 2.76 29.83 39.85
CA TRP A 220 2.26 30.61 38.72
C TRP A 220 1.00 31.42 39.10
N ALA A 221 0.02 30.81 39.78
CA ALA A 221 -1.12 31.54 40.31
C ALA A 221 -0.68 32.65 41.28
N GLY A 222 0.29 32.38 42.17
CA GLY A 222 0.90 33.38 43.03
C GLY A 222 1.58 34.53 42.26
N HIS A 223 2.30 34.23 41.17
CA HIS A 223 2.88 35.27 40.31
C HIS A 223 1.80 36.14 39.64
N GLN A 224 0.74 35.54 39.09
CA GLN A 224 -0.38 36.30 38.51
C GLN A 224 -1.05 37.20 39.56
N VAL A 225 -1.28 36.68 40.78
CA VAL A 225 -1.96 37.39 41.88
C VAL A 225 -1.11 38.50 42.50
N HIS A 226 0.20 38.30 42.68
CA HIS A 226 1.08 39.27 43.35
C HIS A 226 1.85 40.21 42.42
N VAL A 227 1.88 39.95 41.11
CA VAL A 227 2.64 40.77 40.13
C VAL A 227 1.76 41.17 38.95
N SER A 228 1.26 40.21 38.18
CA SER A 228 0.62 40.52 36.88
C SER A 228 -0.68 41.28 37.02
N LEU A 229 -1.55 40.89 37.97
CA LEU A 229 -2.84 41.53 38.20
C LEU A 229 -2.73 42.99 38.67
N PRO A 230 -1.89 43.33 39.69
CA PRO A 230 -1.59 44.72 40.04
C PRO A 230 -1.07 45.56 38.86
N ILE A 231 -0.18 45.01 38.04
CA ILE A 231 0.34 45.70 36.85
C ILE A 231 -0.77 45.92 35.82
N ASN A 232 -1.61 44.91 35.54
CA ASN A 232 -2.73 45.03 34.63
C ASN A 232 -3.72 46.11 35.08
N GLN A 233 -4.07 46.15 36.38
CA GLN A 233 -4.98 47.15 36.93
C GLN A 233 -4.47 48.60 36.79
N PHE A 234 -3.14 48.82 36.85
CA PHE A 234 -2.56 50.13 36.55
C PHE A 234 -2.55 50.46 35.05
N LEU A 235 -2.34 49.48 34.17
CA LEU A 235 -2.42 49.65 32.72
C LEU A 235 -3.86 49.93 32.27
N ASP A 236 -4.84 49.21 32.82
CA ASP A 236 -6.28 49.43 32.61
C ASP A 236 -6.72 50.83 33.08
N ALA A 237 -6.07 51.35 34.12
CA ALA A 237 -6.26 52.72 34.61
C ALA A 237 -5.50 53.79 33.79
N GLY A 238 -4.71 53.40 32.78
CA GLY A 238 -4.00 54.30 31.87
C GLY A 238 -2.70 54.90 32.40
N VAL A 239 -2.06 54.30 33.41
CA VAL A 239 -0.78 54.77 33.96
C VAL A 239 0.39 54.44 33.01
N ASP A 240 1.37 55.36 32.86
CA ASP A 240 2.56 55.10 32.04
C ASP A 240 3.35 53.90 32.61
N PRO A 241 3.74 52.89 31.80
CA PRO A 241 4.51 51.74 32.26
C PRO A 241 5.80 52.04 33.03
N LYS A 242 6.34 53.27 32.96
CA LYS A 242 7.50 53.73 33.74
C LYS A 242 7.17 54.14 35.18
N GLU A 243 5.90 54.43 35.47
CA GLU A 243 5.40 54.87 36.79
C GLU A 243 4.80 53.72 37.59
N ILE A 244 4.62 52.55 36.98
CA ILE A 244 4.17 51.33 37.66
C ILE A 244 5.29 50.81 38.59
N PRO A 245 4.99 50.51 39.88
CA PRO A 245 5.96 49.94 40.82
C PRO A 245 6.62 48.65 40.31
N LEU A 246 7.85 48.40 40.76
CA LEU A 246 8.60 47.22 40.34
C LEU A 246 8.01 45.94 40.96
N PRO A 247 8.08 44.76 40.29
CA PRO A 247 7.47 43.52 40.76
C PRO A 247 7.79 43.10 42.22
N HIS A 248 8.98 43.45 42.72
CA HIS A 248 9.36 43.15 44.10
C HIS A 248 8.70 44.08 45.13
N GLU A 249 8.29 45.29 44.73
CA GLU A 249 7.60 46.25 45.60
C GLU A 249 6.16 45.78 45.87
N PHE A 250 5.47 45.22 44.88
CA PHE A 250 4.18 44.56 45.07
C PHE A 250 4.27 43.33 46.00
N ILE A 251 5.28 42.48 45.81
CA ILE A 251 5.47 41.27 46.63
C ILE A 251 5.80 41.61 48.10
N LEU A 252 6.54 42.69 48.36
CA LEU A 252 7.03 43.05 49.69
C LEU A 252 6.14 44.08 50.42
N ASN A 253 5.37 44.90 49.70
CA ASN A 253 4.47 45.90 50.28
C ASN A 253 3.01 45.43 50.25
N ARG A 254 2.58 44.76 51.33
CA ARG A 254 1.20 44.28 51.49
C ARG A 254 0.17 45.41 51.45
N ASP A 255 0.52 46.60 51.96
CA ASP A 255 -0.41 47.73 52.02
C ASP A 255 -0.66 48.34 50.63
N LEU A 256 0.27 48.18 49.70
CA LEU A 256 0.08 48.54 48.28
C LEU A 256 -0.90 47.59 47.59
N LEU A 257 -0.77 46.28 47.81
CA LEU A 257 -1.75 45.30 47.29
C LEU A 257 -3.13 45.46 47.91
N ALA A 258 -3.22 45.76 49.21
CA ALA A 258 -4.49 45.99 49.90
C ALA A 258 -5.22 47.28 49.48
N GLN A 259 -4.53 48.23 48.84
CA GLN A 259 -5.17 49.41 48.22
C GLN A 259 -5.81 49.09 46.86
N LEU A 260 -5.24 48.13 46.12
CA LEU A 260 -5.73 47.68 44.80
C LEU A 260 -6.85 46.63 44.94
N TYR A 261 -6.72 45.74 45.92
CA TYR A 261 -7.63 44.63 46.22
C TYR A 261 -7.85 44.56 47.74
N PRO A 262 -8.89 45.23 48.28
CA PRO A 262 -9.14 45.32 49.73
C PRO A 262 -9.13 43.99 50.49
N SER A 263 -9.57 42.90 49.86
CA SER A 263 -9.57 41.54 50.43
C SER A 263 -8.17 41.02 50.82
N PHE A 264 -7.07 41.54 50.26
CA PHE A 264 -5.71 41.18 50.69
C PHE A 264 -5.42 41.53 52.16
N ALA A 265 -6.16 42.48 52.75
CA ALA A 265 -6.07 42.80 54.18
C ALA A 265 -6.50 41.63 55.09
N GLU A 266 -7.37 40.73 54.61
CA GLU A 266 -7.81 39.54 55.35
C GLU A 266 -6.79 38.38 55.28
N GLY A 267 -5.84 38.44 54.33
CA GLY A 267 -4.74 37.50 54.18
C GLY A 267 -5.21 36.09 53.83
N ALA A 268 -4.53 35.07 54.35
CA ALA A 268 -4.90 33.66 54.14
C ALA A 268 -6.11 33.19 54.98
N THR A 269 -6.70 34.06 55.82
CA THR A 269 -7.76 33.66 56.76
C THR A 269 -9.02 33.14 56.05
N PRO A 270 -9.56 33.82 55.01
CA PRO A 270 -10.72 33.31 54.26
C PRO A 270 -10.47 31.98 53.55
N PHE A 271 -9.22 31.66 53.17
CA PHE A 271 -8.87 30.37 52.54
C PHE A 271 -9.11 29.20 53.51
N PHE A 272 -8.58 29.29 54.73
CA PHE A 272 -8.71 28.23 55.73
C PHE A 272 -10.08 28.16 56.41
N THR A 273 -10.88 29.22 56.37
CA THR A 273 -12.29 29.22 56.84
C THR A 273 -13.30 28.86 55.76
N LEU A 274 -12.84 28.44 54.56
CA LEU A 274 -13.67 28.12 53.39
C LEU A 274 -14.53 29.30 52.87
N ASN A 275 -14.25 30.52 53.30
CA ASN A 275 -14.98 31.73 52.90
C ASN A 275 -14.39 32.33 51.60
N TRP A 276 -14.21 31.49 50.58
CA TRP A 276 -13.42 31.81 49.38
C TRP A 276 -14.04 32.91 48.51
N SER A 277 -15.33 33.22 48.69
CA SER A 277 -16.00 34.36 48.07
C SER A 277 -15.34 35.71 48.38
N LYS A 278 -14.59 35.81 49.49
CA LYS A 278 -13.77 36.97 49.84
C LYS A 278 -12.68 37.29 48.83
N TYR A 279 -12.19 36.33 48.06
CA TYR A 279 -11.13 36.54 47.06
C TYR A 279 -11.68 36.83 45.65
N ALA A 280 -13.00 36.97 45.49
CA ALA A 280 -13.64 37.19 44.18
C ALA A 280 -13.26 38.52 43.49
N GLU A 281 -12.49 39.40 44.15
CA GLU A 281 -11.89 40.59 43.54
C GLU A 281 -10.77 40.23 42.55
N PHE A 282 -10.00 39.16 42.81
CA PHE A 282 -8.81 38.78 42.04
C PHE A 282 -8.74 37.29 41.62
N LEU A 283 -9.58 36.42 42.21
CA LEU A 283 -9.79 35.03 41.80
C LEU A 283 -11.21 34.86 41.26
N THR A 284 -11.48 35.36 40.05
CA THR A 284 -12.83 35.40 39.48
C THR A 284 -13.21 34.13 38.72
N PHE A 285 -14.48 34.06 38.30
CA PHE A 285 -14.97 33.11 37.31
C PHE A 285 -15.98 33.85 36.40
N ARG A 286 -15.49 34.81 35.61
CA ARG A 286 -16.30 35.68 34.74
C ARG A 286 -16.77 34.94 33.48
N GLY A 287 -15.88 34.16 32.87
CA GLY A 287 -16.10 33.51 31.58
C GLY A 287 -16.12 34.47 30.39
N GLY A 288 -16.14 33.90 29.19
CA GLY A 288 -15.97 34.65 27.94
C GLY A 288 -14.53 35.13 27.73
N LEU A 289 -14.34 35.95 26.70
CA LEU A 289 -13.11 36.72 26.49
C LEU A 289 -13.28 38.14 27.02
N ASP A 290 -12.17 38.76 27.42
CA ASP A 290 -12.11 40.18 27.73
C ASP A 290 -12.37 41.00 26.43
N PRO A 291 -13.30 41.98 26.45
CA PRO A 291 -13.74 42.68 25.24
C PRO A 291 -12.77 43.76 24.73
N VAL A 292 -11.68 44.05 25.45
CA VAL A 292 -10.68 45.08 25.09
C VAL A 292 -9.42 44.42 24.50
N THR A 293 -9.04 43.26 25.03
CA THR A 293 -7.83 42.52 24.68
C THR A 293 -8.10 41.28 23.85
N GLY A 294 -9.31 40.73 23.87
CA GLY A 294 -9.67 39.46 23.23
C GLY A 294 -9.01 38.22 23.86
N GLY A 295 -8.34 38.35 25.02
CA GLY A 295 -7.79 37.23 25.78
C GLY A 295 -8.76 36.71 26.84
N LEU A 296 -8.42 35.60 27.50
CA LEU A 296 -9.07 35.19 28.75
C LEU A 296 -8.77 36.19 29.88
N TRP A 297 -9.74 36.41 30.78
CA TRP A 297 -9.56 37.26 31.96
C TRP A 297 -8.40 36.77 32.84
N LEU A 298 -7.43 37.63 33.13
CA LEU A 298 -6.24 37.27 33.91
C LEU A 298 -6.58 36.80 35.35
N THR A 299 -7.68 37.29 35.91
CA THR A 299 -8.24 36.86 37.20
C THR A 299 -8.90 35.47 37.15
N ASP A 300 -9.48 35.08 36.01
CA ASP A 300 -9.99 33.71 35.78
C ASP A 300 -8.82 32.74 35.56
N ILE A 301 -7.77 33.16 34.85
CA ILE A 301 -6.51 32.39 34.70
C ILE A 301 -5.87 32.12 36.07
N ALA A 302 -5.79 33.13 36.93
CA ALA A 302 -5.28 32.99 38.29
C ALA A 302 -6.09 32.00 39.13
N HIS A 303 -7.43 32.06 39.07
CA HIS A 303 -8.34 31.12 39.73
C HIS A 303 -8.13 29.69 39.21
N HIS A 304 -8.07 29.51 37.88
CA HIS A 304 -7.89 28.22 37.23
C HIS A 304 -6.58 27.54 37.65
N HIS A 305 -5.46 28.27 37.65
CA HIS A 305 -4.17 27.72 38.08
C HIS A 305 -4.09 27.39 39.58
N LEU A 306 -4.80 28.13 40.44
CA LEU A 306 -4.91 27.79 41.86
C LEU A 306 -5.74 26.50 42.07
N ALA A 307 -6.87 26.35 41.35
CA ALA A 307 -7.68 25.14 41.40
C ALA A 307 -6.91 23.91 40.90
N ILE A 308 -6.17 24.04 39.79
CA ILE A 308 -5.28 22.99 39.27
C ILE A 308 -4.16 22.65 40.26
N ALA A 309 -3.59 23.65 40.93
CA ALA A 309 -2.56 23.42 41.95
C ALA A 309 -3.09 22.55 43.11
N ILE A 310 -4.27 22.90 43.63
CA ILE A 310 -4.93 22.14 44.71
C ILE A 310 -5.24 20.71 44.26
N LEU A 311 -5.77 20.53 43.04
CA LEU A 311 -6.03 19.20 42.47
C LEU A 311 -4.77 18.34 42.37
N PHE A 312 -3.67 18.87 41.83
CA PHE A 312 -2.42 18.11 41.69
C PHE A 312 -1.70 17.86 43.02
N LEU A 313 -1.78 18.79 43.98
CA LEU A 313 -1.28 18.58 45.34
C LEU A 313 -2.04 17.44 46.04
N ILE A 314 -3.37 17.37 45.91
CA ILE A 314 -4.17 16.27 46.44
C ILE A 314 -3.85 14.96 45.70
N ALA A 315 -3.84 14.97 44.36
CA ALA A 315 -3.56 13.79 43.54
C ALA A 315 -2.18 13.17 43.83
N GLY A 316 -1.15 13.98 44.07
CA GLY A 316 0.17 13.49 44.45
C GLY A 316 0.19 12.74 45.78
N HIS A 317 -0.74 13.03 46.71
CA HIS A 317 -0.90 12.31 47.99
C HIS A 317 -1.84 11.09 47.90
N MET A 318 -2.49 10.86 46.75
CA MET A 318 -3.27 9.62 46.52
C MET A 318 -2.36 8.41 46.30
N TYR A 319 -1.13 8.63 45.81
CA TYR A 319 -0.09 7.60 45.66
C TYR A 319 0.74 7.45 46.93
N ARG A 320 1.17 6.22 47.22
CA ARG A 320 1.88 5.86 48.44
C ARG A 320 3.19 6.64 48.59
N THR A 321 3.21 7.53 49.57
CA THR A 321 4.37 8.33 49.97
C THR A 321 5.36 7.53 50.81
N ASN A 322 6.58 8.05 50.95
CA ASN A 322 7.59 7.56 51.91
C ASN A 322 7.12 7.53 53.38
N TRP A 323 5.98 8.16 53.70
CA TRP A 323 5.34 8.15 55.02
C TRP A 323 4.22 7.09 55.16
N GLY A 324 4.03 6.24 54.13
CA GLY A 324 2.98 5.21 54.10
C GLY A 324 1.56 5.72 53.78
N ILE A 325 1.39 7.04 53.59
CA ILE A 325 0.11 7.65 53.21
C ILE A 325 -0.07 7.49 51.70
N GLY A 326 -1.17 6.88 51.26
CA GLY A 326 -1.54 6.71 49.85
C GLY A 326 -1.58 5.24 49.37
N HIS A 327 -2.20 5.02 48.21
CA HIS A 327 -2.35 3.71 47.57
C HIS A 327 -1.13 3.36 46.71
N SER A 328 -0.76 2.08 46.62
CA SER A 328 0.26 1.67 45.65
C SER A 328 -0.30 1.65 44.24
N LEU A 329 0.53 2.08 43.28
CA LEU A 329 0.20 1.95 41.87
C LEU A 329 0.04 0.48 41.45
N LYS A 330 0.82 -0.43 42.05
CA LYS A 330 0.68 -1.87 41.81
C LYS A 330 -0.66 -2.39 42.32
N ASP A 331 -0.99 -2.08 43.58
CA ASP A 331 -2.26 -2.50 44.21
C ASP A 331 -3.47 -2.00 43.39
N ILE A 332 -3.40 -0.77 42.86
CA ILE A 332 -4.44 -0.17 42.00
C ILE A 332 -4.56 -0.92 40.65
N LEU A 333 -3.45 -1.17 39.96
CA LEU A 333 -3.46 -1.83 38.65
C LEU A 333 -3.89 -3.30 38.74
N GLU A 334 -3.40 -4.05 39.73
CA GLU A 334 -3.78 -5.47 39.92
C GLU A 334 -5.21 -5.65 40.45
N ALA A 335 -5.77 -4.66 41.15
CA ALA A 335 -7.18 -4.68 41.56
C ALA A 335 -8.17 -4.39 40.41
N HIS A 336 -7.72 -3.77 39.31
CA HIS A 336 -8.60 -3.31 38.25
C HIS A 336 -9.09 -4.45 37.34
N LYS A 337 -10.39 -4.76 37.42
CA LYS A 337 -11.06 -5.76 36.58
C LYS A 337 -11.97 -5.09 35.57
N GLY A 338 -11.54 -5.04 34.31
CA GLY A 338 -12.29 -4.39 33.23
C GLY A 338 -13.53 -5.21 32.82
N PRO A 339 -14.65 -4.55 32.45
CA PRO A 339 -15.93 -5.22 32.18
C PRO A 339 -15.93 -6.17 30.98
N PHE A 340 -14.89 -6.16 30.13
CA PHE A 340 -14.77 -7.01 28.94
C PHE A 340 -13.50 -7.87 28.88
N THR A 341 -12.58 -7.75 29.86
CA THR A 341 -11.24 -8.38 29.79
C THR A 341 -10.84 -9.13 31.07
N GLY A 342 -11.60 -9.04 32.15
CA GLY A 342 -11.30 -9.76 33.39
C GLY A 342 -10.01 -9.27 34.07
N GLN A 343 -9.00 -10.12 34.17
CA GLN A 343 -7.72 -9.85 34.86
C GLN A 343 -6.72 -9.05 34.00
N GLY A 344 -7.20 -8.18 33.11
CA GLY A 344 -6.44 -7.62 31.99
C GLY A 344 -5.23 -6.75 32.32
N HIS A 345 -5.08 -6.27 33.56
CA HIS A 345 -3.96 -5.44 34.00
C HIS A 345 -2.92 -6.19 34.87
N LYS A 346 -3.09 -7.50 35.09
CA LYS A 346 -2.15 -8.30 35.89
C LYS A 346 -0.80 -8.43 35.17
N GLY A 347 0.29 -7.99 35.81
CA GLY A 347 1.62 -7.90 35.19
C GLY A 347 1.87 -6.62 34.41
N LEU A 348 0.88 -5.73 34.25
CA LEU A 348 1.05 -4.44 33.57
C LEU A 348 1.95 -3.50 34.37
N TYR A 349 1.91 -3.56 35.70
CA TYR A 349 2.82 -2.81 36.56
C TYR A 349 4.28 -3.19 36.29
N GLU A 350 4.60 -4.48 36.26
CA GLU A 350 5.94 -4.97 35.91
C GLU A 350 6.38 -4.47 34.53
N ILE A 351 5.54 -4.64 33.50
CA ILE A 351 5.86 -4.17 32.13
C ILE A 351 6.14 -2.66 32.10
N LEU A 352 5.29 -1.85 32.72
CA LEU A 352 5.45 -0.39 32.75
C LEU A 352 6.61 0.08 33.64
N THR A 353 7.05 -0.71 34.63
CA THR A 353 8.16 -0.34 35.53
C THR A 353 9.52 -0.89 35.11
N THR A 354 9.58 -1.98 34.33
CA THR A 354 10.86 -2.57 33.88
C THR A 354 11.22 -2.25 32.42
N SER A 355 10.28 -1.78 31.60
CA SER A 355 10.53 -1.50 30.17
C SER A 355 10.71 -0.01 29.86
N TRP A 356 11.95 0.40 29.61
CA TRP A 356 12.31 1.76 29.19
C TRP A 356 11.56 2.23 27.94
N HIS A 357 11.37 1.35 26.94
CA HIS A 357 10.62 1.70 25.73
C HIS A 357 9.12 1.86 26.01
N ALA A 358 8.55 1.18 27.00
CA ALA A 358 7.15 1.35 27.38
C ALA A 358 6.92 2.72 28.06
N GLN A 359 7.81 3.07 28.99
CA GLN A 359 7.80 4.36 29.68
C GLN A 359 8.00 5.52 28.70
N LEU A 360 9.03 5.43 27.84
CA LEU A 360 9.31 6.45 26.83
C LEU A 360 8.15 6.60 25.84
N SER A 361 7.59 5.49 25.34
CA SER A 361 6.42 5.51 24.46
C SER A 361 5.22 6.20 25.11
N LEU A 362 4.87 5.83 26.34
CA LEU A 362 3.74 6.43 27.06
C LEU A 362 3.97 7.91 27.34
N ASN A 363 5.17 8.30 27.76
CA ASN A 363 5.52 9.69 28.06
C ASN A 363 5.48 10.58 26.80
N LEU A 364 6.02 10.09 25.68
CA LEU A 364 5.93 10.77 24.39
C LEU A 364 4.47 10.89 23.90
N ALA A 365 3.65 9.84 24.10
CA ALA A 365 2.24 9.87 23.73
C ALA A 365 1.48 10.93 24.54
N MET A 366 1.64 10.94 25.87
CA MET A 366 1.00 11.91 26.75
C MET A 366 1.43 13.35 26.41
N LEU A 367 2.74 13.61 26.32
CA LEU A 367 3.25 14.96 26.02
C LEU A 367 2.81 15.44 24.63
N GLY A 368 2.84 14.56 23.62
CA GLY A 368 2.38 14.87 22.27
C GLY A 368 0.88 15.21 22.22
N SER A 369 0.04 14.41 22.89
CA SER A 369 -1.40 14.70 23.04
C SER A 369 -1.64 16.02 23.78
N SER A 370 -0.95 16.27 24.91
CA SER A 370 -1.07 17.54 25.64
C SER A 370 -0.68 18.74 24.79
N THR A 371 0.36 18.63 23.97
CA THR A 371 0.81 19.72 23.09
C THR A 371 -0.24 20.04 22.01
N ILE A 372 -0.87 19.02 21.42
CA ILE A 372 -2.01 19.19 20.48
C ILE A 372 -3.21 19.84 21.17
N VAL A 373 -3.57 19.37 22.37
CA VAL A 373 -4.68 19.94 23.16
C VAL A 373 -4.41 21.41 23.50
N VAL A 374 -3.17 21.76 23.87
CA VAL A 374 -2.74 23.15 24.11
C VAL A 374 -2.86 24.00 22.85
N ALA A 375 -2.47 23.49 21.67
CA ALA A 375 -2.66 24.20 20.40
C ALA A 375 -4.14 24.57 20.17
N HIS A 376 -5.03 23.58 20.30
CA HIS A 376 -6.47 23.82 20.14
C HIS A 376 -7.04 24.78 21.22
N HIS A 377 -6.56 24.73 22.46
CA HIS A 377 -6.97 25.68 23.52
C HIS A 377 -6.46 27.10 23.23
N MET A 378 -5.20 27.29 22.86
CA MET A 378 -4.65 28.62 22.52
C MET A 378 -5.32 29.26 21.30
N TYR A 379 -5.85 28.45 20.38
CA TYR A 379 -6.67 28.93 19.26
C TYR A 379 -8.11 29.30 19.69
N SER A 380 -8.78 28.44 20.46
CA SER A 380 -10.20 28.59 20.82
C SER A 380 -10.49 29.48 22.03
N MET A 381 -9.53 29.63 22.94
CA MET A 381 -9.61 30.46 24.16
C MET A 381 -8.23 31.11 24.41
N PRO A 382 -7.88 32.19 23.67
CA PRO A 382 -6.54 32.77 23.71
C PRO A 382 -6.12 33.22 25.14
N PRO A 383 -5.05 32.64 25.74
CA PRO A 383 -4.69 32.91 27.13
C PRO A 383 -3.85 34.18 27.33
N TYR A 384 -3.45 34.85 26.24
CA TYR A 384 -2.62 36.06 26.27
C TYR A 384 -3.39 37.25 25.68
N PRO A 385 -3.30 38.46 26.28
CA PRO A 385 -3.87 39.67 25.70
C PRO A 385 -3.45 39.88 24.25
N TYR A 386 -4.39 40.32 23.41
CA TYR A 386 -4.23 40.61 21.97
C TYR A 386 -3.85 39.42 21.07
N LEU A 387 -3.68 38.20 21.60
CA LEU A 387 -3.44 37.02 20.77
C LEU A 387 -4.63 36.70 19.82
N ALA A 388 -5.84 37.09 20.19
CA ALA A 388 -7.03 36.97 19.33
C ALA A 388 -7.06 37.96 18.14
N THR A 389 -6.19 38.98 18.14
CA THR A 389 -6.10 39.99 17.07
C THR A 389 -4.81 39.89 16.26
N ASP A 390 -3.76 39.24 16.79
CA ASP A 390 -2.58 38.81 16.02
C ASP A 390 -2.74 37.38 15.48
N TYR A 391 -3.45 37.28 14.36
CA TYR A 391 -3.64 36.02 13.62
C TYR A 391 -2.31 35.38 13.17
N GLY A 392 -1.25 36.16 12.97
CA GLY A 392 0.06 35.66 12.54
C GLY A 392 0.75 34.89 13.66
N THR A 393 0.80 35.48 14.85
CA THR A 393 1.30 34.81 16.07
C THR A 393 0.39 33.66 16.48
N GLN A 394 -0.95 33.81 16.39
CA GLN A 394 -1.89 32.74 16.72
C GLN A 394 -1.72 31.51 15.82
N LEU A 395 -1.65 31.70 14.50
CA LEU A 395 -1.42 30.62 13.53
C LEU A 395 -0.02 29.98 13.71
N SER A 396 1.00 30.79 14.01
CA SER A 396 2.36 30.30 14.24
C SER A 396 2.43 29.44 15.50
N LEU A 397 1.85 29.89 16.61
CA LEU A 397 1.79 29.13 17.87
C LEU A 397 0.96 27.84 17.72
N PHE A 398 -0.19 27.90 17.04
CA PHE A 398 -0.99 26.71 16.72
C PHE A 398 -0.18 25.70 15.91
N THR A 399 0.42 26.12 14.80
CA THR A 399 1.20 25.25 13.90
C THR A 399 2.41 24.64 14.62
N HIS A 400 3.13 25.43 15.42
CA HIS A 400 4.28 25.00 16.20
C HIS A 400 3.91 23.89 17.21
N HIS A 401 2.85 24.09 17.99
CA HIS A 401 2.40 23.10 18.97
C HIS A 401 1.81 21.84 18.30
N MET A 402 1.08 21.98 17.19
CA MET A 402 0.62 20.83 16.40
C MET A 402 1.79 20.02 15.80
N TRP A 403 2.85 20.69 15.33
CA TRP A 403 4.05 20.02 14.79
C TRP A 403 4.83 19.27 15.89
N ILE A 404 5.11 19.93 17.02
CA ILE A 404 5.80 19.28 18.16
C ILE A 404 4.97 18.09 18.66
N GLY A 405 3.66 18.27 18.82
CA GLY A 405 2.76 17.18 19.24
C GLY A 405 2.76 16.02 18.25
N GLY A 406 2.73 16.30 16.95
CA GLY A 406 2.83 15.29 15.89
C GLY A 406 4.14 14.49 15.95
N PHE A 407 5.29 15.15 16.06
CA PHE A 407 6.58 14.45 16.19
C PHE A 407 6.66 13.57 17.44
N LEU A 408 6.16 14.04 18.58
CA LEU A 408 6.13 13.27 19.83
C LEU A 408 5.22 12.05 19.71
N ILE A 409 4.05 12.16 19.07
CA ILE A 409 3.15 11.02 18.79
C ILE A 409 3.81 9.99 17.85
N VAL A 410 4.56 10.43 16.83
CA VAL A 410 5.32 9.52 15.94
C VAL A 410 6.43 8.80 16.71
N GLY A 411 7.19 9.50 17.56
CA GLY A 411 8.20 8.90 18.43
C GLY A 411 7.59 7.90 19.42
N ALA A 412 6.42 8.22 19.99
CA ALA A 412 5.67 7.33 20.86
C ALA A 412 5.31 6.00 20.17
N ALA A 413 4.77 6.08 18.94
CA ALA A 413 4.43 4.92 18.14
C ALA A 413 5.66 4.09 17.76
N ALA A 414 6.79 4.74 17.45
CA ALA A 414 8.05 4.05 17.14
C ALA A 414 8.56 3.21 18.33
N HIS A 415 8.53 3.75 19.55
CA HIS A 415 8.93 2.99 20.75
C HIS A 415 7.89 1.96 21.20
N ALA A 416 6.59 2.17 20.95
CA ALA A 416 5.55 1.15 21.18
C ALA A 416 5.75 -0.10 20.31
N ALA A 417 6.15 0.10 19.05
CA ALA A 417 6.29 -0.96 18.05
C ALA A 417 7.42 -1.98 18.33
N ILE A 418 8.22 -1.77 19.38
CA ILE A 418 9.28 -2.67 19.86
C ILE A 418 8.74 -3.71 20.86
N LEU A 419 7.56 -3.50 21.44
CA LEU A 419 7.09 -4.26 22.63
C LEU A 419 5.87 -5.16 22.45
N TRP A 420 5.00 -4.90 21.46
CA TRP A 420 3.70 -5.58 21.33
C TRP A 420 3.47 -6.18 19.94
N HIS A 421 2.62 -7.21 19.88
CA HIS A 421 2.17 -7.82 18.63
C HIS A 421 1.48 -6.77 17.73
N ARG A 422 2.05 -6.53 16.56
CA ARG A 422 1.83 -5.33 15.74
C ARG A 422 0.44 -5.19 15.13
N ASP A 423 -0.19 -6.31 14.83
CA ASP A 423 -0.78 -6.43 13.50
C ASP A 423 -2.24 -5.96 13.42
N ALA A 424 -3.02 -6.14 14.48
CA ALA A 424 -4.41 -5.69 14.53
C ALA A 424 -4.52 -4.16 14.57
N ILE A 425 -3.64 -3.51 15.33
CA ILE A 425 -3.64 -2.06 15.57
C ILE A 425 -3.09 -1.33 14.34
N ILE A 426 -1.95 -1.78 13.78
CA ILE A 426 -1.42 -1.20 12.54
C ILE A 426 -2.41 -1.36 11.38
N SER A 427 -3.10 -2.51 11.25
CA SER A 427 -4.13 -2.67 10.22
C SER A 427 -5.32 -1.71 10.40
N HIS A 428 -5.73 -1.39 11.63
CA HIS A 428 -6.83 -0.45 11.87
C HIS A 428 -6.41 1.01 11.70
N LEU A 429 -5.21 1.41 12.17
CA LEU A 429 -4.71 2.76 11.91
C LEU A 429 -4.43 2.98 10.42
N ASN A 430 -3.82 2.02 9.72
CA ASN A 430 -3.65 2.13 8.27
C ASN A 430 -5.01 2.24 7.57
N TRP A 431 -6.01 1.42 7.93
CA TRP A 431 -7.36 1.55 7.36
C TRP A 431 -7.98 2.91 7.66
N ALA A 432 -7.88 3.43 8.89
CA ALA A 432 -8.42 4.73 9.26
C ALA A 432 -7.72 5.90 8.55
N CYS A 433 -6.39 5.89 8.47
CA CYS A 433 -5.61 6.90 7.75
C CYS A 433 -5.86 6.86 6.24
N ILE A 434 -5.98 5.66 5.64
CA ILE A 434 -6.36 5.49 4.23
C ILE A 434 -7.78 5.98 4.01
N PHE A 435 -8.75 5.58 4.84
CA PHE A 435 -10.14 5.99 4.73
C PHE A 435 -10.30 7.51 4.81
N LEU A 436 -9.74 8.15 5.84
CA LEU A 436 -9.81 9.60 6.04
C LEU A 436 -9.00 10.37 4.98
N GLY A 437 -7.83 9.86 4.59
CA GLY A 437 -6.99 10.46 3.55
C GLY A 437 -7.64 10.43 2.17
N PHE A 438 -8.17 9.28 1.73
CA PHE A 438 -8.85 9.17 0.44
C PHE A 438 -10.19 9.93 0.41
N HIS A 439 -10.95 9.98 1.50
CA HIS A 439 -12.18 10.78 1.53
C HIS A 439 -11.87 12.28 1.46
N SER A 440 -10.95 12.79 2.28
CA SER A 440 -10.58 14.22 2.23
C SER A 440 -9.98 14.61 0.87
N PHE A 441 -9.01 13.85 0.36
CA PHE A 441 -8.39 14.12 -0.94
C PHE A 441 -9.35 13.96 -2.13
N GLY A 442 -10.27 12.98 -2.06
CA GLY A 442 -11.32 12.80 -3.07
C GLY A 442 -12.32 13.96 -3.12
N LEU A 443 -12.67 14.55 -1.96
CA LEU A 443 -13.52 15.74 -1.89
C LEU A 443 -12.82 16.98 -2.47
N TYR A 444 -11.51 17.13 -2.27
CA TYR A 444 -10.72 18.19 -2.93
C TYR A 444 -10.67 17.99 -4.45
N ILE A 445 -10.34 16.79 -4.94
CA ILE A 445 -10.33 16.48 -6.38
C ILE A 445 -11.70 16.72 -7.02
N HIS A 446 -12.79 16.33 -6.36
CA HIS A 446 -14.15 16.61 -6.83
C HIS A 446 -14.40 18.12 -6.94
N ASN A 447 -14.04 18.89 -5.92
CA ASN A 447 -14.23 20.35 -5.92
C ASN A 447 -13.39 21.04 -7.00
N ASP A 448 -12.12 20.69 -7.15
CA ASP A 448 -11.26 21.23 -8.21
C ASP A 448 -11.77 20.86 -9.60
N THR A 449 -12.27 19.62 -9.78
CA THR A 449 -12.88 19.17 -11.04
C THR A 449 -14.17 19.93 -11.35
N MET A 450 -15.08 20.08 -10.39
CA MET A 450 -16.34 20.82 -10.62
C MET A 450 -16.09 22.32 -10.80
N SER A 451 -15.09 22.89 -10.12
CA SER A 451 -14.63 24.27 -10.36
C SER A 451 -14.08 24.45 -11.77
N ALA A 452 -13.18 23.56 -12.22
CA ALA A 452 -12.62 23.58 -13.58
C ALA A 452 -13.67 23.36 -14.68
N LEU A 453 -14.74 22.60 -14.39
CA LEU A 453 -15.90 22.40 -15.27
C LEU A 453 -16.94 23.55 -15.19
N GLY A 454 -16.72 24.59 -14.39
CA GLY A 454 -17.63 25.72 -14.26
C GLY A 454 -18.95 25.38 -13.55
N ARG A 455 -18.94 24.39 -12.66
CA ARG A 455 -20.12 23.85 -11.94
C ARG A 455 -20.05 24.06 -10.42
N PRO A 456 -20.02 25.31 -9.92
CA PRO A 456 -19.88 25.59 -8.48
C PRO A 456 -21.03 25.04 -7.64
N GLN A 457 -22.23 24.91 -8.21
CA GLN A 457 -23.39 24.31 -7.53
C GLN A 457 -23.28 22.80 -7.28
N ASP A 458 -22.32 22.11 -7.92
CA ASP A 458 -22.07 20.68 -7.75
C ASP A 458 -20.87 20.39 -6.83
N MET A 459 -20.25 21.43 -6.24
CA MET A 459 -19.15 21.28 -5.28
C MET A 459 -19.66 20.86 -3.89
N PHE A 460 -18.81 20.17 -3.11
CA PHE A 460 -19.01 20.00 -1.68
C PHE A 460 -18.62 21.29 -0.96
N SER A 461 -19.62 22.07 -0.53
CA SER A 461 -19.45 23.33 0.20
C SER A 461 -20.71 23.69 0.97
N ASP A 462 -20.59 24.66 1.88
CA ASP A 462 -21.67 25.14 2.74
C ASP A 462 -22.85 25.76 1.96
N THR A 463 -22.63 26.13 0.69
CA THR A 463 -23.63 26.74 -0.21
C THR A 463 -24.08 25.82 -1.34
N ALA A 464 -23.59 24.58 -1.40
CA ALA A 464 -23.88 23.61 -2.45
C ALA A 464 -24.16 22.21 -1.84
N ILE A 465 -23.32 21.20 -2.09
CA ILE A 465 -23.50 19.87 -1.51
C ILE A 465 -22.94 19.84 -0.09
N GLN A 466 -23.79 20.13 0.89
CA GLN A 466 -23.42 20.20 2.31
C GLN A 466 -23.12 18.82 2.91
N LEU A 467 -22.03 18.72 3.67
CA LEU A 467 -21.71 17.56 4.52
C LEU A 467 -21.82 17.98 6.00
N GLN A 468 -22.80 17.42 6.71
CA GLN A 468 -23.14 17.84 8.08
C GLN A 468 -22.35 17.05 9.14
N PRO A 469 -21.48 17.67 9.97
CA PRO A 469 -20.65 16.98 10.94
C PRO A 469 -21.40 16.69 12.25
N ILE A 470 -22.37 15.76 12.20
CA ILE A 470 -23.35 15.44 13.25
C ILE A 470 -22.73 15.32 14.66
N PHE A 471 -21.60 14.63 14.80
CA PHE A 471 -20.94 14.45 16.11
C PHE A 471 -20.32 15.75 16.64
N ALA A 472 -19.68 16.55 15.78
CA ALA A 472 -19.14 17.84 16.17
C ALA A 472 -20.27 18.81 16.56
N GLN A 473 -21.39 18.80 15.84
CA GLN A 473 -22.61 19.56 16.18
C GLN A 473 -23.21 19.11 17.51
N TRP A 474 -23.21 17.82 17.84
CA TRP A 474 -23.65 17.34 19.16
C TRP A 474 -22.74 17.83 20.29
N VAL A 475 -21.41 17.79 20.12
CA VAL A 475 -20.45 18.36 21.08
C VAL A 475 -20.63 19.88 21.20
N GLN A 476 -20.76 20.60 20.07
CA GLN A 476 -21.02 22.04 20.02
C GLN A 476 -22.29 22.43 20.76
N ASN A 477 -23.40 21.74 20.51
CA ASN A 477 -24.66 21.98 21.23
C ASN A 477 -24.52 21.69 22.73
N THR A 478 -23.79 20.65 23.11
CA THR A 478 -23.49 20.36 24.52
C THR A 478 -22.66 21.48 25.17
N HIS A 479 -21.66 22.01 24.46
CA HIS A 479 -20.83 23.14 24.91
C HIS A 479 -21.61 24.46 24.93
N ALA A 480 -22.57 24.69 24.02
CA ALA A 480 -23.42 25.87 23.99
C ALA A 480 -24.52 25.85 25.09
N LEU A 481 -24.93 24.65 25.53
CA LEU A 481 -25.86 24.45 26.65
C LEU A 481 -25.16 24.42 28.03
N ALA A 482 -23.84 24.27 28.08
CA ALA A 482 -23.10 24.21 29.35
C ALA A 482 -23.10 25.53 30.18
N PRO A 483 -22.99 26.75 29.59
CA PRO A 483 -22.91 27.99 30.36
C PRO A 483 -24.15 28.26 31.23
N SER A 484 -25.35 27.94 30.74
CA SER A 484 -26.61 28.11 31.50
C SER A 484 -26.74 27.14 32.69
N ALA A 485 -25.90 26.09 32.75
CA ALA A 485 -25.82 25.16 33.87
C ALA A 485 -24.58 25.36 34.77
N THR A 486 -23.52 26.03 34.29
CA THR A 486 -22.20 26.06 34.96
C THR A 486 -21.52 27.44 35.08
N ALA A 487 -21.90 28.43 34.27
CA ALA A 487 -21.30 29.77 34.27
C ALA A 487 -22.36 30.87 34.06
N PRO A 488 -23.28 31.11 35.02
CA PRO A 488 -24.44 31.99 34.81
C PRO A 488 -24.12 33.48 34.58
N GLY A 489 -22.87 33.90 34.78
CA GLY A 489 -22.39 35.28 34.56
C GLY A 489 -21.83 35.55 33.16
N ALA A 490 -21.67 34.53 32.31
CA ALA A 490 -21.06 34.70 30.98
C ALA A 490 -22.01 35.45 30.02
N THR A 491 -21.68 36.71 29.71
CA THR A 491 -22.52 37.60 28.88
C THR A 491 -22.29 37.48 27.37
N THR A 492 -21.25 36.77 26.95
CA THR A 492 -20.86 36.54 25.55
C THR A 492 -20.24 35.14 25.37
N SER A 493 -20.32 34.60 24.15
CA SER A 493 -19.65 33.36 23.76
C SER A 493 -18.12 33.57 23.66
N THR A 494 -17.35 32.50 23.86
CA THR A 494 -15.87 32.55 23.89
C THR A 494 -15.22 32.75 22.51
N SER A 495 -15.99 32.72 21.41
CA SER A 495 -15.48 33.05 20.08
C SER A 495 -16.63 33.33 19.10
N LEU A 496 -16.42 34.28 18.18
CA LEU A 496 -17.37 34.65 17.12
C LEU A 496 -17.72 33.48 16.19
N THR A 497 -16.84 32.49 16.01
CA THR A 497 -17.11 31.29 15.18
C THR A 497 -17.99 30.24 15.88
N TRP A 498 -18.43 30.48 17.13
CA TRP A 498 -19.13 29.48 17.96
C TRP A 498 -20.48 29.95 18.55
N GLY A 499 -21.01 31.13 18.18
CA GLY A 499 -22.46 31.38 18.35
C GLY A 499 -22.96 32.82 18.50
N SER A 500 -23.92 33.14 17.63
CA SER A 500 -25.13 33.99 17.84
C SER A 500 -25.04 35.37 18.51
N ARG A 501 -24.97 36.42 17.66
CA ARG A 501 -25.80 37.63 17.85
C ARG A 501 -26.22 38.23 16.51
N LEU A 502 -27.52 38.23 16.21
CA LEU A 502 -28.08 38.97 15.08
C LEU A 502 -27.99 40.47 15.36
N ILE A 503 -27.49 41.24 14.38
CA ILE A 503 -27.57 42.71 14.37
C ILE A 503 -28.83 43.11 13.57
N PRO A 504 -29.81 43.80 14.18
CA PRO A 504 -30.93 44.36 13.45
C PRO A 504 -30.55 45.70 12.80
N ASP A 505 -30.63 45.75 11.48
CA ASP A 505 -30.78 46.93 10.63
C ASP A 505 -29.73 48.07 10.65
N LYS A 506 -29.84 48.93 9.64
CA LYS A 506 -28.84 49.93 9.23
C LYS A 506 -28.85 51.18 10.12
N ALA A 507 -27.74 51.47 10.81
CA ALA A 507 -27.40 52.82 11.29
C ALA A 507 -25.89 53.04 11.39
N ASN A 508 -25.44 54.29 11.26
CA ASN A 508 -24.02 54.66 11.30
C ASN A 508 -23.45 54.65 12.72
N LEU A 509 -22.40 53.88 12.96
CA LEU A 509 -21.29 54.24 13.86
C LEU A 509 -19.98 53.89 13.16
N GLY A 510 -19.12 54.88 12.96
CA GLY A 510 -17.87 54.72 12.22
C GLY A 510 -16.65 55.01 13.08
N PHE A 511 -15.60 54.19 12.93
CA PHE A 511 -14.25 54.54 13.32
C PHE A 511 -13.41 54.80 12.07
N ARG A 512 -12.68 55.92 12.06
CA ARG A 512 -11.87 56.39 10.93
C ARG A 512 -10.39 56.21 11.28
N PHE A 513 -9.62 55.57 10.41
CA PHE A 513 -8.16 55.50 10.52
C PHE A 513 -7.54 56.91 10.43
N PRO A 514 -6.68 57.32 11.38
CA PRO A 514 -6.00 58.62 11.34
C PRO A 514 -4.64 58.50 10.62
N CYS A 515 -4.64 58.66 9.29
CA CYS A 515 -3.41 58.73 8.48
C CYS A 515 -3.60 59.67 7.26
N ASP A 516 -3.69 60.97 7.51
CA ASP A 516 -3.55 62.02 6.49
C ASP A 516 -2.21 62.75 6.70
N GLY A 517 -1.32 62.64 5.72
CA GLY A 517 -0.02 63.31 5.65
C GLY A 517 0.26 63.71 4.20
N PRO A 518 0.52 64.99 3.87
CA PRO A 518 0.17 65.51 2.55
C PRO A 518 1.19 65.23 1.43
N GLY A 519 0.83 64.31 0.53
CA GLY A 519 0.87 64.51 -0.93
C GLY A 519 2.23 64.68 -1.63
N ARG A 520 2.62 63.65 -2.40
CA ARG A 520 3.03 63.83 -3.81
C ARG A 520 3.09 62.52 -4.62
N GLY A 521 2.69 62.61 -5.89
CA GLY A 521 3.41 62.05 -7.04
C GLY A 521 3.61 60.52 -7.15
N GLU A 522 2.78 59.91 -7.99
CA GLU A 522 3.18 58.98 -9.08
C GLU A 522 3.77 57.57 -8.82
N HIS A 523 3.29 56.66 -9.67
CA HIS A 523 3.94 55.44 -10.18
C HIS A 523 4.41 54.32 -9.22
N ALA A 524 3.47 53.43 -8.89
CA ALA A 524 3.64 51.99 -9.13
C ALA A 524 2.30 51.34 -9.52
N LYS A 525 2.26 50.55 -10.61
CA LYS A 525 1.17 49.62 -10.93
C LYS A 525 1.71 48.19 -10.92
N TYR A 526 1.12 47.33 -10.11
CA TYR A 526 1.28 45.88 -10.19
C TYR A 526 -0.11 45.22 -10.33
N PRO A 527 -0.21 44.05 -10.99
CA PRO A 527 -1.47 43.32 -11.13
C PRO A 527 -1.96 42.76 -9.78
N PRO A 528 -3.24 42.36 -9.66
CA PRO A 528 -3.81 41.91 -8.38
C PRO A 528 -3.11 40.66 -7.84
N GLY A 529 -2.39 40.82 -6.72
CA GLY A 529 -1.78 39.73 -5.99
C GLY A 529 -2.79 38.90 -5.21
N ILE A 530 -2.50 37.60 -5.05
CA ILE A 530 -3.35 36.64 -4.34
C ILE A 530 -3.39 37.00 -2.85
N ILE A 531 -4.58 37.35 -2.35
CA ILE A 531 -4.84 37.45 -0.91
C ILE A 531 -5.27 36.07 -0.41
N TRP A 532 -4.46 35.45 0.44
CA TRP A 532 -4.83 34.23 1.16
C TRP A 532 -5.89 34.55 2.23
N LYS A 533 -7.18 34.57 1.83
CA LYS A 533 -8.30 34.72 2.77
C LYS A 533 -8.59 33.39 3.48
N MET A 534 -7.73 33.04 4.44
CA MET A 534 -7.97 31.92 5.35
C MET A 534 -9.02 32.34 6.38
N GLN A 535 -10.30 32.05 6.14
CA GLN A 535 -11.38 32.33 7.09
C GLN A 535 -12.45 31.23 7.03
N SER A 536 -12.75 30.67 8.20
CA SER A 536 -13.77 29.64 8.42
C SER A 536 -15.14 30.26 8.67
N ASP A 537 -16.10 30.04 7.78
CA ASP A 537 -17.47 30.58 7.88
C ASP A 537 -18.55 29.49 7.64
N VAL A 538 -18.39 28.33 8.27
CA VAL A 538 -19.32 27.18 8.21
C VAL A 538 -20.55 27.37 9.13
N TRP A 539 -21.35 28.43 8.92
CA TRP A 539 -22.64 28.61 9.63
C TRP A 539 -23.68 29.36 8.79
N GLY A 540 -24.77 28.65 8.42
CA GLY A 540 -25.95 29.19 7.74
C GLY A 540 -27.23 28.95 8.56
N SER A 541 -28.20 29.86 8.44
CA SER A 541 -29.40 29.96 9.30
C SER A 541 -30.37 28.77 9.24
N ILE A 542 -30.95 28.43 10.39
CA ILE A 542 -32.17 27.60 10.52
C ILE A 542 -33.41 28.38 10.04
N SER A 543 -34.40 27.69 9.48
CA SER A 543 -35.81 28.13 9.42
C SER A 543 -36.72 27.10 10.08
N ASP A 544 -37.81 27.54 10.70
CA ASP A 544 -38.58 26.74 11.66
C ASP A 544 -39.43 25.61 11.05
N GLN A 545 -39.22 24.39 11.54
CA GLN A 545 -40.32 23.56 12.08
C GLN A 545 -39.81 22.33 12.87
N GLY A 546 -40.29 22.16 14.11
CA GLY A 546 -40.28 20.87 14.81
C GLY A 546 -41.21 19.86 14.12
N VAL A 547 -41.19 18.56 14.43
CA VAL A 547 -41.41 17.94 15.76
C VAL A 547 -40.51 16.69 15.94
N SER A 548 -40.24 16.30 17.19
CA SER A 548 -39.50 15.06 17.52
C SER A 548 -40.33 14.03 18.31
N SER A 549 -40.05 12.74 18.09
CA SER A 549 -40.04 11.65 19.09
C SER A 549 -39.51 10.37 18.40
N THR A 550 -38.36 9.78 18.74
CA THR A 550 -37.87 9.16 19.98
C THR A 550 -38.37 7.73 20.26
N THR A 551 -37.51 6.77 19.86
CA THR A 551 -36.98 5.65 20.68
C THR A 551 -37.68 4.28 20.80
N ILE A 552 -36.80 3.26 20.80
CA ILE A 552 -36.91 1.91 21.40
C ILE A 552 -37.89 0.91 20.77
N ASN A 553 -37.33 -0.09 20.08
CA ASN A 553 -37.37 -1.47 20.60
C ASN A 553 -36.31 -2.38 19.94
N GLY A 554 -35.21 -2.61 20.67
CA GLY A 554 -34.13 -3.52 20.29
C GLY A 554 -34.11 -4.80 21.14
N TRP A 555 -35.26 -5.42 21.38
CA TRP A 555 -35.35 -6.59 22.27
C TRP A 555 -36.42 -7.62 21.89
N LEU A 556 -36.36 -8.15 20.66
CA LEU A 556 -37.02 -9.42 20.32
C LEU A 556 -36.32 -10.22 19.20
N ARG A 557 -34.98 -10.32 19.27
CA ARG A 557 -34.24 -11.33 18.54
C ARG A 557 -33.71 -12.34 19.56
N ASP A 558 -34.09 -13.60 19.38
CA ASP A 558 -33.63 -14.81 20.09
C ASP A 558 -34.53 -15.37 21.23
N PHE A 559 -35.79 -15.77 20.95
CA PHE A 559 -36.50 -16.81 21.75
C PHE A 559 -37.57 -17.68 21.04
N LEU A 560 -37.62 -17.80 19.70
CA LEU A 560 -38.43 -18.86 19.05
C LEU A 560 -37.70 -19.50 17.88
N TRP A 561 -37.40 -20.79 18.05
CA TRP A 561 -36.96 -21.72 17.02
C TRP A 561 -37.90 -22.94 17.02
N ALA A 562 -37.94 -23.61 15.87
CA ALA A 562 -38.49 -24.96 15.64
C ALA A 562 -40.02 -25.16 15.52
N GLN A 563 -40.34 -26.01 14.54
CA GLN A 563 -41.61 -26.74 14.28
C GLN A 563 -42.83 -25.91 13.81
N ALA A 564 -43.71 -26.44 12.96
CA ALA A 564 -43.79 -27.82 12.44
C ALA A 564 -43.72 -27.91 10.90
N SER A 565 -43.22 -29.05 10.41
CA SER A 565 -43.18 -29.42 8.99
C SER A 565 -44.02 -30.66 8.73
N GLN A 566 -45.07 -30.54 7.90
CA GLN A 566 -45.74 -31.61 7.15
C GLN A 566 -46.76 -30.94 6.20
N GLU A 567 -47.18 -31.54 5.08
CA GLU A 567 -47.12 -32.96 4.72
C GLU A 567 -46.74 -33.20 3.23
N ASP A 568 -46.41 -34.44 2.91
CA ASP A 568 -46.03 -34.93 1.57
C ASP A 568 -47.17 -34.83 0.55
N LEU A 569 -46.84 -34.53 -0.71
CA LEU A 569 -47.61 -35.05 -1.85
C LEU A 569 -46.65 -35.51 -2.96
N LYS A 570 -46.29 -36.79 -2.87
CA LYS A 570 -45.40 -37.49 -3.82
C LYS A 570 -46.07 -37.65 -5.19
N GLY A 571 -45.35 -37.32 -6.27
CA GLY A 571 -45.77 -37.64 -7.63
C GLY A 571 -44.84 -37.12 -8.71
N ILE A 572 -44.22 -38.04 -9.46
CA ILE A 572 -43.42 -37.78 -10.68
C ILE A 572 -42.14 -36.93 -10.44
N MET A 573 -41.02 -37.63 -10.21
CA MET A 573 -39.67 -37.04 -10.31
C MET A 573 -39.32 -36.71 -11.77
N ALA A 574 -39.81 -35.57 -12.27
CA ALA A 574 -39.19 -34.95 -13.42
C ALA A 574 -37.79 -34.46 -13.05
N LEU A 575 -36.76 -34.82 -13.82
CA LEU A 575 -35.37 -34.39 -13.63
C LEU A 575 -35.23 -32.88 -13.88
N ARG A 576 -35.58 -32.05 -12.89
CA ARG A 576 -35.45 -30.60 -12.93
C ARG A 576 -33.97 -30.21 -12.88
N PHE A 577 -33.57 -29.31 -13.77
CA PHE A 577 -32.19 -28.80 -13.83
C PHE A 577 -31.87 -27.95 -12.58
N PRO A 578 -30.64 -28.01 -12.03
CA PRO A 578 -29.52 -28.86 -12.41
C PRO A 578 -29.64 -30.30 -11.87
N ARG A 579 -29.32 -31.31 -12.69
CA ARG A 579 -29.36 -32.72 -12.26
C ARG A 579 -28.34 -33.05 -11.15
N PHE A 580 -27.26 -32.30 -11.08
CA PHE A 580 -26.10 -32.54 -10.22
C PHE A 580 -26.20 -31.88 -8.84
N SER A 581 -27.29 -31.16 -8.53
CA SER A 581 -27.55 -30.63 -7.19
C SER A 581 -29.05 -30.58 -6.90
N GLN A 582 -29.54 -31.46 -6.03
CA GLN A 582 -30.94 -31.51 -5.60
C GLN A 582 -31.33 -30.24 -4.84
N GLY A 583 -30.41 -29.70 -4.02
CA GLY A 583 -30.63 -28.44 -3.29
C GLY A 583 -30.90 -27.25 -4.24
N LEU A 584 -30.18 -27.18 -5.36
CA LEU A 584 -30.48 -26.19 -6.42
C LEU A 584 -31.73 -26.58 -7.22
N ALA A 585 -31.93 -27.85 -7.57
CA ALA A 585 -33.09 -28.28 -8.35
C ALA A 585 -34.44 -28.02 -7.65
N GLN A 586 -34.45 -27.99 -6.31
CA GLN A 586 -35.62 -27.66 -5.50
C GLN A 586 -35.93 -26.15 -5.44
N ASP A 587 -35.00 -25.27 -5.78
CA ASP A 587 -35.20 -23.81 -5.75
C ASP A 587 -36.34 -23.40 -6.72
N PRO A 588 -37.42 -22.73 -6.23
CA PRO A 588 -38.58 -22.37 -7.04
C PRO A 588 -38.38 -21.05 -7.83
N THR A 589 -37.21 -20.43 -7.79
CA THR A 589 -36.92 -19.10 -8.34
C THR A 589 -35.99 -19.16 -9.56
N THR A 590 -35.89 -18.06 -10.31
CA THR A 590 -34.95 -17.93 -11.44
C THR A 590 -33.48 -18.09 -11.03
N ARG A 591 -33.14 -17.91 -9.73
CA ARG A 591 -31.80 -18.15 -9.16
C ARG A 591 -31.27 -19.56 -9.47
N ARG A 592 -32.16 -20.56 -9.50
CA ARG A 592 -31.88 -21.96 -9.86
C ARG A 592 -31.11 -22.11 -11.17
N ILE A 593 -31.53 -21.37 -12.20
CA ILE A 593 -30.97 -21.47 -13.55
C ILE A 593 -29.55 -20.90 -13.55
N TRP A 594 -29.37 -19.71 -12.98
CA TRP A 594 -28.08 -19.04 -12.91
C TRP A 594 -27.03 -19.81 -12.09
N PHE A 595 -27.39 -20.34 -10.91
CA PHE A 595 -26.44 -21.18 -10.15
C PHE A 595 -26.21 -22.53 -10.83
N GLY A 596 -27.22 -23.14 -11.45
CA GLY A 596 -27.07 -24.37 -12.23
C GLY A 596 -26.18 -24.22 -13.47
N ILE A 597 -25.97 -23.00 -13.98
CA ILE A 597 -24.95 -22.70 -15.00
C ILE A 597 -23.59 -22.47 -14.32
N ALA A 598 -23.53 -21.59 -13.31
CA ALA A 598 -22.27 -21.19 -12.66
C ALA A 598 -21.53 -22.34 -11.94
N THR A 599 -22.27 -23.34 -11.41
CA THR A 599 -21.70 -24.50 -10.70
C THR A 599 -21.57 -25.75 -11.56
N ALA A 600 -21.88 -25.67 -12.87
CA ALA A 600 -21.83 -26.84 -13.76
C ALA A 600 -20.44 -27.49 -13.88
N HIS A 601 -19.37 -26.71 -13.65
CA HIS A 601 -17.97 -27.18 -13.66
C HIS A 601 -17.32 -27.21 -12.26
N ASP A 602 -18.04 -26.85 -11.19
CA ASP A 602 -17.57 -27.07 -9.81
C ASP A 602 -17.88 -28.52 -9.40
N PHE A 603 -17.19 -29.47 -10.05
CA PHE A 603 -17.48 -30.91 -9.94
C PHE A 603 -17.35 -31.43 -8.50
N GLU A 604 -16.54 -30.79 -7.66
CA GLU A 604 -16.39 -31.09 -6.22
C GLU A 604 -17.66 -30.80 -5.42
N SER A 605 -18.50 -29.85 -5.86
CA SER A 605 -19.75 -29.48 -5.21
C SER A 605 -20.99 -30.22 -5.77
N HIS A 606 -20.79 -31.31 -6.52
CA HIS A 606 -21.88 -32.09 -7.12
C HIS A 606 -22.33 -33.22 -6.18
N ASP A 607 -23.64 -33.46 -6.12
CA ASP A 607 -24.21 -34.53 -5.30
C ASP A 607 -23.64 -35.90 -5.68
N ASP A 608 -23.32 -36.72 -4.68
CA ASP A 608 -22.75 -38.07 -4.82
C ASP A 608 -21.48 -38.12 -5.71
N ILE A 609 -20.64 -37.08 -5.66
CA ILE A 609 -19.30 -37.11 -6.25
C ILE A 609 -18.33 -37.92 -5.37
N THR A 610 -17.47 -38.71 -6.02
CA THR A 610 -16.34 -39.40 -5.39
C THR A 610 -15.04 -38.92 -6.03
N GLU A 611 -13.90 -39.01 -5.33
CA GLU A 611 -12.61 -38.60 -5.89
C GLU A 611 -12.31 -39.26 -7.25
N GLU A 612 -12.60 -40.56 -7.39
CA GLU A 612 -12.42 -41.25 -8.67
C GLU A 612 -13.29 -40.67 -9.79
N ARG A 613 -14.56 -40.35 -9.50
CA ARG A 613 -15.49 -39.77 -10.46
C ARG A 613 -15.13 -38.33 -10.81
N LEU A 614 -14.61 -37.57 -9.84
CA LEU A 614 -14.07 -36.22 -10.04
C LEU A 614 -12.92 -36.22 -11.06
N TYR A 615 -11.88 -37.03 -10.84
CA TYR A 615 -10.76 -37.15 -11.78
C TYR A 615 -11.20 -37.67 -13.17
N GLN A 616 -12.12 -38.64 -13.23
CA GLN A 616 -12.65 -39.13 -14.51
C GLN A 616 -13.44 -38.07 -15.28
N ASN A 617 -14.25 -37.24 -14.61
CA ASN A 617 -14.95 -36.11 -15.22
C ASN A 617 -13.95 -35.08 -15.77
N ILE A 618 -12.99 -34.64 -14.96
CA ILE A 618 -11.94 -33.67 -15.34
C ILE A 618 -11.16 -34.18 -16.57
N PHE A 619 -10.77 -35.45 -16.59
CA PHE A 619 -10.03 -36.05 -17.69
C PHE A 619 -10.82 -36.07 -19.00
N ALA A 620 -12.12 -36.38 -18.96
CA ALA A 620 -12.99 -36.29 -20.13
C ALA A 620 -13.19 -34.83 -20.59
N SER A 621 -13.30 -33.88 -19.66
CA SER A 621 -13.35 -32.44 -19.97
C SER A 621 -12.08 -31.93 -20.65
N HIS A 622 -10.89 -32.43 -20.28
CA HIS A 622 -9.64 -32.10 -20.97
C HIS A 622 -9.67 -32.55 -22.45
N PHE A 623 -10.16 -33.76 -22.73
CA PHE A 623 -10.35 -34.24 -24.11
C PHE A 623 -11.37 -33.39 -24.90
N GLY A 624 -12.46 -32.97 -24.25
CA GLY A 624 -13.42 -32.03 -24.84
C GLY A 624 -12.77 -30.67 -25.19
N GLN A 625 -11.97 -30.11 -24.29
CA GLN A 625 -11.26 -28.85 -24.52
C GLN A 625 -10.22 -28.96 -25.65
N LEU A 626 -9.46 -30.06 -25.71
CA LEU A 626 -8.53 -30.34 -26.82
C LEU A 626 -9.26 -30.46 -28.16
N ALA A 627 -10.42 -31.13 -28.19
CA ALA A 627 -11.24 -31.21 -29.40
C ALA A 627 -11.71 -29.84 -29.89
N ILE A 628 -12.10 -28.93 -28.98
CA ILE A 628 -12.48 -27.55 -29.30
C ILE A 628 -11.29 -26.77 -29.88
N ILE A 629 -10.09 -26.91 -29.29
CA ILE A 629 -8.87 -26.25 -29.78
C ILE A 629 -8.53 -26.73 -31.20
N PHE A 630 -8.53 -28.04 -31.46
CA PHE A 630 -8.27 -28.58 -32.79
C PHE A 630 -9.34 -28.16 -33.82
N LEU A 631 -10.62 -28.12 -33.43
CA LEU A 631 -11.71 -27.65 -34.30
C LEU A 631 -11.58 -26.17 -34.63
N TRP A 632 -11.19 -25.33 -33.66
CA TRP A 632 -10.92 -23.90 -33.88
C TRP A 632 -9.73 -23.68 -34.82
N THR A 633 -8.62 -24.41 -34.64
CA THR A 633 -7.46 -24.32 -35.55
C THR A 633 -7.80 -24.84 -36.95
N SER A 634 -8.59 -25.91 -37.06
CA SER A 634 -9.16 -26.39 -38.33
C SER A 634 -10.02 -25.34 -39.03
N GLY A 635 -10.87 -24.63 -38.28
CA GLY A 635 -11.69 -23.53 -38.79
C GLY A 635 -10.88 -22.37 -39.36
N ASN A 636 -9.82 -21.94 -38.66
CA ASN A 636 -8.91 -20.89 -39.14
C ASN A 636 -8.25 -21.29 -40.48
N LEU A 637 -7.72 -22.51 -40.57
CA LEU A 637 -7.10 -23.03 -41.79
C LEU A 637 -8.12 -23.14 -42.94
N PHE A 638 -9.32 -23.66 -42.66
CA PHE A 638 -10.38 -23.83 -43.66
C PHE A 638 -10.87 -22.50 -44.23
N HIS A 639 -11.13 -21.49 -43.39
CA HIS A 639 -11.58 -20.18 -43.87
C HIS A 639 -10.53 -19.47 -44.71
N VAL A 640 -9.24 -19.55 -44.34
CA VAL A 640 -8.16 -18.98 -45.15
C VAL A 640 -7.96 -19.76 -46.47
N ALA A 641 -8.08 -21.09 -46.46
CA ALA A 641 -7.99 -21.91 -47.68
C ALA A 641 -9.15 -21.69 -48.66
N TRP A 642 -10.35 -21.37 -48.16
CA TRP A 642 -11.57 -21.21 -48.96
C TRP A 642 -11.84 -19.75 -49.39
N GLN A 643 -11.57 -18.79 -48.49
CA GLN A 643 -11.99 -17.39 -48.64
C GLN A 643 -10.83 -16.39 -48.42
N GLY A 644 -9.64 -16.87 -48.06
CA GLY A 644 -8.45 -16.06 -47.90
C GLY A 644 -7.72 -15.77 -49.21
N ASN A 645 -6.59 -15.09 -49.11
CA ASN A 645 -5.70 -14.75 -50.22
C ASN A 645 -4.27 -15.28 -49.99
N PHE A 646 -4.14 -16.42 -49.30
CA PHE A 646 -2.84 -16.97 -48.86
C PHE A 646 -1.84 -17.13 -50.01
N GLU A 647 -2.22 -17.74 -51.13
CA GLU A 647 -1.33 -17.91 -52.28
C GLU A 647 -0.87 -16.57 -52.89
N SER A 648 -1.71 -15.54 -52.89
CA SER A 648 -1.33 -14.18 -53.34
C SER A 648 -0.42 -13.49 -52.33
N TRP A 649 -0.70 -13.63 -51.04
CA TRP A 649 0.14 -13.12 -49.95
C TRP A 649 1.52 -13.78 -49.93
N VAL A 650 1.59 -15.07 -50.27
CA VAL A 650 2.85 -15.82 -50.40
C VAL A 650 3.77 -15.27 -51.51
N GLN A 651 3.23 -14.59 -52.53
CA GLN A 651 4.02 -13.92 -53.58
C GLN A 651 4.46 -12.50 -53.20
N ASP A 652 3.64 -11.76 -52.44
CA ASP A 652 3.97 -10.43 -51.93
C ASP A 652 3.50 -10.25 -50.47
N PRO A 653 4.28 -10.72 -49.48
CA PRO A 653 3.92 -10.67 -48.06
C PRO A 653 3.86 -9.26 -47.45
N LEU A 654 4.40 -8.25 -48.16
CA LEU A 654 4.57 -6.89 -47.65
C LEU A 654 3.37 -6.00 -47.99
N HIS A 655 2.87 -6.08 -49.23
CA HIS A 655 1.81 -5.21 -49.72
C HIS A 655 0.43 -5.87 -49.74
N VAL A 656 0.35 -7.20 -49.87
CA VAL A 656 -0.93 -7.92 -49.76
C VAL A 656 -1.36 -7.96 -48.30
N ARG A 657 -2.61 -7.57 -48.01
CA ARG A 657 -3.18 -7.69 -46.66
C ARG A 657 -3.82 -9.06 -46.47
N PRO A 658 -3.52 -9.81 -45.40
CA PRO A 658 -4.01 -11.17 -45.20
C PRO A 658 -5.51 -11.18 -44.90
N ILE A 659 -6.30 -11.97 -45.62
CA ILE A 659 -7.75 -12.10 -45.42
C ILE A 659 -8.07 -13.22 -44.41
N ALA A 660 -8.90 -12.92 -43.41
CA ALA A 660 -9.36 -13.89 -42.44
C ALA A 660 -10.49 -14.78 -43.00
N HIS A 661 -11.56 -14.14 -43.49
CA HIS A 661 -12.74 -14.78 -44.08
C HIS A 661 -13.61 -13.74 -44.80
N ALA A 662 -14.58 -14.20 -45.59
CA ALA A 662 -15.60 -13.35 -46.20
C ALA A 662 -16.65 -12.88 -45.18
N ILE A 663 -17.20 -11.69 -45.38
CA ILE A 663 -18.31 -11.14 -44.59
C ILE A 663 -19.62 -11.41 -45.33
N TRP A 664 -20.60 -12.00 -44.64
CA TRP A 664 -21.96 -12.15 -45.12
C TRP A 664 -22.92 -11.57 -44.07
N ASP A 665 -23.28 -10.30 -44.24
CA ASP A 665 -24.24 -9.59 -43.38
C ASP A 665 -25.30 -8.90 -44.26
N PRO A 666 -26.57 -9.34 -44.23
CA PRO A 666 -27.64 -8.75 -45.04
C PRO A 666 -28.06 -7.34 -44.58
N HIS A 667 -27.54 -6.84 -43.45
CA HIS A 667 -27.79 -5.48 -42.97
C HIS A 667 -26.79 -4.45 -43.54
N PHE A 668 -25.75 -4.88 -44.26
CA PHE A 668 -24.80 -3.96 -44.89
C PHE A 668 -25.45 -3.19 -46.05
N GLY A 669 -25.51 -1.86 -45.92
CA GLY A 669 -25.80 -0.98 -47.06
C GLY A 669 -24.65 -0.99 -48.08
N GLN A 670 -24.95 -0.68 -49.34
CA GLN A 670 -23.98 -0.73 -50.45
C GLN A 670 -22.63 -0.01 -50.17
N PRO A 671 -22.57 1.17 -49.52
CA PRO A 671 -21.29 1.80 -49.18
C PRO A 671 -20.43 1.00 -48.19
N ALA A 672 -21.05 0.19 -47.32
CA ALA A 672 -20.32 -0.74 -46.45
C ALA A 672 -19.83 -1.97 -47.22
N VAL A 673 -20.63 -2.50 -48.14
CA VAL A 673 -20.20 -3.58 -49.06
C VAL A 673 -18.94 -3.15 -49.82
N GLU A 674 -18.95 -1.93 -50.38
CA GLU A 674 -17.79 -1.35 -51.07
C GLU A 674 -16.60 -1.12 -50.12
N ALA A 675 -16.82 -0.50 -48.95
CA ALA A 675 -15.76 -0.22 -47.97
C ALA A 675 -15.05 -1.48 -47.42
N PHE A 676 -15.73 -2.63 -47.35
CA PHE A 676 -15.15 -3.90 -46.91
C PHE A 676 -14.66 -4.79 -48.08
N THR A 677 -14.94 -4.44 -49.33
CA THR A 677 -14.42 -5.16 -50.52
C THR A 677 -13.00 -4.67 -50.81
N ARG A 678 -12.00 -5.32 -50.19
CA ARG A 678 -10.58 -4.90 -50.23
C ARG A 678 -9.62 -6.09 -50.27
N GLY A 679 -8.31 -5.83 -50.35
CA GLY A 679 -7.28 -6.87 -50.34
C GLY A 679 -7.26 -7.78 -51.58
N GLY A 680 -7.83 -7.32 -52.70
CA GLY A 680 -7.99 -8.09 -53.94
C GLY A 680 -9.23 -9.00 -53.99
N ALA A 681 -10.07 -9.01 -52.95
CA ALA A 681 -11.29 -9.81 -52.91
C ALA A 681 -12.39 -9.30 -53.86
N LEU A 682 -13.22 -10.22 -54.35
CA LEU A 682 -14.41 -9.93 -55.17
C LEU A 682 -15.64 -9.49 -54.35
N GLY A 683 -15.51 -9.33 -53.03
CA GLY A 683 -16.58 -8.93 -52.13
C GLY A 683 -16.08 -8.64 -50.71
N PRO A 684 -16.99 -8.36 -49.76
CA PRO A 684 -16.65 -7.96 -48.39
C PRO A 684 -15.81 -8.99 -47.62
N VAL A 685 -14.71 -8.54 -47.01
CA VAL A 685 -13.75 -9.41 -46.27
C VAL A 685 -13.22 -8.77 -44.99
N ASN A 686 -12.96 -9.62 -44.00
CA ASN A 686 -12.19 -9.26 -42.81
C ASN A 686 -10.68 -9.44 -43.06
N ILE A 687 -9.86 -8.51 -42.58
CA ILE A 687 -8.39 -8.64 -42.55
C ILE A 687 -7.98 -9.37 -41.26
N ALA A 688 -7.02 -10.29 -41.37
CA ALA A 688 -6.50 -11.07 -40.26
C ALA A 688 -5.39 -10.30 -39.52
N TYR A 689 -5.53 -10.15 -38.20
CA TYR A 689 -4.49 -9.58 -37.32
C TYR A 689 -3.94 -10.61 -36.31
N SER A 690 -3.98 -11.90 -36.70
CA SER A 690 -3.67 -13.05 -35.85
C SER A 690 -2.31 -13.69 -36.14
N GLY A 691 -1.55 -13.20 -37.10
CA GLY A 691 -0.22 -13.71 -37.47
C GLY A 691 -0.19 -15.09 -38.13
N VAL A 692 -1.34 -15.69 -38.41
CA VAL A 692 -1.41 -17.08 -38.92
C VAL A 692 -0.82 -17.22 -40.33
N TYR A 693 -0.93 -16.19 -41.17
CA TYR A 693 -0.30 -16.17 -42.50
C TYR A 693 1.23 -16.24 -42.37
N GLN A 694 1.82 -15.34 -41.57
CA GLN A 694 3.26 -15.29 -41.29
C GLN A 694 3.76 -16.60 -40.67
N TRP A 695 3.01 -17.18 -39.71
CA TRP A 695 3.35 -18.46 -39.10
C TRP A 695 3.32 -19.61 -40.12
N TRP A 696 2.22 -19.81 -40.84
CA TRP A 696 2.05 -20.92 -41.79
C TRP A 696 3.04 -20.84 -42.95
N TYR A 697 3.35 -19.64 -43.42
CA TYR A 697 4.39 -19.41 -44.42
C TYR A 697 5.80 -19.70 -43.87
N THR A 698 6.11 -19.30 -42.63
CA THR A 698 7.41 -19.58 -42.01
C THR A 698 7.67 -21.08 -41.90
N ILE A 699 6.64 -21.89 -41.59
CA ILE A 699 6.76 -23.35 -41.46
C ILE A 699 6.67 -24.11 -42.80
N GLY A 700 6.59 -23.40 -43.94
CA GLY A 700 6.72 -23.99 -45.27
C GLY A 700 5.41 -24.27 -46.02
N LEU A 701 4.24 -23.86 -45.50
CA LEU A 701 2.97 -23.95 -46.25
C LEU A 701 2.94 -22.88 -47.35
N ARG A 702 2.42 -23.21 -48.53
CA ARG A 702 2.50 -22.37 -49.75
C ARG A 702 1.20 -22.30 -50.54
N THR A 703 0.35 -23.33 -50.48
CA THR A 703 -0.90 -23.42 -51.25
C THR A 703 -2.14 -23.49 -50.35
N ASN A 704 -3.31 -23.21 -50.91
CA ASN A 704 -4.60 -23.43 -50.28
C ASN A 704 -4.87 -24.93 -50.05
N GLU A 705 -4.28 -25.81 -50.87
CA GLU A 705 -4.33 -27.27 -50.68
C GLU A 705 -3.58 -27.72 -49.41
N ASP A 706 -2.43 -27.10 -49.09
CA ASP A 706 -1.72 -27.34 -47.83
C ASP A 706 -2.63 -27.03 -46.63
N LEU A 707 -3.25 -25.85 -46.65
CA LEU A 707 -4.12 -25.35 -45.58
C LEU A 707 -5.38 -26.22 -45.42
N TYR A 708 -6.03 -26.57 -46.54
CA TYR A 708 -7.22 -27.42 -46.55
C TYR A 708 -6.93 -28.83 -46.02
N THR A 709 -5.80 -29.41 -46.42
CA THR A 709 -5.35 -30.72 -45.91
C THR A 709 -5.06 -30.66 -44.41
N GLY A 710 -4.41 -29.60 -43.94
CA GLY A 710 -4.19 -29.34 -42.51
C GLY A 710 -5.50 -29.19 -41.72
N ALA A 711 -6.51 -28.52 -42.30
CA ALA A 711 -7.82 -28.38 -41.70
C ALA A 711 -8.53 -29.73 -41.52
N LEU A 712 -8.55 -30.58 -42.55
CA LEU A 712 -9.14 -31.91 -42.49
C LEU A 712 -8.43 -32.82 -41.46
N PHE A 713 -7.10 -32.74 -41.38
CA PHE A 713 -6.31 -33.47 -40.39
C PHE A 713 -6.66 -33.04 -38.95
N LEU A 714 -6.78 -31.74 -38.67
CA LEU A 714 -7.15 -31.24 -37.35
C LEU A 714 -8.61 -31.53 -36.99
N LEU A 715 -9.52 -31.54 -37.96
CA LEU A 715 -10.90 -31.98 -37.77
C LEU A 715 -10.96 -33.47 -37.36
N PHE A 716 -10.13 -34.31 -37.99
CA PHE A 716 -9.98 -35.72 -37.63
C PHE A 716 -9.39 -35.91 -36.21
N LEU A 717 -8.38 -35.13 -35.84
CA LEU A 717 -7.84 -35.13 -34.46
C LEU A 717 -8.86 -34.63 -33.42
N SER A 718 -9.72 -33.67 -33.77
CA SER A 718 -10.83 -33.23 -32.93
C SER A 718 -11.83 -34.38 -32.68
N ALA A 719 -12.24 -35.08 -33.74
CA ALA A 719 -13.11 -36.25 -33.63
C ALA A 719 -12.49 -37.39 -32.79
N ILE A 720 -11.21 -37.71 -33.00
CA ILE A 720 -10.46 -38.68 -32.16
C ILE A 720 -10.46 -38.25 -30.70
N SER A 721 -10.24 -36.96 -30.41
CA SER A 721 -10.20 -36.45 -29.04
C SER A 721 -11.54 -36.62 -28.31
N LEU A 722 -12.67 -36.34 -28.98
CA LEU A 722 -14.00 -36.60 -28.44
C LEU A 722 -14.25 -38.11 -28.20
N ILE A 723 -13.84 -38.96 -29.14
CA ILE A 723 -13.97 -40.42 -29.00
C ILE A 723 -13.12 -40.94 -27.85
N ALA A 724 -11.89 -40.43 -27.66
CA ALA A 724 -11.01 -40.81 -26.56
C ALA A 724 -11.58 -40.39 -25.19
N GLY A 725 -12.10 -39.16 -25.08
CA GLY A 725 -12.78 -38.69 -23.87
C GLY A 725 -14.01 -39.53 -23.52
N TRP A 726 -14.84 -39.87 -24.51
CA TRP A 726 -15.98 -40.78 -24.34
C TRP A 726 -15.55 -42.21 -23.99
N LEU A 727 -14.47 -42.71 -24.60
CA LEU A 727 -13.94 -44.06 -24.36
C LEU A 727 -13.48 -44.22 -22.91
N HIS A 728 -12.74 -43.25 -22.37
CA HIS A 728 -12.28 -43.27 -20.98
C HIS A 728 -13.38 -43.07 -19.92
N LEU A 729 -14.61 -42.74 -20.33
CA LEU A 729 -15.79 -42.82 -19.47
C LEU A 729 -16.49 -44.19 -19.51
N GLN A 730 -16.14 -45.08 -20.45
CA GLN A 730 -16.74 -46.42 -20.53
C GLN A 730 -16.20 -47.34 -19.41
N PRO A 731 -17.03 -48.21 -18.79
CA PRO A 731 -16.64 -48.99 -17.61
C PRO A 731 -15.34 -49.78 -17.70
N LYS A 732 -14.95 -50.25 -18.90
CA LYS A 732 -13.72 -51.02 -19.13
C LYS A 732 -12.43 -50.17 -19.21
N TRP A 733 -12.55 -48.87 -19.50
CA TRP A 733 -11.41 -48.00 -19.87
C TRP A 733 -11.23 -46.78 -18.96
N LYS A 734 -12.03 -46.72 -17.88
CA LYS A 734 -11.91 -45.75 -16.78
C LYS A 734 -10.54 -45.88 -16.09
N PRO A 735 -9.72 -44.81 -16.04
CA PRO A 735 -8.53 -44.80 -15.20
C PRO A 735 -8.91 -44.72 -13.71
N SER A 736 -8.14 -45.38 -12.84
CA SER A 736 -8.32 -45.30 -11.39
C SER A 736 -7.56 -44.13 -10.77
N VAL A 737 -7.91 -43.74 -9.55
CA VAL A 737 -7.22 -42.66 -8.80
C VAL A 737 -5.70 -42.87 -8.74
N SER A 738 -5.24 -44.12 -8.61
CA SER A 738 -3.81 -44.44 -8.58
C SER A 738 -3.04 -44.06 -9.85
N TRP A 739 -3.72 -44.06 -11.01
CA TRP A 739 -3.16 -43.60 -12.28
C TRP A 739 -3.06 -42.07 -12.30
N PHE A 740 -4.13 -41.37 -11.88
CA PHE A 740 -4.16 -39.91 -11.81
C PHE A 740 -3.16 -39.32 -10.79
N LYS A 741 -2.87 -40.03 -9.69
CA LYS A 741 -1.92 -39.60 -8.66
C LYS A 741 -0.46 -40.03 -8.91
N ASN A 742 -0.17 -40.76 -9.99
CA ASN A 742 1.21 -41.13 -10.36
C ASN A 742 1.96 -39.94 -11.01
N ALA A 743 2.56 -39.10 -10.17
CA ALA A 743 3.23 -37.87 -10.60
C ALA A 743 4.51 -38.16 -11.42
N GLU A 744 5.38 -39.06 -10.97
CA GLU A 744 6.63 -39.40 -11.63
C GLU A 744 6.41 -39.95 -13.05
N SER A 745 5.46 -40.88 -13.24
CA SER A 745 5.15 -41.41 -14.56
C SER A 745 4.60 -40.32 -15.48
N ARG A 746 3.68 -39.47 -15.00
CA ARG A 746 3.13 -38.36 -15.79
C ARG A 746 4.23 -37.39 -16.20
N LEU A 747 5.12 -37.00 -15.27
CA LEU A 747 6.21 -36.06 -15.56
C LEU A 747 7.21 -36.64 -16.55
N ASN A 748 7.62 -37.90 -16.42
CA ASN A 748 8.52 -38.54 -17.40
C ASN A 748 7.91 -38.55 -18.81
N HIS A 749 6.63 -38.95 -18.94
CA HIS A 749 5.95 -38.99 -20.25
C HIS A 749 5.66 -37.59 -20.82
N HIS A 750 5.41 -36.59 -19.98
CA HIS A 750 5.17 -35.22 -20.43
C HIS A 750 6.49 -34.51 -20.84
N LEU A 751 7.56 -34.68 -20.06
CA LEU A 751 8.87 -34.13 -20.40
C LEU A 751 9.47 -34.83 -21.62
N SER A 752 9.71 -36.14 -21.56
CA SER A 752 10.36 -36.84 -22.69
C SER A 752 9.45 -37.01 -23.90
N GLY A 753 8.19 -37.41 -23.70
CA GLY A 753 7.22 -37.62 -24.78
C GLY A 753 6.63 -36.31 -25.30
N LEU A 754 5.75 -35.67 -24.51
CA LEU A 754 4.96 -34.52 -24.97
C LEU A 754 5.82 -33.32 -25.37
N PHE A 755 6.94 -33.04 -24.70
CA PHE A 755 7.85 -31.95 -25.07
C PHE A 755 9.06 -32.44 -25.88
N GLY A 756 9.79 -33.45 -25.40
CA GLY A 756 11.02 -33.95 -26.04
C GLY A 756 10.80 -34.49 -27.45
N VAL A 757 9.95 -35.51 -27.62
CA VAL A 757 9.65 -36.12 -28.93
C VAL A 757 8.94 -35.13 -29.85
N SER A 758 8.02 -34.30 -29.33
CA SER A 758 7.35 -33.27 -30.14
C SER A 758 8.33 -32.20 -30.67
N SER A 759 9.28 -31.76 -29.86
CA SER A 759 10.32 -30.79 -30.29
C SER A 759 11.31 -31.41 -31.28
N LEU A 760 11.63 -32.70 -31.13
CA LEU A 760 12.43 -33.46 -32.10
C LEU A 760 11.68 -33.61 -33.44
N ALA A 761 10.40 -33.95 -33.40
CA ALA A 761 9.55 -34.03 -34.59
C ALA A 761 9.38 -32.65 -35.27
N TRP A 762 9.28 -31.58 -34.49
CA TRP A 762 9.24 -30.21 -34.99
C TRP A 762 10.56 -29.79 -35.64
N THR A 763 11.71 -30.18 -35.08
CA THR A 763 13.02 -30.05 -35.75
C THR A 763 13.02 -30.77 -37.09
N GLY A 764 12.51 -32.01 -37.14
CA GLY A 764 12.37 -32.77 -38.39
C GLY A 764 11.53 -32.03 -39.44
N HIS A 765 10.37 -31.49 -39.04
CA HIS A 765 9.53 -30.67 -39.91
C HIS A 765 10.24 -29.39 -40.40
N LEU A 766 10.94 -28.68 -39.52
CA LEU A 766 11.69 -27.47 -39.90
C LEU A 766 12.83 -27.78 -40.89
N VAL A 767 13.60 -28.85 -40.64
CA VAL A 767 14.73 -29.28 -41.47
C VAL A 767 14.30 -29.84 -42.82
N HIS A 768 13.20 -30.60 -42.89
CA HIS A 768 12.77 -31.27 -44.12
C HIS A 768 11.68 -30.53 -44.92
N VAL A 769 10.97 -29.56 -44.33
CA VAL A 769 9.86 -28.85 -45.00
C VAL A 769 10.01 -27.34 -44.95
N ALA A 770 10.22 -26.75 -43.78
CA ALA A 770 10.27 -25.29 -43.65
C ALA A 770 11.51 -24.68 -44.31
N ILE A 771 12.70 -25.22 -44.03
CA ILE A 771 13.97 -24.74 -44.59
C ILE A 771 14.03 -24.93 -46.12
N PRO A 772 13.72 -26.11 -46.69
CA PRO A 772 13.56 -26.27 -48.14
C PRO A 772 12.52 -25.31 -48.74
N GLY A 773 11.35 -25.16 -48.10
CA GLY A 773 10.31 -24.24 -48.54
C GLY A 773 10.71 -22.76 -48.46
N SER A 774 11.62 -22.39 -47.57
CA SER A 774 12.23 -21.04 -47.51
C SER A 774 13.32 -20.82 -48.57
N ARG A 775 13.82 -21.90 -49.20
CA ARG A 775 14.80 -21.89 -50.29
C ARG A 775 14.20 -22.18 -51.67
N GLY A 776 12.89 -22.03 -51.80
CA GLY A 776 12.13 -22.28 -53.04
C GLY A 776 12.00 -23.75 -53.44
N GLN A 777 12.33 -24.70 -52.56
CA GLN A 777 12.23 -26.13 -52.84
C GLN A 777 10.90 -26.70 -52.35
N TYR A 778 10.19 -27.42 -53.23
CA TYR A 778 8.91 -28.03 -52.91
C TYR A 778 9.10 -29.42 -52.30
N VAL A 779 8.84 -29.56 -50.99
CA VAL A 779 8.86 -30.84 -50.27
C VAL A 779 7.51 -31.09 -49.60
N ARG A 780 6.87 -32.21 -49.92
CA ARG A 780 5.55 -32.66 -49.44
C ARG A 780 5.51 -34.18 -49.33
N TRP A 781 4.41 -34.75 -48.83
CA TRP A 781 4.26 -36.19 -48.58
C TRP A 781 4.52 -37.10 -49.79
N ASN A 782 4.46 -36.58 -51.02
CA ASN A 782 4.73 -37.32 -52.26
C ASN A 782 6.21 -37.38 -52.67
N ASN A 783 7.11 -36.59 -52.06
CA ASN A 783 8.56 -36.58 -52.36
C ASN A 783 9.48 -36.43 -51.13
N PHE A 784 8.92 -36.33 -49.92
CA PHE A 784 9.65 -36.15 -48.66
C PHE A 784 10.74 -37.21 -48.39
N LEU A 785 10.56 -38.43 -48.90
CA LEU A 785 11.52 -39.52 -48.73
C LEU A 785 12.67 -39.50 -49.76
N ASP A 786 12.49 -38.81 -50.89
CA ASP A 786 13.43 -38.75 -52.00
C ASP A 786 14.31 -37.48 -51.95
N VAL A 787 13.84 -36.42 -51.29
CA VAL A 787 14.58 -35.16 -51.13
C VAL A 787 15.42 -35.17 -49.85
N LEU A 788 16.74 -35.18 -50.01
CA LEU A 788 17.67 -35.03 -48.88
C LEU A 788 17.65 -33.58 -48.35
N PRO A 789 17.47 -33.33 -47.03
CA PRO A 789 17.49 -31.98 -46.46
C PRO A 789 18.89 -31.35 -46.44
N TYR A 790 19.94 -32.17 -46.58
CA TYR A 790 21.34 -31.76 -46.64
C TYR A 790 22.08 -32.61 -47.68
N PRO A 791 23.01 -32.06 -48.50
CA PRO A 791 23.58 -32.77 -49.65
C PRO A 791 24.30 -34.10 -49.35
N GLN A 792 24.78 -34.28 -48.12
CA GLN A 792 25.49 -35.50 -47.68
C GLN A 792 24.62 -36.40 -46.76
N GLY A 793 23.31 -36.11 -46.67
CA GLY A 793 22.34 -36.85 -45.87
C GLY A 793 22.74 -36.98 -44.40
N LEU A 794 22.57 -38.18 -43.85
CA LEU A 794 22.91 -38.51 -42.46
C LEU A 794 24.39 -38.93 -42.25
N GLY A 795 25.22 -38.90 -43.29
CA GLY A 795 26.64 -39.28 -43.18
C GLY A 795 27.43 -38.48 -42.12
N PRO A 796 27.34 -37.13 -42.11
CA PRO A 796 27.95 -36.31 -41.07
C PRO A 796 27.45 -36.59 -39.65
N LEU A 797 26.18 -36.97 -39.47
CA LEU A 797 25.61 -37.33 -38.17
C LEU A 797 26.30 -38.56 -37.57
N PHE A 798 26.39 -39.66 -38.33
CA PHE A 798 26.96 -40.92 -37.86
C PHE A 798 28.50 -40.91 -37.75
N THR A 799 29.18 -40.02 -38.48
CA THR A 799 30.63 -39.82 -38.39
C THR A 799 31.06 -38.82 -37.31
N GLY A 800 30.11 -38.19 -36.61
CA GLY A 800 30.39 -37.16 -35.60
C GLY A 800 30.79 -35.79 -36.17
N GLN A 801 30.74 -35.61 -37.50
CA GLN A 801 31.13 -34.38 -38.20
C GLN A 801 29.98 -33.36 -38.26
N TRP A 802 29.32 -33.14 -37.12
CA TRP A 802 28.07 -32.37 -37.03
C TRP A 802 28.22 -30.90 -37.46
N ASN A 803 29.45 -30.36 -37.39
CA ASN A 803 29.77 -29.01 -37.86
C ASN A 803 29.49 -28.80 -39.36
N LEU A 804 29.46 -29.86 -40.17
CA LEU A 804 29.11 -29.77 -41.60
C LEU A 804 27.68 -29.25 -41.81
N TYR A 805 26.73 -29.59 -40.93
CA TYR A 805 25.34 -29.13 -41.00
C TYR A 805 25.15 -27.62 -40.74
N ALA A 806 26.17 -26.94 -40.22
CA ALA A 806 26.21 -25.49 -40.02
C ALA A 806 26.98 -24.72 -41.11
N GLN A 807 27.62 -25.43 -42.05
CA GLN A 807 28.37 -24.79 -43.13
C GLN A 807 27.45 -24.28 -44.24
N ASN A 808 27.85 -23.16 -44.85
CA ASN A 808 27.10 -22.46 -45.89
C ASN A 808 25.67 -22.07 -45.43
N PRO A 809 25.54 -21.11 -44.47
CA PRO A 809 24.26 -20.52 -44.10
C PRO A 809 23.63 -19.74 -45.27
N ASP A 810 22.35 -19.42 -45.14
CA ASP A 810 21.68 -18.49 -46.05
C ASP A 810 22.35 -17.11 -45.98
N SER A 811 22.55 -16.47 -47.14
CA SER A 811 23.29 -15.20 -47.21
C SER A 811 22.48 -14.02 -46.68
N SER A 812 23.16 -12.90 -46.40
CA SER A 812 22.50 -11.63 -46.07
C SER A 812 21.66 -11.04 -47.22
N SER A 813 21.80 -11.58 -48.44
CA SER A 813 21.00 -11.24 -49.62
C SER A 813 20.04 -12.36 -50.02
N HIS A 814 19.75 -13.33 -49.14
CA HIS A 814 18.78 -14.39 -49.40
C HIS A 814 17.36 -13.81 -49.56
N LEU A 815 16.66 -14.23 -50.62
CA LEU A 815 15.26 -13.89 -50.85
C LEU A 815 14.39 -15.07 -50.41
N PHE A 816 13.77 -14.94 -49.24
CA PHE A 816 12.99 -15.98 -48.58
C PHE A 816 11.84 -16.46 -49.47
N GLY A 817 11.75 -17.78 -49.63
CA GLY A 817 10.84 -18.46 -50.56
C GLY A 817 11.46 -18.77 -51.92
N THR A 818 12.72 -18.38 -52.18
CA THR A 818 13.42 -18.59 -53.46
C THR A 818 14.78 -19.26 -53.26
N SER A 819 15.46 -19.65 -54.33
CA SER A 819 16.84 -20.15 -54.26
C SER A 819 17.91 -19.04 -54.35
N GLU A 820 17.53 -17.78 -54.49
CA GLU A 820 18.48 -16.67 -54.63
C GLU A 820 19.12 -16.32 -53.29
N GLY A 821 20.45 -16.44 -53.22
CA GLY A 821 21.23 -16.25 -51.99
C GLY A 821 21.08 -17.38 -50.95
N ALA A 822 20.44 -18.50 -51.33
CA ALA A 822 20.16 -19.62 -50.44
C ALA A 822 21.42 -20.46 -50.11
N GLY A 823 21.52 -20.87 -48.84
CA GLY A 823 22.58 -21.73 -48.33
C GLY A 823 22.24 -23.22 -48.42
N THR A 824 23.08 -24.04 -47.78
CA THR A 824 22.87 -25.50 -47.63
C THR A 824 22.86 -25.97 -46.18
N SER A 825 23.16 -25.10 -45.21
CA SER A 825 23.06 -25.45 -43.77
C SER A 825 21.63 -25.85 -43.37
N ILE A 826 21.51 -26.63 -42.30
CA ILE A 826 20.21 -27.01 -41.69
C ILE A 826 20.13 -26.70 -40.19
N LEU A 827 21.26 -26.49 -39.52
CA LEU A 827 21.37 -26.21 -38.09
C LEU A 827 22.45 -25.14 -37.88
N THR A 828 22.10 -23.94 -37.43
CA THR A 828 23.05 -22.83 -37.26
C THR A 828 22.93 -22.18 -35.89
N LEU A 829 23.78 -21.20 -35.60
CA LEU A 829 23.66 -20.34 -34.42
C LEU A 829 24.18 -18.93 -34.76
N LEU A 830 23.57 -18.31 -35.77
CA LEU A 830 23.98 -17.03 -36.35
C LEU A 830 23.70 -15.84 -35.42
N GLY A 831 22.56 -15.88 -34.72
CA GLY A 831 22.06 -14.76 -33.94
C GLY A 831 21.52 -13.60 -34.80
N GLY A 832 20.81 -12.68 -34.15
CA GLY A 832 20.14 -11.57 -34.83
C GLY A 832 19.01 -12.04 -35.76
N PHE A 833 18.79 -11.30 -36.85
CA PHE A 833 17.66 -11.49 -37.76
C PHE A 833 18.10 -11.66 -39.22
N HIS A 834 17.28 -12.36 -40.00
CA HIS A 834 17.38 -12.48 -41.45
C HIS A 834 17.00 -11.13 -42.10
N PRO A 835 17.90 -10.47 -42.87
CA PRO A 835 17.73 -9.06 -43.25
C PRO A 835 16.43 -8.71 -43.99
N GLN A 836 15.95 -9.57 -44.89
CA GLN A 836 14.72 -9.32 -45.65
C GLN A 836 13.44 -9.43 -44.79
N THR A 837 13.35 -10.49 -43.97
CA THR A 837 12.12 -10.88 -43.24
C THR A 837 12.02 -10.23 -41.86
N GLN A 838 13.12 -9.64 -41.35
CA GLN A 838 13.23 -9.07 -40.01
C GLN A 838 12.79 -10.06 -38.92
N SER A 839 13.14 -11.33 -39.11
CA SER A 839 12.80 -12.46 -38.23
C SER A 839 14.02 -13.30 -37.88
N LEU A 840 13.91 -14.13 -36.84
CA LEU A 840 14.90 -15.16 -36.52
C LEU A 840 15.14 -16.11 -37.70
N TRP A 841 16.37 -16.61 -37.83
CA TRP A 841 16.77 -17.57 -38.86
C TRP A 841 16.13 -18.95 -38.64
N LEU A 842 15.51 -19.54 -39.66
CA LEU A 842 14.88 -20.87 -39.56
C LEU A 842 15.85 -21.98 -39.10
N THR A 843 17.11 -21.91 -39.51
CA THR A 843 18.19 -22.83 -39.14
C THR A 843 18.64 -22.67 -37.68
N ASP A 844 18.52 -21.48 -37.10
CA ASP A 844 18.70 -21.24 -35.66
C ASP A 844 17.48 -21.77 -34.88
N ILE A 845 16.26 -21.56 -35.38
CA ILE A 845 15.01 -22.09 -34.79
C ILE A 845 15.01 -23.64 -34.79
N ALA A 846 15.46 -24.27 -35.88
CA ALA A 846 15.60 -25.73 -35.96
C ALA A 846 16.61 -26.26 -34.94
N HIS A 847 17.77 -25.61 -34.82
CA HIS A 847 18.79 -25.98 -33.84
C HIS A 847 18.34 -25.76 -32.39
N HIS A 848 17.59 -24.69 -32.11
CA HIS A 848 16.96 -24.47 -30.82
C HIS A 848 16.02 -25.63 -30.43
N HIS A 849 15.14 -26.05 -31.33
CA HIS A 849 14.21 -27.16 -31.08
C HIS A 849 14.92 -28.50 -30.90
N LEU A 850 16.04 -28.72 -31.59
CA LEU A 850 16.88 -29.91 -31.40
C LEU A 850 17.54 -29.91 -30.02
N ALA A 851 18.10 -28.78 -29.60
CA ALA A 851 18.76 -28.64 -28.31
C ALA A 851 17.77 -28.85 -27.14
N ILE A 852 16.60 -28.20 -27.17
CA ILE A 852 15.59 -28.39 -26.11
C ILE A 852 14.97 -29.78 -26.15
N ALA A 853 14.87 -30.43 -27.33
CA ALA A 853 14.41 -31.82 -27.43
C ALA A 853 15.33 -32.76 -26.63
N PHE A 854 16.65 -32.66 -26.79
CA PHE A 854 17.59 -33.44 -25.98
C PHE A 854 17.50 -33.12 -24.48
N ILE A 855 17.35 -31.85 -24.10
CA ILE A 855 17.17 -31.46 -22.69
C ILE A 855 15.92 -32.10 -22.09
N PHE A 856 14.77 -32.04 -22.79
CA PHE A 856 13.50 -32.60 -22.31
C PHE A 856 13.47 -34.14 -22.36
N LEU A 857 14.12 -34.77 -23.34
CA LEU A 857 14.31 -36.22 -23.39
C LEU A 857 15.11 -36.71 -22.18
N VAL A 858 16.23 -36.06 -21.84
CA VAL A 858 17.03 -36.41 -20.65
C VAL A 858 16.27 -36.12 -19.34
N ALA A 859 15.64 -34.95 -19.22
CA ALA A 859 14.88 -34.58 -18.02
C ALA A 859 13.70 -35.53 -17.76
N GLY A 860 13.04 -36.01 -18.81
CA GLY A 860 11.96 -37.00 -18.72
C GLY A 860 12.38 -38.44 -18.42
N HIS A 861 13.66 -38.68 -18.08
CA HIS A 861 14.16 -39.94 -17.53
C HIS A 861 14.67 -39.81 -16.08
N MET A 862 14.50 -38.65 -15.43
CA MET A 862 15.00 -38.42 -14.07
C MET A 862 14.14 -39.08 -12.97
N TYR A 863 12.82 -39.17 -13.15
CA TYR A 863 11.91 -39.62 -12.10
C TYR A 863 11.72 -41.14 -12.10
N ARG A 864 11.50 -41.73 -10.93
CA ARG A 864 11.41 -43.18 -10.74
C ARG A 864 10.11 -43.73 -11.32
N THR A 865 10.22 -44.84 -12.05
CA THR A 865 9.08 -45.56 -12.62
C THR A 865 9.15 -47.05 -12.24
N ASN A 866 8.25 -47.86 -12.78
CA ASN A 866 8.19 -49.31 -12.57
C ASN A 866 9.48 -50.05 -12.96
N PHE A 867 10.40 -49.40 -13.69
CA PHE A 867 11.74 -49.92 -14.00
C PHE A 867 12.75 -49.79 -12.83
N GLY A 868 12.36 -49.21 -11.69
CA GLY A 868 13.16 -49.13 -10.47
C GLY A 868 14.27 -48.08 -10.46
N ILE A 869 14.65 -47.53 -11.62
CA ILE A 869 15.67 -46.49 -11.79
C ILE A 869 15.02 -45.10 -11.74
N GLY A 870 15.70 -44.12 -11.13
CA GLY A 870 15.27 -42.72 -11.01
C GLY A 870 14.98 -42.27 -9.56
N HIS A 871 14.62 -40.99 -9.40
CA HIS A 871 14.28 -40.37 -8.11
C HIS A 871 12.76 -40.36 -7.88
N SER A 872 12.26 -40.63 -6.66
CA SER A 872 10.86 -40.27 -6.37
C SER A 872 10.76 -38.75 -6.23
N MET A 873 9.63 -38.19 -6.66
CA MET A 873 9.33 -36.78 -6.46
C MET A 873 9.14 -36.46 -4.96
N LYS A 874 8.69 -37.43 -4.15
CA LYS A 874 8.59 -37.25 -2.69
C LYS A 874 9.97 -37.00 -2.07
N ASP A 875 10.98 -37.76 -2.48
CA ASP A 875 12.37 -37.64 -2.02
C ASP A 875 13.05 -36.32 -2.47
N LEU A 876 12.45 -35.58 -3.42
CA LEU A 876 13.01 -34.34 -4.01
C LEU A 876 12.26 -33.07 -3.62
N LEU A 877 10.97 -33.16 -3.25
CA LEU A 877 10.15 -32.00 -2.88
C LEU A 877 10.49 -31.42 -1.51
N GLU A 878 11.39 -32.05 -0.75
CA GLU A 878 12.05 -31.42 0.40
C GLU A 878 12.98 -30.25 0.01
N ALA A 879 13.17 -29.97 -1.30
CA ALA A 879 14.15 -28.98 -1.78
C ALA A 879 13.66 -27.88 -2.75
N HIS A 880 12.65 -28.06 -3.61
CA HIS A 880 12.41 -27.15 -4.77
C HIS A 880 10.95 -26.88 -5.17
N ILE A 881 10.73 -25.75 -5.86
CA ILE A 881 9.41 -25.16 -6.21
C ILE A 881 9.19 -25.15 -7.75
N PRO A 882 7.98 -25.48 -8.26
CA PRO A 882 7.64 -25.40 -9.69
C PRO A 882 7.06 -24.03 -10.13
N PRO A 883 7.30 -23.57 -11.38
CA PRO A 883 6.75 -22.32 -11.90
C PRO A 883 5.40 -22.48 -12.64
N GLY A 884 4.62 -21.40 -12.71
CA GLY A 884 3.38 -21.30 -13.50
C GLY A 884 3.04 -19.85 -13.90
N GLY A 885 2.22 -19.67 -14.94
CA GLY A 885 1.70 -18.36 -15.41
C GLY A 885 2.68 -17.44 -16.13
N VAL A 886 3.93 -17.33 -15.66
CA VAL A 886 4.97 -16.42 -16.19
C VAL A 886 5.22 -16.59 -17.70
N ILE A 887 5.11 -17.82 -18.22
CA ILE A 887 5.49 -18.15 -19.60
C ILE A 887 4.62 -17.41 -20.64
N THR A 888 3.34 -17.16 -20.38
CA THR A 888 2.47 -16.48 -21.37
C THR A 888 2.86 -15.01 -21.55
N SER A 889 3.26 -14.32 -20.49
CA SER A 889 3.81 -12.96 -20.59
C SER A 889 5.20 -12.97 -21.22
N LEU A 890 6.03 -13.98 -20.92
CA LEU A 890 7.35 -14.15 -21.56
C LEU A 890 7.23 -14.34 -23.08
N VAL A 891 6.23 -15.11 -23.55
CA VAL A 891 5.90 -15.25 -24.98
C VAL A 891 5.57 -13.89 -25.60
N ALA A 892 4.73 -13.08 -24.95
CA ALA A 892 4.41 -11.73 -25.43
C ALA A 892 5.68 -10.85 -25.53
N GLN A 893 6.51 -10.82 -24.48
CA GLN A 893 7.74 -10.01 -24.45
C GLN A 893 8.77 -10.47 -25.48
N HIS A 894 8.91 -11.78 -25.72
CA HIS A 894 9.85 -12.30 -26.72
C HIS A 894 9.33 -12.16 -28.15
N MET A 895 8.02 -12.36 -28.42
CA MET A 895 7.51 -12.33 -29.80
C MET A 895 7.60 -10.96 -30.48
N TYR A 896 7.57 -9.85 -29.73
CA TYR A 896 7.75 -8.52 -30.33
C TYR A 896 9.22 -8.13 -30.49
N SER A 897 10.09 -8.54 -29.57
CA SER A 897 11.51 -8.16 -29.53
C SER A 897 12.44 -9.13 -30.28
N LEU A 898 12.01 -10.37 -30.47
CA LEU A 898 12.68 -11.43 -31.24
C LEU A 898 11.66 -12.10 -32.19
N PRO A 899 11.28 -11.45 -33.31
CA PRO A 899 10.20 -11.93 -34.18
C PRO A 899 10.52 -13.31 -34.78
N ALA A 900 9.71 -14.32 -34.44
CA ALA A 900 9.96 -15.72 -34.84
C ALA A 900 9.39 -16.10 -36.22
N TYR A 901 8.60 -15.23 -36.84
CA TYR A 901 7.91 -15.49 -38.11
C TYR A 901 8.28 -14.47 -39.17
N ALA A 902 8.46 -14.91 -40.41
CA ALA A 902 8.86 -14.06 -41.53
C ALA A 902 7.86 -12.91 -41.76
N PHE A 903 8.38 -11.70 -41.95
CA PHE A 903 7.65 -10.46 -42.23
C PHE A 903 6.71 -9.96 -41.12
N ILE A 904 6.58 -10.65 -39.98
CA ILE A 904 5.68 -10.23 -38.89
C ILE A 904 6.12 -8.93 -38.19
N ALA A 905 7.41 -8.59 -38.28
CA ALA A 905 7.94 -7.32 -37.77
C ALA A 905 7.48 -6.10 -38.59
N GLN A 906 7.01 -6.31 -39.82
CA GLN A 906 6.47 -5.26 -40.70
C GLN A 906 4.92 -5.20 -40.67
N ASP A 907 4.25 -6.23 -40.11
CA ASP A 907 2.81 -6.20 -39.83
C ASP A 907 2.55 -5.66 -38.42
N PHE A 908 2.64 -4.33 -38.29
CA PHE A 908 2.50 -3.60 -37.04
C PHE A 908 1.16 -3.87 -36.33
N THR A 909 0.06 -4.06 -37.08
CA THR A 909 -1.27 -4.29 -36.49
C THR A 909 -1.36 -5.70 -35.91
N THR A 910 -0.85 -6.71 -36.61
CA THR A 910 -0.73 -8.08 -36.06
C THR A 910 0.20 -8.11 -34.85
N GLN A 911 1.36 -7.45 -34.88
CA GLN A 911 2.28 -7.45 -33.74
C GLN A 911 1.64 -6.83 -32.49
N ALA A 912 0.93 -5.70 -32.66
CA ALA A 912 0.19 -5.04 -31.60
C ALA A 912 -0.95 -5.91 -31.02
N ALA A 913 -1.72 -6.56 -31.88
CA ALA A 913 -2.79 -7.48 -31.49
C ALA A 913 -2.24 -8.68 -30.71
N LEU A 914 -1.16 -9.32 -31.21
CA LEU A 914 -0.56 -10.50 -30.58
C LEU A 914 0.08 -10.20 -29.22
N TYR A 915 0.82 -9.09 -29.07
CA TYR A 915 1.37 -8.69 -27.78
C TYR A 915 0.24 -8.46 -26.76
N THR A 916 -0.76 -7.66 -27.15
CA THR A 916 -1.91 -7.32 -26.29
C THR A 916 -2.69 -8.56 -25.87
N HIS A 917 -3.03 -9.43 -26.82
CA HIS A 917 -3.76 -10.68 -26.60
C HIS A 917 -3.08 -11.58 -25.55
N HIS A 918 -1.78 -11.83 -25.70
CA HIS A 918 -1.04 -12.67 -24.77
C HIS A 918 -0.87 -12.04 -23.38
N GLN A 919 -0.75 -10.71 -23.27
CA GLN A 919 -0.68 -10.05 -21.95
C GLN A 919 -2.01 -10.11 -21.18
N TYR A 920 -3.16 -9.92 -21.84
CA TYR A 920 -4.47 -10.10 -21.17
C TYR A 920 -4.69 -11.56 -20.76
N ILE A 921 -4.34 -12.53 -21.60
CA ILE A 921 -4.42 -13.96 -21.23
C ILE A 921 -3.49 -14.28 -20.05
N ALA A 922 -2.26 -13.76 -20.03
CA ALA A 922 -1.35 -13.91 -18.90
C ALA A 922 -1.95 -13.34 -17.61
N GLY A 923 -2.58 -12.16 -17.67
CA GLY A 923 -3.28 -11.55 -16.55
C GLY A 923 -4.41 -12.41 -15.97
N PHE A 924 -5.28 -12.97 -16.83
CA PHE A 924 -6.34 -13.89 -16.41
C PHE A 924 -5.83 -15.24 -15.87
N ILE A 925 -4.74 -15.79 -16.43
CA ILE A 925 -4.11 -17.00 -15.91
C ILE A 925 -3.50 -16.74 -14.52
N MET A 926 -2.88 -15.57 -14.30
CA MET A 926 -2.30 -15.21 -13.00
C MET A 926 -3.37 -14.99 -11.94
N THR A 927 -4.46 -14.25 -12.22
CA THR A 927 -5.56 -14.10 -11.23
C THR A 927 -6.25 -15.43 -10.96
N GLY A 928 -6.44 -16.28 -11.99
CA GLY A 928 -6.96 -17.64 -11.84
C GLY A 928 -6.09 -18.55 -10.97
N ALA A 929 -4.76 -18.49 -11.12
CA ALA A 929 -3.83 -19.29 -10.31
C ALA A 929 -3.94 -18.95 -8.81
N PHE A 930 -3.99 -17.67 -8.45
CA PHE A 930 -4.20 -17.25 -7.07
C PHE A 930 -5.62 -17.55 -6.55
N ALA A 931 -6.65 -17.46 -7.39
CA ALA A 931 -8.01 -17.87 -7.05
C ALA A 931 -8.07 -19.36 -6.69
N HIS A 932 -7.46 -20.24 -7.50
CA HIS A 932 -7.35 -21.66 -7.18
C HIS A 932 -6.47 -21.93 -5.95
N GLY A 933 -5.42 -21.13 -5.72
CA GLY A 933 -4.67 -21.18 -4.45
C GLY A 933 -5.53 -20.86 -3.22
N ALA A 934 -6.43 -19.88 -3.32
CA ALA A 934 -7.39 -19.57 -2.26
C ALA A 934 -8.47 -20.66 -2.07
N ILE A 935 -8.93 -21.30 -3.16
CA ILE A 935 -9.82 -22.46 -3.09
C ILE A 935 -9.13 -23.63 -2.37
N PHE A 936 -7.88 -23.95 -2.73
CA PHE A 936 -7.05 -24.96 -2.07
C PHE A 936 -6.90 -24.68 -0.57
N PHE A 937 -6.62 -23.42 -0.18
CA PHE A 937 -6.54 -23.05 1.24
C PHE A 937 -7.86 -23.25 1.99
N ILE A 938 -9.02 -23.24 1.34
CA ILE A 938 -10.31 -23.48 1.98
C ILE A 938 -10.67 -24.98 1.97
N ARG A 939 -10.65 -25.63 0.81
CA ARG A 939 -11.13 -27.01 0.62
C ARG A 939 -10.13 -28.09 1.04
N ASP A 940 -8.86 -27.93 0.67
CA ASP A 940 -7.89 -29.03 0.67
C ASP A 940 -6.82 -28.92 1.76
N TYR A 941 -6.49 -27.70 2.20
CA TYR A 941 -5.41 -27.48 3.15
C TYR A 941 -5.76 -28.04 4.54
N ASN A 942 -5.06 -29.11 4.92
CA ASN A 942 -5.06 -29.67 6.27
C ASN A 942 -3.83 -29.15 7.06
N PRO A 943 -4.02 -28.38 8.16
CA PRO A 943 -2.92 -27.91 9.01
C PRO A 943 -2.09 -29.05 9.62
N GLU A 944 -2.71 -30.15 10.07
CA GLU A 944 -2.04 -31.27 10.75
C GLU A 944 -1.04 -31.99 9.83
N GLN A 945 -1.32 -32.01 8.53
CA GLN A 945 -0.43 -32.61 7.51
C GLN A 945 0.65 -31.65 7.01
N ASN A 946 0.57 -30.37 7.41
CA ASN A 946 1.47 -29.30 6.97
C ASN A 946 2.21 -28.63 8.14
N GLU A 947 2.07 -29.15 9.35
CA GLU A 947 2.74 -28.65 10.55
C GLU A 947 4.25 -28.55 10.34
N ASP A 948 4.86 -27.51 10.94
CA ASP A 948 6.26 -27.11 10.77
C ASP A 948 6.76 -26.85 9.33
N ASN A 949 5.97 -27.03 8.27
CA ASN A 949 6.42 -26.83 6.89
C ASN A 949 6.33 -25.37 6.42
N VAL A 950 6.87 -25.06 5.23
CA VAL A 950 6.92 -23.69 4.69
C VAL A 950 5.54 -23.05 4.48
N LEU A 951 4.51 -23.85 4.23
CA LEU A 951 3.13 -23.42 3.97
C LEU A 951 2.41 -23.04 5.27
N ALA A 952 2.59 -23.82 6.35
CA ALA A 952 2.12 -23.45 7.68
C ALA A 952 2.83 -22.19 8.19
N ARG A 953 4.17 -22.17 8.15
CA ARG A 953 4.98 -21.01 8.58
C ARG A 953 4.54 -19.72 7.89
N MET A 954 4.24 -19.76 6.59
CA MET A 954 3.76 -18.60 5.82
C MET A 954 2.40 -18.07 6.33
N LEU A 955 1.51 -18.96 6.78
CA LEU A 955 0.24 -18.56 7.39
C LEU A 955 0.44 -17.93 8.77
N ASP A 956 1.43 -18.39 9.55
CA ASP A 956 1.74 -17.87 10.90
C ASP A 956 2.25 -16.42 10.89
N HIS A 957 2.83 -15.95 9.77
CA HIS A 957 3.28 -14.55 9.60
C HIS A 957 2.60 -13.84 8.43
N LYS A 958 1.37 -14.25 8.05
CA LYS A 958 0.65 -13.67 6.91
C LYS A 958 0.45 -12.15 7.00
N GLU A 959 0.21 -11.60 8.19
CA GLU A 959 0.08 -10.16 8.39
C GLU A 959 1.37 -9.39 8.04
N ALA A 960 2.54 -9.99 8.24
CA ALA A 960 3.81 -9.39 7.81
C ALA A 960 3.90 -9.34 6.28
N ILE A 961 3.53 -10.41 5.58
CA ILE A 961 3.52 -10.45 4.11
C ILE A 961 2.56 -9.39 3.54
N ILE A 962 1.34 -9.35 4.08
CA ILE A 962 0.29 -8.40 3.65
C ILE A 962 0.70 -6.94 3.94
N SER A 963 1.29 -6.65 5.09
CA SER A 963 1.71 -5.28 5.44
C SER A 963 2.89 -4.77 4.62
N HIS A 964 3.87 -5.63 4.28
CA HIS A 964 4.98 -5.22 3.39
C HIS A 964 4.51 -5.02 1.94
N LEU A 965 3.62 -5.86 1.42
CA LEU A 965 3.00 -5.63 0.11
C LEU A 965 2.16 -4.34 0.10
N SER A 966 1.41 -4.07 1.18
CA SER A 966 0.65 -2.82 1.33
C SER A 966 1.55 -1.59 1.40
N TRP A 967 2.70 -1.66 2.09
CA TRP A 967 3.68 -0.59 2.10
C TRP A 967 4.29 -0.37 0.72
N ALA A 968 4.66 -1.43 0.00
CA ALA A 968 5.22 -1.33 -1.36
C ALA A 968 4.24 -0.69 -2.35
N SER A 969 2.96 -1.09 -2.33
CA SER A 969 1.90 -0.47 -3.12
C SER A 969 1.71 1.01 -2.78
N LEU A 970 1.69 1.40 -1.50
CA LEU A 970 1.56 2.80 -1.09
C LEU A 970 2.79 3.62 -1.49
N PHE A 971 4.00 3.10 -1.28
CA PHE A 971 5.25 3.75 -1.65
C PHE A 971 5.32 4.00 -3.17
N LEU A 972 5.08 2.99 -3.99
CA LEU A 972 5.04 3.13 -5.45
C LEU A 972 3.91 4.07 -5.89
N GLY A 973 2.76 4.02 -5.22
CA GLY A 973 1.59 4.87 -5.50
C GLY A 973 1.89 6.35 -5.32
N PHE A 974 2.31 6.75 -4.12
CA PHE A 974 2.60 8.16 -3.83
C PHE A 974 3.72 8.73 -4.69
N HIS A 975 4.82 8.01 -4.90
CA HIS A 975 5.95 8.54 -5.68
C HIS A 975 5.65 8.56 -7.19
N THR A 976 5.04 7.52 -7.76
CA THR A 976 4.77 7.48 -9.20
C THR A 976 3.71 8.51 -9.60
N LEU A 977 2.59 8.56 -8.87
CA LEU A 977 1.55 9.55 -9.14
C LEU A 977 2.02 10.97 -8.80
N GLY A 978 2.78 11.15 -7.72
CA GLY A 978 3.35 12.45 -7.34
C GLY A 978 4.30 13.01 -8.39
N LEU A 979 5.16 12.18 -8.98
CA LEU A 979 6.05 12.59 -10.07
C LEU A 979 5.28 12.95 -11.35
N TYR A 980 4.27 12.14 -11.72
CA TYR A 980 3.39 12.46 -12.85
C TYR A 980 2.67 13.81 -12.66
N VAL A 981 2.02 14.00 -11.51
CA VAL A 981 1.30 15.25 -11.18
C VAL A 981 2.25 16.46 -11.11
N HIS A 982 3.45 16.30 -10.55
CA HIS A 982 4.49 17.36 -10.59
C HIS A 982 4.84 17.72 -12.03
N ASN A 983 5.04 16.73 -12.90
CA ASN A 983 5.42 16.97 -14.30
C ASN A 983 4.29 17.64 -15.11
N ASP A 984 3.02 17.24 -14.90
CA ASP A 984 1.85 17.92 -15.49
C ASP A 984 1.77 19.39 -15.03
N VAL A 985 1.95 19.67 -13.73
CA VAL A 985 1.90 21.04 -13.19
C VAL A 985 3.07 21.90 -13.71
N MET A 986 4.29 21.36 -13.78
CA MET A 986 5.44 22.08 -14.35
C MET A 986 5.26 22.38 -15.84
N LEU A 987 4.64 21.49 -16.60
CA LEU A 987 4.27 21.74 -18.00
C LEU A 987 3.14 22.78 -18.11
N ALA A 988 2.11 22.69 -17.28
CA ALA A 988 0.97 23.62 -17.28
C ALA A 988 1.40 25.07 -16.95
N PHE A 989 2.44 25.24 -16.13
CA PHE A 989 3.08 26.54 -15.87
C PHE A 989 4.08 26.98 -16.95
N GLY A 990 4.25 26.22 -18.03
CA GLY A 990 5.15 26.54 -19.14
C GLY A 990 6.63 26.40 -18.80
N THR A 991 6.98 25.62 -17.78
CA THR A 991 8.36 25.39 -17.30
C THR A 991 8.72 23.90 -17.34
N PRO A 992 8.75 23.27 -18.53
CA PRO A 992 9.05 21.83 -18.67
C PRO A 992 10.45 21.46 -18.19
N GLU A 993 11.39 22.41 -18.14
CA GLU A 993 12.74 22.22 -17.61
C GLU A 993 12.79 21.94 -16.09
N LYS A 994 11.65 22.08 -15.40
CA LYS A 994 11.48 21.77 -13.96
C LYS A 994 10.78 20.43 -13.70
N GLN A 995 10.45 19.67 -14.74
CA GLN A 995 10.00 18.28 -14.60
C GLN A 995 11.09 17.46 -13.90
N ILE A 996 10.69 16.48 -13.09
CA ILE A 996 11.61 15.53 -12.47
C ILE A 996 11.76 14.35 -13.43
N LEU A 997 12.83 14.41 -14.21
CA LEU A 997 13.19 13.41 -15.23
C LEU A 997 14.27 12.47 -14.67
N ILE A 998 13.91 11.20 -14.46
CA ILE A 998 14.79 10.19 -13.86
C ILE A 998 15.16 9.16 -14.93
N GLU A 999 16.44 9.06 -15.27
CA GLU A 999 16.94 8.07 -16.22
C GLU A 999 16.89 6.64 -15.66
N PRO A 1000 16.41 5.64 -16.41
CA PRO A 1000 16.39 4.23 -15.99
C PRO A 1000 17.78 3.57 -16.11
N ILE A 1001 18.79 4.14 -15.45
CA ILE A 1001 20.21 3.79 -15.56
C ILE A 1001 20.47 2.28 -15.41
N PHE A 1002 19.81 1.60 -14.47
CA PHE A 1002 19.95 0.14 -14.30
C PHE A 1002 19.51 -0.65 -15.54
N ALA A 1003 18.43 -0.24 -16.20
CA ALA A 1003 17.95 -0.91 -17.40
C ALA A 1003 18.80 -0.53 -18.64
N GLN A 1004 19.29 0.71 -18.72
CA GLN A 1004 20.23 1.15 -19.75
C GLN A 1004 21.57 0.39 -19.64
N TRP A 1005 22.06 0.18 -18.42
CA TRP A 1005 23.20 -0.69 -18.11
C TRP A 1005 22.94 -2.14 -18.55
N VAL A 1006 21.73 -2.68 -18.31
CA VAL A 1006 21.36 -4.01 -18.82
C VAL A 1006 21.35 -4.06 -20.35
N GLN A 1007 20.90 -3.02 -21.05
CA GLN A 1007 20.99 -2.98 -22.52
C GLN A 1007 22.46 -2.97 -23.00
N SER A 1008 23.33 -2.20 -22.35
CA SER A 1008 24.77 -2.18 -22.67
C SER A 1008 25.49 -3.47 -22.29
N ALA A 1009 25.12 -4.13 -21.19
CA ALA A 1009 25.60 -5.46 -20.84
C ALA A 1009 25.25 -6.51 -21.91
N HIS A 1010 24.15 -6.31 -22.66
CA HIS A 1010 23.77 -7.09 -23.84
C HIS A 1010 24.39 -6.59 -25.16
N GLY A 1011 25.26 -5.57 -25.14
CA GLY A 1011 26.00 -5.10 -26.32
C GLY A 1011 25.46 -3.85 -27.00
N LYS A 1012 24.46 -3.17 -26.42
CA LYS A 1012 23.96 -1.90 -26.95
C LYS A 1012 24.88 -0.74 -26.58
N THR A 1013 25.52 -0.15 -27.58
CA THR A 1013 26.59 0.84 -27.44
C THR A 1013 26.09 2.27 -27.20
N SER A 1014 24.82 2.56 -27.50
CA SER A 1014 24.25 3.93 -27.51
C SER A 1014 24.30 4.68 -26.18
N TYR A 1015 24.54 4.01 -25.05
CA TYR A 1015 24.61 4.60 -23.71
C TYR A 1015 26.03 4.87 -23.21
N GLY A 1016 27.07 4.45 -23.95
CA GLY A 1016 28.47 4.68 -23.57
C GLY A 1016 29.00 3.85 -22.38
N PHE A 1017 28.22 2.94 -21.80
CA PHE A 1017 28.73 2.00 -20.79
C PHE A 1017 29.61 0.91 -21.47
N ASP A 1018 30.88 0.83 -21.07
CA ASP A 1018 31.84 -0.21 -21.50
C ASP A 1018 31.79 -1.42 -20.56
N VAL A 1019 30.83 -2.34 -20.79
CA VAL A 1019 30.53 -3.46 -19.88
C VAL A 1019 30.12 -4.73 -20.64
N LEU A 1020 30.63 -5.89 -20.18
CA LEU A 1020 30.27 -7.23 -20.65
C LEU A 1020 30.31 -7.43 -22.18
N LEU A 1021 29.19 -7.26 -22.90
CA LEU A 1021 29.11 -7.41 -24.36
C LEU A 1021 29.22 -6.10 -25.16
N SER A 1022 29.10 -4.92 -24.54
CA SER A 1022 29.51 -3.67 -25.22
C SER A 1022 31.04 -3.50 -25.20
N SER A 1023 31.71 -4.15 -24.24
CA SER A 1023 33.16 -4.14 -24.13
C SER A 1023 33.82 -5.14 -25.08
N THR A 1024 34.47 -4.66 -26.13
CA THR A 1024 35.19 -5.50 -27.11
C THR A 1024 36.36 -6.30 -26.51
N ASN A 1025 36.90 -5.82 -25.37
CA ASN A 1025 37.92 -6.51 -24.58
C ASN A 1025 37.35 -7.48 -23.53
N GLY A 1026 36.03 -7.48 -23.32
CA GLY A 1026 35.37 -8.27 -22.28
C GLY A 1026 35.53 -9.79 -22.49
N PRO A 1027 35.63 -10.59 -21.40
CA PRO A 1027 35.64 -12.05 -21.51
C PRO A 1027 34.36 -12.62 -22.15
N ALA A 1028 33.21 -12.03 -21.84
CA ALA A 1028 31.92 -12.41 -22.43
C ALA A 1028 31.88 -12.14 -23.94
N PHE A 1029 32.34 -10.97 -24.38
CA PHE A 1029 32.48 -10.64 -25.79
C PHE A 1029 33.39 -11.64 -26.50
N ASN A 1030 34.59 -11.89 -25.94
CA ASN A 1030 35.57 -12.77 -26.56
C ASN A 1030 35.12 -14.24 -26.64
N ALA A 1031 34.27 -14.71 -25.73
CA ALA A 1031 33.66 -16.03 -25.79
C ALA A 1031 32.59 -16.17 -26.89
N GLY A 1032 31.81 -15.11 -27.16
CA GLY A 1032 30.73 -15.14 -28.16
C GLY A 1032 31.16 -14.78 -29.60
N ARG A 1033 32.27 -14.05 -29.77
CA ARG A 1033 32.64 -13.31 -31.00
C ARG A 1033 32.70 -14.09 -32.31
N SER A 1034 32.83 -15.41 -32.28
CA SER A 1034 33.04 -16.25 -33.47
C SER A 1034 31.82 -17.10 -33.87
N ILE A 1035 30.67 -16.94 -33.19
CA ILE A 1035 29.45 -17.71 -33.45
C ILE A 1035 28.25 -16.75 -33.54
N TRP A 1036 27.50 -16.57 -32.44
CA TRP A 1036 26.22 -15.86 -32.42
C TRP A 1036 26.34 -14.35 -32.19
N LEU A 1037 27.45 -13.91 -31.57
CA LEU A 1037 27.59 -12.53 -31.10
C LEU A 1037 27.64 -11.49 -32.23
N PRO A 1038 28.25 -11.72 -33.42
CA PRO A 1038 28.23 -10.74 -34.51
C PRO A 1038 26.82 -10.44 -35.03
N GLY A 1039 25.98 -11.47 -35.22
CA GLY A 1039 24.59 -11.28 -35.65
C GLY A 1039 23.74 -10.59 -34.59
N TRP A 1040 23.94 -10.95 -33.32
CA TRP A 1040 23.31 -10.29 -32.17
C TRP A 1040 23.71 -8.82 -32.03
N LEU A 1041 25.00 -8.49 -32.09
CA LEU A 1041 25.50 -7.12 -31.96
C LEU A 1041 25.02 -6.21 -33.09
N ASN A 1042 24.87 -6.74 -34.29
CA ASN A 1042 24.22 -6.05 -35.40
C ASN A 1042 22.76 -5.72 -35.04
N ALA A 1043 21.95 -6.73 -34.69
CA ALA A 1043 20.53 -6.56 -34.38
C ALA A 1043 20.25 -5.63 -33.19
N VAL A 1044 21.06 -5.67 -32.11
CA VAL A 1044 20.82 -4.88 -30.89
C VAL A 1044 21.30 -3.42 -30.97
N ASN A 1045 22.09 -3.07 -32.00
CA ASN A 1045 22.50 -1.68 -32.27
C ASN A 1045 21.76 -1.07 -33.49
N GLU A 1046 20.99 -1.88 -34.23
CA GLU A 1046 20.14 -1.45 -35.32
C GLU A 1046 18.83 -0.82 -34.80
N ASN A 1047 18.56 0.43 -35.13
CA ASN A 1047 17.45 1.22 -34.54
C ASN A 1047 16.09 1.01 -35.25
N SER A 1048 16.05 0.29 -36.38
CA SER A 1048 14.83 0.00 -37.12
C SER A 1048 14.02 -1.20 -36.59
N ASN A 1049 14.48 -1.90 -35.55
CA ASN A 1049 13.81 -3.06 -34.97
C ASN A 1049 13.52 -2.90 -33.46
N SER A 1050 12.78 -3.85 -32.87
CA SER A 1050 12.30 -3.78 -31.47
C SER A 1050 13.18 -4.48 -30.43
N LEU A 1051 14.37 -4.98 -30.78
CA LEU A 1051 15.30 -5.64 -29.86
C LEU A 1051 15.96 -4.60 -28.94
N PHE A 1052 15.62 -4.63 -27.65
CA PHE A 1052 16.10 -3.67 -26.65
C PHE A 1052 15.95 -2.20 -27.09
N LEU A 1053 14.71 -1.80 -27.41
CA LEU A 1053 14.36 -0.40 -27.71
C LEU A 1053 14.96 0.58 -26.69
N THR A 1054 15.47 1.71 -27.19
CA THR A 1054 16.06 2.77 -26.37
C THR A 1054 15.05 3.29 -25.35
N ILE A 1055 15.45 3.38 -24.09
CA ILE A 1055 14.65 3.79 -22.93
C ILE A 1055 15.20 5.05 -22.25
N GLY A 1056 14.29 5.86 -21.69
CA GLY A 1056 14.56 7.11 -20.96
C GLY A 1056 13.52 7.42 -19.86
N PRO A 1057 13.32 8.70 -19.46
CA PRO A 1057 12.53 9.06 -18.27
C PRO A 1057 11.03 8.72 -18.35
N GLY A 1058 10.44 8.79 -19.54
CA GLY A 1058 9.06 8.36 -19.77
C GLY A 1058 8.86 6.86 -19.52
N ASP A 1059 9.84 6.04 -19.93
CA ASP A 1059 9.87 4.61 -19.63
C ASP A 1059 10.02 4.37 -18.13
N PHE A 1060 10.90 5.10 -17.44
CA PHE A 1060 11.12 4.96 -16.00
C PHE A 1060 9.79 5.10 -15.23
N LEU A 1061 9.03 6.17 -15.48
CA LEU A 1061 7.79 6.44 -14.76
C LEU A 1061 6.72 5.37 -15.03
N VAL A 1062 6.54 4.95 -16.28
CA VAL A 1062 5.50 3.94 -16.59
C VAL A 1062 5.89 2.53 -16.13
N HIS A 1063 7.18 2.17 -16.06
CA HIS A 1063 7.60 0.92 -15.41
C HIS A 1063 7.32 0.94 -13.89
N HIS A 1064 7.39 2.10 -13.23
CA HIS A 1064 6.98 2.21 -11.82
C HIS A 1064 5.45 2.16 -11.66
N ALA A 1065 4.67 2.66 -12.62
CA ALA A 1065 3.22 2.48 -12.64
C ALA A 1065 2.83 1.00 -12.86
N ILE A 1066 3.51 0.30 -13.77
CA ILE A 1066 3.34 -1.14 -13.97
C ILE A 1066 3.73 -1.91 -12.69
N ALA A 1067 4.81 -1.53 -12.02
CA ALA A 1067 5.21 -2.11 -10.73
C ALA A 1067 4.13 -1.88 -9.64
N LEU A 1068 3.58 -0.67 -9.52
CA LEU A 1068 2.46 -0.35 -8.63
C LEU A 1068 1.25 -1.27 -8.89
N GLY A 1069 0.88 -1.43 -10.17
CA GLY A 1069 -0.24 -2.28 -10.57
C GLY A 1069 -0.02 -3.75 -10.22
N LEU A 1070 1.17 -4.29 -10.52
CA LEU A 1070 1.55 -5.67 -10.20
C LEU A 1070 1.60 -5.94 -8.69
N HIS A 1071 2.20 -5.04 -7.89
CA HIS A 1071 2.24 -5.19 -6.43
C HIS A 1071 0.85 -5.10 -5.81
N THR A 1072 -0.02 -4.22 -6.32
CA THR A 1072 -1.39 -4.04 -5.78
C THR A 1072 -2.33 -5.17 -6.18
N THR A 1073 -2.22 -5.68 -7.42
CA THR A 1073 -2.90 -6.92 -7.84
C THR A 1073 -2.46 -8.10 -6.96
N THR A 1074 -1.14 -8.23 -6.72
CA THR A 1074 -0.57 -9.28 -5.88
C THR A 1074 -1.02 -9.16 -4.43
N LEU A 1075 -1.03 -7.95 -3.86
CA LEU A 1075 -1.54 -7.68 -2.50
C LEU A 1075 -2.97 -8.18 -2.33
N ILE A 1076 -3.88 -7.85 -3.26
CA ILE A 1076 -5.29 -8.23 -3.17
C ILE A 1076 -5.43 -9.76 -3.26
N LEU A 1077 -4.75 -10.40 -4.22
CA LEU A 1077 -4.78 -11.85 -4.41
C LEU A 1077 -4.19 -12.62 -3.22
N VAL A 1078 -2.99 -12.23 -2.76
CA VAL A 1078 -2.29 -12.84 -1.62
C VAL A 1078 -3.11 -12.66 -0.34
N LYS A 1079 -3.59 -11.44 -0.05
CA LYS A 1079 -4.45 -11.20 1.12
C LYS A 1079 -5.76 -11.99 1.04
N GLY A 1080 -6.35 -12.10 -0.16
CA GLY A 1080 -7.53 -12.94 -0.42
C GLY A 1080 -7.31 -14.42 -0.08
N ALA A 1081 -6.15 -14.98 -0.45
CA ALA A 1081 -5.77 -16.36 -0.15
C ALA A 1081 -5.40 -16.58 1.33
N LEU A 1082 -4.63 -15.69 1.95
CA LEU A 1082 -4.16 -15.85 3.33
C LEU A 1082 -5.26 -15.56 4.38
N ASP A 1083 -6.24 -14.71 4.06
CA ASP A 1083 -7.47 -14.51 4.85
C ASP A 1083 -8.63 -15.42 4.42
N ALA A 1084 -8.40 -16.40 3.55
CA ALA A 1084 -9.44 -17.30 3.03
C ALA A 1084 -10.04 -18.20 4.12
N ARG A 1085 -9.19 -18.75 5.01
CA ARG A 1085 -9.64 -19.63 6.11
C ARG A 1085 -10.25 -18.89 7.29
N GLY A 1086 -9.83 -17.65 7.53
CA GLY A 1086 -10.27 -16.85 8.67
C GLY A 1086 -9.47 -15.56 8.82
N SER A 1087 -10.12 -14.53 9.36
CA SER A 1087 -9.51 -13.24 9.72
C SER A 1087 -10.07 -12.71 11.04
N LYS A 1088 -9.47 -11.66 11.61
CA LYS A 1088 -9.89 -11.07 12.90
C LYS A 1088 -11.35 -10.54 12.91
N LEU A 1089 -11.95 -10.29 11.75
CA LEU A 1089 -13.36 -9.88 11.59
C LEU A 1089 -14.32 -11.06 11.38
N MET A 1090 -13.83 -12.21 10.90
CA MET A 1090 -14.58 -13.44 10.61
C MET A 1090 -13.63 -14.65 10.73
N PRO A 1091 -13.41 -15.19 11.93
CA PRO A 1091 -12.40 -16.24 12.18
C PRO A 1091 -12.76 -17.61 11.58
N ASP A 1092 -14.06 -17.84 11.39
CA ASP A 1092 -14.75 -19.04 10.94
C ASP A 1092 -14.95 -19.13 9.41
N LYS A 1093 -14.33 -18.22 8.65
CA LYS A 1093 -14.58 -18.02 7.21
C LYS A 1093 -14.50 -19.32 6.37
N LYS A 1094 -13.58 -20.23 6.70
CA LYS A 1094 -13.45 -21.54 6.03
C LYS A 1094 -14.79 -22.31 5.93
N ASP A 1095 -15.66 -22.18 6.93
CA ASP A 1095 -16.90 -22.96 7.05
C ASP A 1095 -18.02 -22.42 6.14
N PHE A 1096 -17.82 -21.24 5.53
CA PHE A 1096 -18.71 -20.62 4.54
C PHE A 1096 -18.25 -20.87 3.09
N GLY A 1097 -17.07 -21.46 2.89
CA GLY A 1097 -16.51 -21.75 1.57
C GLY A 1097 -15.92 -20.53 0.83
N TYR A 1098 -15.58 -20.73 -0.44
CA TYR A 1098 -14.86 -19.74 -1.26
C TYR A 1098 -15.67 -18.49 -1.61
N SER A 1099 -16.96 -18.65 -1.89
CA SER A 1099 -17.81 -17.64 -2.51
C SER A 1099 -19.15 -17.49 -1.78
N PHE A 1100 -19.28 -16.41 -1.00
CA PHE A 1100 -20.47 -16.06 -0.25
C PHE A 1100 -20.61 -14.52 -0.16
N PRO A 1101 -21.82 -13.95 0.10
CA PRO A 1101 -22.04 -12.51 -0.06
C PRO A 1101 -21.31 -11.61 0.96
N CYS A 1102 -21.44 -11.98 2.24
CA CYS A 1102 -20.99 -11.31 3.46
C CYS A 1102 -21.41 -12.16 4.67
N ASP A 1103 -20.98 -11.77 5.88
CA ASP A 1103 -21.53 -12.22 7.18
C ASP A 1103 -22.41 -11.10 7.81
N GLY A 1104 -23.28 -10.51 6.99
CA GLY A 1104 -24.23 -9.49 7.40
C GLY A 1104 -23.66 -8.09 7.74
N PRO A 1105 -24.54 -7.16 8.16
CA PRO A 1105 -24.17 -5.77 8.48
C PRO A 1105 -23.60 -5.59 9.90
N GLY A 1106 -23.45 -6.68 10.67
CA GLY A 1106 -22.88 -6.62 12.02
C GLY A 1106 -21.40 -6.28 12.03
N ARG A 1107 -20.86 -5.98 13.23
CA ARG A 1107 -19.41 -5.77 13.46
C ARG A 1107 -18.76 -4.66 12.61
N GLY A 1108 -19.55 -3.69 12.16
CA GLY A 1108 -19.12 -2.59 11.26
C GLY A 1108 -19.46 -2.82 9.78
N GLY A 1109 -19.99 -3.99 9.43
CA GLY A 1109 -20.28 -4.40 8.05
C GLY A 1109 -19.20 -5.34 7.50
N THR A 1110 -19.63 -6.42 6.85
CA THR A 1110 -18.75 -7.49 6.34
C THR A 1110 -18.89 -7.70 4.83
N CYS A 1111 -19.20 -6.62 4.10
CA CYS A 1111 -19.25 -6.64 2.64
C CYS A 1111 -17.90 -7.07 2.04
N ASP A 1112 -17.95 -7.83 0.95
CA ASP A 1112 -16.80 -8.16 0.11
C ASP A 1112 -15.66 -8.87 0.88
N ILE A 1113 -16.03 -9.69 1.88
CA ILE A 1113 -15.13 -10.36 2.83
C ILE A 1113 -14.67 -11.77 2.37
N SER A 1114 -15.32 -12.37 1.36
CA SER A 1114 -14.99 -13.73 0.90
C SER A 1114 -13.70 -13.73 0.07
N ALA A 1115 -13.07 -14.91 -0.09
CA ALA A 1115 -11.90 -15.05 -0.94
C ALA A 1115 -12.25 -14.86 -2.43
N TRP A 1116 -13.47 -15.20 -2.84
CA TRP A 1116 -14.00 -14.88 -4.17
C TRP A 1116 -14.13 -13.37 -4.40
N ASP A 1117 -14.54 -12.60 -3.39
CA ASP A 1117 -14.63 -11.13 -3.50
C ASP A 1117 -13.24 -10.50 -3.70
N ALA A 1118 -12.19 -11.06 -3.07
CA ALA A 1118 -10.81 -10.63 -3.31
C ALA A 1118 -10.36 -10.93 -4.75
N PHE A 1119 -10.71 -12.08 -5.33
CA PHE A 1119 -10.51 -12.35 -6.75
C PHE A 1119 -11.24 -11.33 -7.64
N TYR A 1120 -12.51 -11.03 -7.33
CA TYR A 1120 -13.32 -10.04 -8.04
C TYR A 1120 -12.66 -8.64 -8.03
N LEU A 1121 -12.17 -8.19 -6.87
CA LEU A 1121 -11.42 -6.93 -6.75
C LEU A 1121 -10.08 -6.95 -7.51
N ALA A 1122 -9.37 -8.09 -7.49
CA ALA A 1122 -8.08 -8.23 -8.18
C ALA A 1122 -8.20 -8.19 -9.71
N VAL A 1123 -9.33 -8.61 -10.30
CA VAL A 1123 -9.52 -8.54 -11.76
C VAL A 1123 -9.58 -7.09 -12.26
N PHE A 1124 -10.18 -6.14 -11.50
CA PHE A 1124 -10.11 -4.72 -11.86
C PHE A 1124 -8.67 -4.20 -11.89
N TRP A 1125 -7.88 -4.53 -10.87
CA TRP A 1125 -6.46 -4.15 -10.81
C TRP A 1125 -5.61 -4.83 -11.88
N MET A 1126 -5.90 -6.09 -12.22
CA MET A 1126 -5.28 -6.79 -13.34
C MET A 1126 -5.57 -6.10 -14.68
N LEU A 1127 -6.86 -5.82 -14.98
CA LEU A 1127 -7.26 -5.12 -16.21
C LEU A 1127 -6.58 -3.75 -16.33
N ASN A 1128 -6.58 -2.97 -15.24
CA ASN A 1128 -5.88 -1.68 -15.18
C ASN A 1128 -4.36 -1.82 -15.40
N THR A 1129 -3.72 -2.80 -14.77
CA THR A 1129 -2.26 -3.03 -14.90
C THR A 1129 -1.89 -3.47 -16.31
N ILE A 1130 -2.63 -4.39 -16.92
CA ILE A 1130 -2.41 -4.81 -18.31
C ILE A 1130 -2.78 -3.68 -19.28
N GLY A 1131 -3.75 -2.84 -18.94
CA GLY A 1131 -4.02 -1.57 -19.60
C GLY A 1131 -2.77 -0.69 -19.66
N TRP A 1132 -2.15 -0.37 -18.52
CA TRP A 1132 -0.91 0.41 -18.46
C TRP A 1132 0.24 -0.25 -19.25
N VAL A 1133 0.44 -1.57 -19.12
CA VAL A 1133 1.46 -2.32 -19.89
C VAL A 1133 1.24 -2.21 -21.40
N THR A 1134 0.00 -2.35 -21.86
CA THR A 1134 -0.33 -2.39 -23.30
C THR A 1134 -0.45 -0.99 -23.91
N PHE A 1135 -0.88 0.02 -23.14
CA PHE A 1135 -0.85 1.43 -23.54
C PHE A 1135 0.59 1.90 -23.75
N TYR A 1136 1.48 1.60 -22.80
CA TYR A 1136 2.92 1.89 -22.91
C TYR A 1136 3.53 1.25 -24.16
N TRP A 1137 3.37 -0.07 -24.30
CA TRP A 1137 3.93 -0.81 -25.42
C TRP A 1137 3.43 -0.24 -26.76
N HIS A 1138 2.12 0.03 -26.88
CA HIS A 1138 1.50 0.49 -28.11
C HIS A 1138 1.89 1.93 -28.48
N TRP A 1139 1.94 2.87 -27.53
CA TRP A 1139 2.36 4.24 -27.84
C TRP A 1139 3.83 4.32 -28.26
N LYS A 1140 4.69 3.56 -27.56
CA LYS A 1140 6.12 3.48 -27.90
C LYS A 1140 6.38 2.85 -29.27
N HIS A 1141 5.60 1.84 -29.65
CA HIS A 1141 5.70 1.25 -30.99
C HIS A 1141 5.09 2.14 -32.08
N ILE A 1142 3.94 2.80 -31.86
CA ILE A 1142 3.38 3.77 -32.83
C ILE A 1142 4.39 4.90 -33.12
N THR A 1143 5.00 5.48 -32.09
CA THR A 1143 5.98 6.58 -32.27
C THR A 1143 7.26 6.12 -32.96
N LEU A 1144 7.71 4.88 -32.71
CA LEU A 1144 8.80 4.23 -33.46
C LEU A 1144 8.44 4.02 -34.94
N TRP A 1145 7.29 3.41 -35.23
CA TRP A 1145 6.83 3.12 -36.60
C TRP A 1145 6.52 4.37 -37.41
N GLN A 1146 6.18 5.49 -36.74
CA GLN A 1146 6.06 6.82 -37.38
C GLN A 1146 7.40 7.55 -37.54
N GLY A 1147 8.53 7.01 -37.06
CA GLY A 1147 9.84 7.68 -37.08
C GLY A 1147 9.95 8.89 -36.15
N ASN A 1148 9.06 9.03 -35.16
CA ASN A 1148 8.90 10.21 -34.31
C ASN A 1148 8.97 9.84 -32.80
N VAL A 1149 10.04 9.14 -32.40
CA VAL A 1149 10.23 8.63 -31.03
C VAL A 1149 10.31 9.76 -29.98
N SER A 1150 10.74 10.96 -30.37
CA SER A 1150 10.73 12.15 -29.51
C SER A 1150 9.35 12.46 -28.94
N GLN A 1151 8.26 12.24 -29.68
CA GLN A 1151 6.90 12.41 -29.16
C GLN A 1151 6.63 11.55 -27.92
N PHE A 1152 7.10 10.29 -27.91
CA PHE A 1152 6.98 9.46 -26.71
C PHE A 1152 7.93 9.95 -25.60
N ASN A 1153 9.20 10.20 -25.93
CA ASN A 1153 10.22 10.58 -24.95
C ASN A 1153 9.89 11.89 -24.21
N GLU A 1154 9.29 12.86 -24.91
CA GLU A 1154 8.92 14.17 -24.37
C GLU A 1154 7.52 14.18 -23.73
N SER A 1155 6.52 13.54 -24.35
CA SER A 1155 5.13 13.61 -23.83
C SER A 1155 4.78 12.56 -22.78
N SER A 1156 5.50 11.44 -22.66
CA SER A 1156 5.09 10.35 -21.75
C SER A 1156 5.47 10.56 -20.28
N THR A 1157 6.16 11.65 -19.95
CA THR A 1157 6.59 12.01 -18.59
C THR A 1157 5.48 12.67 -17.74
N TYR A 1158 4.36 13.05 -18.37
CA TYR A 1158 3.21 13.72 -17.76
C TYR A 1158 1.88 13.16 -18.34
N LEU A 1159 0.81 13.08 -17.54
CA LEU A 1159 -0.43 12.36 -17.88
C LEU A 1159 -1.23 13.05 -19.00
N MET A 1160 -1.16 14.37 -19.13
CA MET A 1160 -1.79 15.09 -20.24
C MET A 1160 -1.23 14.66 -21.60
N GLY A 1161 0.00 14.14 -21.67
CA GLY A 1161 0.59 13.60 -22.91
C GLY A 1161 -0.04 12.26 -23.30
N TRP A 1162 -0.23 11.37 -22.32
CA TRP A 1162 -1.00 10.12 -22.51
C TRP A 1162 -2.45 10.40 -22.93
N LEU A 1163 -3.07 11.46 -22.42
CA LEU A 1163 -4.42 11.86 -22.84
C LEU A 1163 -4.45 12.46 -24.25
N ARG A 1164 -3.58 13.43 -24.54
CA ARG A 1164 -3.57 14.22 -25.79
C ARG A 1164 -2.92 13.49 -26.96
N ASP A 1165 -1.68 13.06 -26.78
CA ASP A 1165 -0.80 12.60 -27.86
C ASP A 1165 -0.89 11.08 -28.08
N TYR A 1166 -1.34 10.35 -27.07
CA TYR A 1166 -1.75 8.95 -27.21
C TYR A 1166 -3.25 8.81 -27.44
N LEU A 1167 -4.10 8.90 -26.41
CA LEU A 1167 -5.52 8.52 -26.53
C LEU A 1167 -6.28 9.37 -27.55
N TRP A 1168 -6.27 10.70 -27.40
CA TRP A 1168 -7.04 11.59 -28.28
C TRP A 1168 -6.52 11.54 -29.73
N LEU A 1169 -5.23 11.77 -29.94
CA LEU A 1169 -4.62 11.82 -31.27
C LEU A 1169 -4.81 10.52 -32.07
N ASN A 1170 -4.62 9.36 -31.42
CA ASN A 1170 -4.75 8.07 -32.09
C ASN A 1170 -6.21 7.62 -32.27
N SER A 1171 -7.16 8.15 -31.50
CA SER A 1171 -8.59 7.88 -31.71
C SER A 1171 -9.16 8.48 -33.00
N SER A 1172 -8.47 9.45 -33.61
CA SER A 1172 -8.99 10.25 -34.73
C SER A 1172 -9.49 9.41 -35.93
N GLN A 1173 -8.74 8.38 -36.34
CA GLN A 1173 -9.15 7.51 -37.45
C GLN A 1173 -10.24 6.51 -37.05
N LEU A 1174 -10.21 6.02 -35.80
CA LEU A 1174 -11.24 5.16 -35.23
C LEU A 1174 -12.61 5.85 -35.22
N ILE A 1175 -12.70 7.06 -34.67
CA ILE A 1175 -13.98 7.79 -34.57
C ILE A 1175 -14.48 8.31 -35.92
N ASN A 1176 -13.64 8.30 -36.96
CA ASN A 1176 -14.01 8.56 -38.35
C ASN A 1176 -14.20 7.29 -39.19
N GLY A 1177 -14.26 6.10 -38.58
CA GLY A 1177 -14.60 4.86 -39.29
C GLY A 1177 -15.96 4.93 -40.00
N TYR A 1178 -16.90 5.67 -39.42
CA TYR A 1178 -18.07 6.22 -40.10
C TYR A 1178 -18.34 7.65 -39.59
N ASN A 1179 -18.88 8.52 -40.44
CA ASN A 1179 -19.23 9.90 -40.10
C ASN A 1179 -20.39 10.39 -41.01
N PRO A 1180 -20.91 11.62 -40.88
CA PRO A 1180 -22.04 12.11 -41.69
C PRO A 1180 -21.82 12.15 -43.21
N PHE A 1181 -20.58 11.98 -43.68
CA PHE A 1181 -20.23 12.00 -45.11
C PHE A 1181 -20.05 10.59 -45.71
N GLY A 1182 -19.92 9.54 -44.89
CA GLY A 1182 -19.75 8.18 -45.38
C GLY A 1182 -19.24 7.17 -44.33
N THR A 1183 -18.86 5.99 -44.82
CA THR A 1183 -18.29 4.89 -44.04
C THR A 1183 -17.02 4.35 -44.71
N ASN A 1184 -16.11 3.79 -43.93
CA ASN A 1184 -14.91 3.11 -44.43
C ASN A 1184 -14.67 1.79 -43.67
N SER A 1185 -13.60 1.07 -44.02
CA SER A 1185 -13.29 -0.26 -43.45
C SER A 1185 -13.03 -0.29 -41.94
N LEU A 1186 -12.87 0.86 -41.28
CA LEU A 1186 -12.73 0.97 -39.82
C LEU A 1186 -14.08 1.10 -39.09
N SER A 1187 -15.20 1.23 -39.81
CA SER A 1187 -16.55 1.40 -39.23
C SER A 1187 -16.95 0.30 -38.24
N VAL A 1188 -16.56 -0.95 -38.48
CA VAL A 1188 -16.81 -2.07 -37.54
C VAL A 1188 -16.08 -1.86 -36.21
N TRP A 1189 -14.87 -1.30 -36.23
CA TRP A 1189 -14.12 -0.96 -35.02
C TRP A 1189 -14.69 0.28 -34.35
N ALA A 1190 -15.09 1.31 -35.11
CA ALA A 1190 -15.78 2.48 -34.59
C ALA A 1190 -17.06 2.09 -33.81
N TRP A 1191 -17.85 1.17 -34.37
CA TRP A 1191 -19.04 0.63 -33.72
C TRP A 1191 -18.68 -0.23 -32.50
N MET A 1192 -17.69 -1.13 -32.62
CA MET A 1192 -17.22 -1.99 -31.52
C MET A 1192 -16.66 -1.17 -30.35
N PHE A 1193 -16.04 -0.03 -30.60
CA PHE A 1193 -15.53 0.90 -29.59
C PHE A 1193 -16.67 1.51 -28.76
N LEU A 1194 -17.75 1.98 -29.41
CA LEU A 1194 -18.94 2.47 -28.70
C LEU A 1194 -19.71 1.34 -28.01
N PHE A 1195 -19.78 0.17 -28.62
CA PHE A 1195 -20.36 -1.03 -27.99
C PHE A 1195 -19.57 -1.47 -26.76
N GLY A 1196 -18.24 -1.40 -26.79
CA GLY A 1196 -17.36 -1.63 -25.65
C GLY A 1196 -17.65 -0.67 -24.49
N HIS A 1197 -17.81 0.63 -24.78
CA HIS A 1197 -18.22 1.63 -23.78
C HIS A 1197 -19.61 1.34 -23.21
N LEU A 1198 -20.58 0.97 -24.04
CA LEU A 1198 -21.93 0.61 -23.60
C LEU A 1198 -21.92 -0.62 -22.68
N VAL A 1199 -21.21 -1.69 -23.05
CA VAL A 1199 -21.08 -2.91 -22.24
C VAL A 1199 -20.32 -2.63 -20.93
N TRP A 1200 -19.25 -1.83 -20.98
CA TRP A 1200 -18.49 -1.40 -19.81
C TRP A 1200 -19.37 -0.61 -18.82
N ALA A 1201 -20.09 0.41 -19.29
CA ALA A 1201 -21.01 1.21 -18.49
C ALA A 1201 -22.22 0.39 -17.97
N THR A 1202 -22.69 -0.60 -18.74
CA THR A 1202 -23.70 -1.57 -18.28
C THR A 1202 -23.18 -2.39 -17.09
N GLY A 1203 -21.87 -2.65 -17.02
CA GLY A 1203 -21.23 -3.24 -15.84
C GLY A 1203 -21.43 -2.39 -14.57
N PHE A 1204 -21.28 -1.06 -14.66
CA PHE A 1204 -21.42 -0.16 -13.51
C PHE A 1204 -22.81 -0.22 -12.86
N MET A 1205 -23.87 -0.50 -13.64
CA MET A 1205 -25.22 -0.72 -13.10
C MET A 1205 -25.22 -1.83 -12.04
N PHE A 1206 -24.62 -2.99 -12.34
CA PHE A 1206 -24.58 -4.14 -11.42
C PHE A 1206 -23.57 -3.98 -10.27
N LEU A 1207 -22.55 -3.14 -10.45
CA LEU A 1207 -21.49 -2.91 -9.46
C LEU A 1207 -21.88 -1.84 -8.41
N ILE A 1208 -22.57 -0.78 -8.84
CA ILE A 1208 -23.03 0.31 -7.97
C ILE A 1208 -24.39 0.00 -7.34
N SER A 1209 -25.38 -0.45 -8.12
CA SER A 1209 -26.75 -0.63 -7.61
C SER A 1209 -26.98 -2.06 -7.11
N TRP A 1210 -27.18 -2.19 -5.80
CA TRP A 1210 -27.20 -3.49 -5.12
C TRP A 1210 -28.59 -4.13 -5.02
N ARG A 1211 -28.62 -5.42 -4.68
CA ARG A 1211 -29.77 -6.33 -4.84
C ARG A 1211 -31.13 -5.81 -4.33
N GLY A 1212 -31.16 -5.10 -3.19
CA GLY A 1212 -32.41 -4.71 -2.53
C GLY A 1212 -33.36 -3.92 -3.44
N TYR A 1213 -32.86 -2.83 -4.02
CA TYR A 1213 -33.56 -1.98 -4.97
C TYR A 1213 -34.19 -2.78 -6.13
N TRP A 1214 -33.40 -3.67 -6.75
CA TRP A 1214 -33.88 -4.50 -7.86
C TRP A 1214 -34.89 -5.56 -7.43
N GLN A 1215 -34.83 -6.06 -6.20
CA GLN A 1215 -35.81 -7.01 -5.68
C GLN A 1215 -37.17 -6.33 -5.47
N GLU A 1216 -37.20 -5.16 -4.84
CA GLU A 1216 -38.42 -4.36 -4.65
C GLU A 1216 -39.04 -3.95 -5.99
N LEU A 1217 -38.22 -3.53 -6.96
CA LEU A 1217 -38.69 -3.23 -8.31
C LEU A 1217 -39.29 -4.47 -9.01
N ILE A 1218 -38.66 -5.63 -8.92
CA ILE A 1218 -39.18 -6.89 -9.47
C ILE A 1218 -40.50 -7.31 -8.80
N GLU A 1219 -40.68 -7.02 -7.51
CA GLU A 1219 -41.93 -7.31 -6.80
C GLU A 1219 -43.10 -6.42 -7.27
N THR A 1220 -42.86 -5.13 -7.57
CA THR A 1220 -43.88 -4.29 -8.19
C THR A 1220 -44.24 -4.72 -9.62
N LEU A 1221 -43.26 -5.20 -10.40
CA LEU A 1221 -43.49 -5.78 -11.73
C LEU A 1221 -44.26 -7.10 -11.67
N ALA A 1222 -43.97 -7.97 -10.69
CA ALA A 1222 -44.70 -9.22 -10.47
C ALA A 1222 -46.16 -8.95 -10.09
N TRP A 1223 -46.40 -7.99 -9.19
CA TRP A 1223 -47.74 -7.50 -8.85
C TRP A 1223 -48.48 -6.96 -10.09
N ALA A 1224 -47.81 -6.14 -10.91
CA ALA A 1224 -48.41 -5.58 -12.12
C ALA A 1224 -48.78 -6.67 -13.12
N HIS A 1225 -47.95 -7.69 -13.31
CA HIS A 1225 -48.22 -8.83 -14.19
C HIS A 1225 -49.45 -9.65 -13.74
N GLU A 1226 -49.54 -9.98 -12.45
CA GLU A 1226 -50.69 -10.71 -11.90
C GLU A 1226 -52.01 -9.90 -11.95
N ARG A 1227 -51.91 -8.57 -11.87
CA ARG A 1227 -53.07 -7.65 -11.91
C ARG A 1227 -53.49 -7.23 -13.32
N THR A 1228 -52.62 -7.36 -14.32
CA THR A 1228 -52.93 -6.98 -15.71
C THR A 1228 -53.82 -8.03 -16.37
N PRO A 1229 -55.04 -7.68 -16.83
CA PRO A 1229 -55.91 -8.60 -17.56
C PRO A 1229 -55.23 -9.13 -18.84
N LEU A 1230 -55.60 -10.36 -19.24
CA LEU A 1230 -54.98 -11.13 -20.33
C LEU A 1230 -53.54 -11.57 -20.06
N ALA A 1231 -52.68 -10.70 -19.52
CA ALA A 1231 -51.31 -11.07 -19.13
C ALA A 1231 -51.28 -12.11 -18.00
N ASN A 1232 -52.19 -11.99 -17.03
CA ASN A 1232 -52.32 -12.91 -15.89
C ASN A 1232 -52.76 -14.35 -16.24
N LEU A 1233 -53.13 -14.62 -17.51
CA LEU A 1233 -53.33 -15.96 -18.05
C LEU A 1233 -51.99 -16.69 -18.28
N ILE A 1234 -50.92 -15.94 -18.54
CA ILE A 1234 -49.56 -16.45 -18.70
C ILE A 1234 -48.86 -16.37 -17.33
N ARG A 1235 -48.33 -17.50 -16.84
CA ARG A 1235 -47.62 -17.56 -15.55
C ARG A 1235 -46.18 -18.03 -15.74
N TRP A 1236 -45.25 -17.44 -14.99
CA TRP A 1236 -43.86 -17.89 -14.93
C TRP A 1236 -43.75 -19.29 -14.30
N ARG A 1237 -42.80 -20.09 -14.78
CA ARG A 1237 -42.50 -21.43 -14.22
C ARG A 1237 -41.65 -21.37 -12.95
N ASP A 1238 -40.74 -20.41 -12.90
CA ASP A 1238 -39.84 -20.14 -11.78
C ASP A 1238 -40.05 -18.68 -11.36
N LYS A 1239 -40.15 -18.41 -10.06
CA LYS A 1239 -40.46 -17.05 -9.56
C LYS A 1239 -39.35 -16.06 -9.96
N PRO A 1240 -39.66 -14.90 -10.55
CA PRO A 1240 -38.67 -13.88 -10.84
C PRO A 1240 -38.11 -13.30 -9.54
N VAL A 1241 -36.79 -13.24 -9.44
CA VAL A 1241 -36.06 -12.62 -8.32
C VAL A 1241 -34.84 -11.86 -8.85
N ALA A 1242 -34.40 -10.83 -8.14
CA ALA A 1242 -33.13 -10.17 -8.43
C ALA A 1242 -31.94 -11.14 -8.25
N LEU A 1243 -30.89 -10.95 -9.07
CA LEU A 1243 -29.62 -11.69 -8.97
C LEU A 1243 -29.13 -11.73 -7.52
N SER A 1244 -28.47 -12.82 -7.10
CA SER A 1244 -27.78 -12.82 -5.80
C SER A 1244 -26.59 -11.85 -5.83
N ILE A 1245 -26.12 -11.42 -4.65
CA ILE A 1245 -25.05 -10.40 -4.52
C ILE A 1245 -23.78 -10.84 -5.28
N VAL A 1246 -23.33 -12.10 -5.08
CA VAL A 1246 -22.19 -12.69 -5.80
C VAL A 1246 -22.44 -12.71 -7.32
N GLN A 1247 -23.65 -13.02 -7.77
CA GLN A 1247 -23.99 -13.00 -9.20
C GLN A 1247 -24.01 -11.58 -9.77
N ALA A 1248 -24.46 -10.57 -9.02
CA ALA A 1248 -24.39 -9.18 -9.44
C ALA A 1248 -22.92 -8.71 -9.58
N ARG A 1249 -22.07 -9.02 -8.60
CA ARG A 1249 -20.61 -8.80 -8.67
C ARG A 1249 -20.01 -9.49 -9.91
N LEU A 1250 -20.33 -10.75 -10.16
CA LEU A 1250 -19.80 -11.53 -11.30
C LEU A 1250 -20.28 -10.99 -12.65
N VAL A 1251 -21.58 -10.71 -12.79
CA VAL A 1251 -22.17 -10.19 -14.04
C VAL A 1251 -21.68 -8.78 -14.32
N GLY A 1252 -21.56 -7.92 -13.29
CA GLY A 1252 -20.96 -6.59 -13.40
C GLY A 1252 -19.49 -6.64 -13.81
N LEU A 1253 -18.70 -7.53 -13.19
CA LEU A 1253 -17.29 -7.74 -13.55
C LEU A 1253 -17.14 -8.30 -14.97
N ALA A 1254 -18.01 -9.20 -15.41
CA ALA A 1254 -17.99 -9.72 -16.77
C ALA A 1254 -18.29 -8.63 -17.81
N HIS A 1255 -19.31 -7.79 -17.58
CA HIS A 1255 -19.61 -6.64 -18.43
C HIS A 1255 -18.46 -5.61 -18.42
N PHE A 1256 -17.91 -5.28 -17.26
CA PHE A 1256 -16.73 -4.41 -17.16
C PHE A 1256 -15.55 -4.98 -17.96
N SER A 1257 -15.24 -6.27 -17.79
CA SER A 1257 -14.11 -6.93 -18.46
C SER A 1257 -14.28 -6.99 -19.98
N VAL A 1258 -15.44 -7.42 -20.47
CA VAL A 1258 -15.73 -7.50 -21.92
C VAL A 1258 -15.74 -6.11 -22.54
N GLY A 1259 -16.39 -5.12 -21.90
CA GLY A 1259 -16.42 -3.75 -22.38
C GLY A 1259 -15.04 -3.10 -22.44
N TYR A 1260 -14.22 -3.29 -21.40
CA TYR A 1260 -12.84 -2.80 -21.34
C TYR A 1260 -11.98 -3.39 -22.47
N ILE A 1261 -12.06 -4.71 -22.69
CA ILE A 1261 -11.31 -5.41 -23.73
C ILE A 1261 -11.79 -5.01 -25.13
N PHE A 1262 -13.10 -4.90 -25.38
CA PHE A 1262 -13.64 -4.51 -26.69
C PHE A 1262 -13.34 -3.04 -27.03
N THR A 1263 -13.44 -2.14 -26.05
CA THR A 1263 -13.00 -0.74 -26.21
C THR A 1263 -11.53 -0.68 -26.59
N TYR A 1264 -10.64 -1.39 -25.88
CA TYR A 1264 -9.21 -1.32 -26.19
C TYR A 1264 -8.83 -2.03 -27.49
N ALA A 1265 -9.40 -3.21 -27.77
CA ALA A 1265 -9.12 -3.96 -29.01
C ALA A 1265 -9.53 -3.18 -30.26
N ALA A 1266 -10.71 -2.54 -30.25
CA ALA A 1266 -11.17 -1.69 -31.34
C ALA A 1266 -10.24 -0.48 -31.54
N PHE A 1267 -9.83 0.19 -30.45
CA PHE A 1267 -8.88 1.31 -30.51
C PHE A 1267 -7.51 0.89 -31.05
N LEU A 1268 -6.93 -0.18 -30.50
CA LEU A 1268 -5.62 -0.73 -30.87
C LEU A 1268 -5.56 -1.04 -32.37
N ILE A 1269 -6.53 -1.81 -32.86
CA ILE A 1269 -6.57 -2.24 -34.26
C ILE A 1269 -6.81 -1.04 -35.18
N ALA A 1270 -7.84 -0.22 -34.93
CA ALA A 1270 -8.19 0.87 -35.85
C ALA A 1270 -7.17 2.01 -35.88
N SER A 1271 -6.51 2.32 -34.76
CA SER A 1271 -5.48 3.36 -34.72
C SER A 1271 -4.16 2.92 -35.37
N THR A 1272 -3.82 1.62 -35.31
CA THR A 1272 -2.67 1.07 -36.04
C THR A 1272 -3.00 0.91 -37.53
N SER A 1273 -4.08 0.20 -37.88
CA SER A 1273 -4.45 -0.04 -39.28
C SER A 1273 -4.90 1.24 -40.01
N GLY A 1274 -5.44 2.23 -39.29
CA GLY A 1274 -5.76 3.56 -39.85
C GLY A 1274 -4.53 4.43 -40.14
N LYS A 1275 -3.32 4.00 -39.74
CA LYS A 1275 -2.03 4.64 -40.06
C LYS A 1275 -1.17 3.81 -41.01
N PHE A 1276 -1.22 2.48 -40.91
CA PHE A 1276 -0.26 1.57 -41.55
C PHE A 1276 -0.90 0.38 -42.30
N GLY A 1277 -2.24 0.26 -42.31
CA GLY A 1277 -3.01 -0.92 -42.76
C GLY A 1277 -3.34 -0.98 -44.24
#